data_AF-A0AAN0JBV6-F1
#
_entry.id   AF-A0AAN0JBV6-F1
#
_cell.length_a   1.000
_cell.length_b   1.000
_cell.length_c   1.000
_cell.angle_alpha   90.00
_cell.angle_beta   90.00
_cell.angle_gamma   90.00
#
_symmetry.space_group_name_H-M   'P 1'
#
loop_
_entity.id
_entity.type
_entity.pdbx_description
1 polymer ?
#
loop_
_entity_poly.entity_id
_entity_poly.type
_entity_poly.pdbx_seq_one_letter_code
_entity_poly.pdbx_strand_id
1 'polypeptide(L)'
;MAGVFRGVFQDDANLHKFCHDGKIEKIMDFVATVEPEILLDRLNNRRGISGYTPLHEAVSGNRYEVISYLVELGANVNARANFGYTPLHLAASAGHIECVKALLYCSADISLIDSRGKTPKQTADLKKKSNVVRLLRSEEIIKEAKTKGDNLTELLEVRIDDLEPHCLEDTLTAAVEVGNQLNVGKLIIKGATNIQQALDDSKRLQKHEARAMLLLVIAAQTNDRDLVLKLFDARIQRNASHPMANDDDFSEVQKAVISGRVSTMVPIEIARRHQNPIVREDLLLRTNVNQEEGSVYWHGLRLLELDLSWIRKIHWVKRLRLARNGFRAIPNEIGGYLKQVVKLDLQHNELVTVPHCLFELPNLNELNLSNNKLIEIPDVHEWSPGLTVLNLSSNELSSLPADIVTPSIRTLNISYNHFCTVPLSVCSFMSLQHLNISFNRNIRSLPVEMGRLQNLIKLVIDGLKLRDPPRNVQRDARDCVRYLNSKLRSTRRFYRMKLMLVGKQNRGKTTLVTRLQGLDVSINQSTVGVDVSEWHYAGGLGRRKYQFSIWDFGGVEKYYATHQCFLSERSMYLLLWNVQHGEEGIQELKPWLDAIALRAPRSCVLIVGTHLDCVEESDRPEVDKLLGKVAELAQTYQNKLLVPEVLAVGLMNRLENIRTLREAIYNQATEYRGNRSLPIMGQEIPASYFELNKELEKVQEEVRKGLRAPVMNAAQFRELVHRLNLPDICSDEELRTATLFLNDIRTILHYDDRSHAINELYFIDPQWLCKIMSQIVTVREKNPFIKNGILHSRNVPFIFCDPRFQWKYFEQYLSLLDRFGIALPLDNRQILIPSMLPDKRPEKADIPDDKSAPFYIRFINFQSSTPPGFWSRLISRIMHTVPQVCRALDVLADYNNETESTADEDTIPGIPPAPNVTDETSAQMISSPVLSPSSNQFLLPNINRFIVDDDDAKPLKPEDIELLYWKNGIVYKGPDLSFGVESFRKSKVLARINGDSIVILASPNSKGTKLICQLVDIILSLIHEWYPGLEENNVNSGVEQRVPCYECRKLGREKPFEFKIDQYMSIITSSRPQIECGYERDAARNHKVSLVDIIPDLLLQDLDADYLLKPEEIKFQEDKDSLLGEGGFGKVYRGKCRGKSVAIKKYLTRTEEAFNELRSEAKVLQESHHPFLVCLVGVSVHPLMALILEEAPMGSFERHLIKKSTPIPRLTMFRIAAQVAAALRFLHQHGIIFRDLKAANVLLWSLDETSLCHSKVTDFEIATHLSPVGI
;
A
#
# COMPACT_ATOMS: atom_id res chain seq x y z
N MET A 1 -52.81 -19.79 -89.89
CA MET A 1 -52.35 -19.97 -88.50
C MET A 1 -53.20 -20.98 -87.70
N ALA A 2 -53.42 -22.21 -88.18
CA ALA A 2 -54.02 -23.28 -87.34
C ALA A 2 -53.56 -24.72 -87.71
N GLY A 3 -52.72 -24.93 -88.73
CA GLY A 3 -52.31 -26.27 -89.21
C GLY A 3 -50.90 -26.75 -88.83
N VAL A 4 -49.94 -25.84 -88.57
CA VAL A 4 -48.53 -26.20 -88.29
C VAL A 4 -48.30 -26.57 -86.81
N PHE A 5 -49.22 -26.21 -85.92
CA PHE A 5 -49.14 -26.54 -84.49
C PHE A 5 -49.72 -27.93 -84.12
N ARG A 6 -50.15 -28.79 -85.06
CA ARG A 6 -50.60 -30.16 -84.72
C ARG A 6 -49.51 -31.24 -84.88
N GLY A 7 -48.55 -31.07 -85.79
CA GLY A 7 -47.45 -32.04 -85.98
C GLY A 7 -46.39 -32.00 -84.87
N VAL A 8 -46.01 -30.79 -84.44
CA VAL A 8 -44.95 -30.57 -83.42
C VAL A 8 -45.35 -31.11 -82.03
N PHE A 9 -46.64 -31.15 -81.69
CA PHE A 9 -47.11 -31.67 -80.40
C PHE A 9 -47.18 -33.20 -80.35
N GLN A 10 -47.28 -33.87 -81.49
CA GLN A 10 -47.37 -35.33 -81.55
C GLN A 10 -45.98 -35.98 -81.39
N ASP A 11 -44.94 -35.31 -81.90
CA ASP A 11 -43.54 -35.71 -81.78
C ASP A 11 -43.00 -35.60 -80.35
N ASP A 12 -43.35 -34.54 -79.62
CA ASP A 12 -42.99 -34.42 -78.20
C ASP A 12 -43.64 -35.52 -77.35
N ALA A 13 -44.93 -35.82 -77.57
CA ALA A 13 -45.61 -36.90 -76.85
C ALA A 13 -44.96 -38.28 -77.14
N ASN A 14 -44.45 -38.48 -78.34
CA ASN A 14 -43.72 -39.68 -78.73
C ASN A 14 -42.37 -39.80 -77.99
N LEU A 15 -41.59 -38.72 -77.89
CA LEU A 15 -40.32 -38.71 -77.14
C LEU A 15 -40.54 -39.11 -75.68
N HIS A 16 -41.49 -38.47 -74.99
CA HIS A 16 -41.82 -38.79 -73.59
C HIS A 16 -42.21 -40.27 -73.42
N LYS A 17 -43.02 -40.79 -74.34
CA LYS A 17 -43.41 -42.21 -74.35
C LYS A 17 -42.23 -43.14 -74.63
N PHE A 18 -41.32 -42.79 -75.55
CA PHE A 18 -40.14 -43.61 -75.83
C PHE A 18 -39.18 -43.64 -74.63
N CYS A 19 -39.01 -42.52 -73.94
CA CYS A 19 -38.27 -42.43 -72.68
C CYS A 19 -38.91 -43.32 -71.60
N HIS A 20 -40.23 -43.27 -71.43
CA HIS A 20 -40.96 -44.12 -70.49
C HIS A 20 -40.83 -45.63 -70.82
N ASP A 21 -40.98 -45.99 -72.09
CA ASP A 21 -40.89 -47.38 -72.57
C ASP A 21 -39.44 -47.92 -72.59
N GLY A 22 -38.43 -47.04 -72.54
CA GLY A 22 -37.01 -47.41 -72.60
C GLY A 22 -36.51 -47.75 -74.00
N LYS A 23 -37.16 -47.23 -75.06
CA LYS A 23 -36.84 -47.57 -76.46
C LYS A 23 -35.71 -46.70 -76.99
N ILE A 24 -34.48 -46.98 -76.56
CA ILE A 24 -33.30 -46.13 -76.83
C ILE A 24 -33.07 -45.90 -78.34
N GLU A 25 -33.26 -46.91 -79.19
CA GLU A 25 -33.13 -46.79 -80.65
C GLU A 25 -34.12 -45.76 -81.23
N LYS A 26 -35.36 -45.74 -80.74
CA LYS A 26 -36.37 -44.75 -81.19
C LYS A 26 -36.08 -43.34 -80.67
N ILE A 27 -35.43 -43.24 -79.51
CA ILE A 27 -34.95 -41.95 -78.98
C ILE A 27 -33.79 -41.45 -79.85
N MET A 28 -32.86 -42.32 -80.24
CA MET A 28 -31.76 -41.99 -81.16
C MET A 28 -32.29 -41.53 -82.53
N ASP A 29 -33.25 -42.27 -83.10
CA ASP A 29 -33.92 -41.90 -84.36
C ASP A 29 -34.58 -40.51 -84.25
N PHE A 30 -35.29 -40.26 -83.15
CA PHE A 30 -35.91 -38.96 -82.89
C PHE A 30 -34.85 -37.84 -82.80
N VAL A 31 -33.78 -38.04 -82.03
CA VAL A 31 -32.68 -37.08 -81.87
C VAL A 31 -32.02 -36.76 -83.21
N ALA A 32 -31.85 -37.75 -84.09
CA ALA A 32 -31.26 -37.56 -85.43
C ALA A 32 -32.13 -36.73 -86.38
N THR A 33 -33.45 -36.63 -86.12
CA THR A 33 -34.41 -35.90 -86.97
C THR A 33 -34.72 -34.48 -86.50
N VAL A 34 -34.19 -34.06 -85.34
CA VAL A 34 -34.49 -32.76 -84.72
C VAL A 34 -33.24 -31.89 -84.68
N GLU A 35 -33.36 -30.62 -85.08
CA GLU A 35 -32.24 -29.67 -85.03
C GLU A 35 -31.73 -29.46 -83.58
N PRO A 36 -30.41 -29.38 -83.36
CA PRO A 36 -29.82 -29.27 -82.01
C PRO A 36 -30.37 -28.13 -81.14
N GLU A 37 -30.72 -26.98 -81.76
CA GLU A 37 -31.28 -25.82 -81.07
C GLU A 37 -32.68 -26.08 -80.49
N ILE A 38 -33.47 -26.92 -81.17
CA ILE A 38 -34.82 -27.33 -80.75
C ILE A 38 -34.73 -28.53 -79.80
N LEU A 39 -33.73 -29.39 -79.97
CA LEU A 39 -33.54 -30.59 -79.18
C LEU A 39 -33.40 -30.29 -77.68
N LEU A 40 -32.62 -29.26 -77.32
CA LEU A 40 -32.42 -28.89 -75.92
C LEU A 40 -33.71 -28.42 -75.24
N ASP A 41 -34.56 -27.67 -75.97
CA ASP A 41 -35.90 -27.28 -75.50
C ASP A 41 -36.78 -28.52 -75.31
N ARG A 42 -36.76 -29.46 -76.25
CA ARG A 42 -37.55 -30.71 -76.16
C ARG A 42 -37.11 -31.64 -75.04
N LEU A 43 -35.81 -31.77 -74.78
CA LEU A 43 -35.27 -32.59 -73.70
C LEU A 43 -35.59 -32.03 -72.30
N ASN A 44 -35.88 -30.72 -72.22
CA ASN A 44 -36.18 -30.03 -70.96
C ASN A 44 -37.64 -29.56 -70.85
N ASN A 45 -38.46 -29.80 -71.88
CA ASN A 45 -39.87 -29.42 -71.88
C ASN A 45 -40.64 -30.19 -70.80
N ARG A 46 -41.66 -29.54 -70.23
CA ARG A 46 -42.50 -30.13 -69.15
C ARG A 46 -43.86 -30.59 -69.68
N ARG A 47 -43.86 -31.28 -70.83
CA ARG A 47 -45.07 -31.70 -71.55
C ARG A 47 -45.60 -33.08 -71.13
N GLY A 48 -44.87 -33.82 -70.29
CA GLY A 48 -45.29 -35.11 -69.73
C GLY A 48 -46.36 -34.98 -68.63
N ILE A 49 -46.88 -36.12 -68.16
CA ILE A 49 -47.92 -36.14 -67.11
C ILE A 49 -47.33 -35.52 -65.84
N SER A 50 -48.07 -34.62 -65.18
CA SER A 50 -47.60 -33.90 -63.98
C SER A 50 -46.37 -32.99 -64.21
N GLY A 51 -46.21 -32.45 -65.42
CA GLY A 51 -45.11 -31.53 -65.73
C GLY A 51 -43.75 -32.23 -65.84
N TYR A 52 -43.75 -33.52 -66.14
CA TYR A 52 -42.55 -34.33 -66.33
C TYR A 52 -41.78 -33.90 -67.58
N THR A 53 -40.45 -33.99 -67.48
CA THR A 53 -39.52 -33.94 -68.62
C THR A 53 -39.29 -35.35 -69.15
N PRO A 54 -38.73 -35.52 -70.37
CA PRO A 54 -38.35 -36.84 -70.88
C PRO A 54 -37.49 -37.66 -69.88
N LEU A 55 -36.61 -36.99 -69.12
CA LEU A 55 -35.83 -37.63 -68.06
C LEU A 55 -36.67 -38.11 -66.87
N HIS A 56 -37.71 -37.37 -66.47
CA HIS A 56 -38.67 -37.84 -65.46
C HIS A 56 -39.46 -39.05 -65.96
N GLU A 57 -39.84 -39.08 -67.23
CA GLU A 57 -40.56 -40.22 -67.82
C GLU A 57 -39.68 -41.48 -67.87
N ALA A 58 -38.40 -41.36 -68.23
CA ALA A 58 -37.45 -42.46 -68.16
C ALA A 58 -37.31 -43.02 -66.73
N VAL A 59 -37.22 -42.14 -65.73
CA VAL A 59 -37.17 -42.54 -64.32
C VAL A 59 -38.49 -43.17 -63.85
N SER A 60 -39.63 -42.62 -64.27
CA SER A 60 -40.98 -43.14 -64.00
C SER A 60 -41.14 -44.57 -64.52
N GLY A 61 -40.65 -44.83 -65.74
CA GLY A 61 -40.63 -46.14 -66.37
C GLY A 61 -39.51 -47.08 -65.88
N ASN A 62 -38.69 -46.67 -64.90
CA ASN A 62 -37.53 -47.41 -64.39
C ASN A 62 -36.51 -47.79 -65.49
N ARG A 63 -36.25 -46.88 -66.43
CA ARG A 63 -35.36 -47.09 -67.59
C ARG A 63 -34.02 -46.43 -67.35
N TYR A 64 -33.19 -47.04 -66.50
CA TYR A 64 -31.92 -46.43 -66.07
C TYR A 64 -30.91 -46.32 -67.22
N GLU A 65 -30.97 -47.20 -68.21
CA GLU A 65 -30.09 -47.23 -69.38
C GLU A 65 -30.25 -45.99 -70.28
N VAL A 66 -31.41 -45.34 -70.20
CA VAL A 66 -31.74 -44.13 -70.97
C VAL A 66 -31.27 -42.86 -70.26
N ILE A 67 -31.05 -42.91 -68.94
CA ILE A 67 -30.75 -41.73 -68.12
C ILE A 67 -29.44 -41.06 -68.54
N SER A 68 -28.34 -41.81 -68.60
CA SER A 68 -27.02 -41.26 -68.97
C SER A 68 -27.06 -40.65 -70.37
N TYR A 69 -27.69 -41.34 -71.32
CA TYR A 69 -27.82 -40.88 -72.69
C TYR A 69 -28.59 -39.55 -72.80
N LEU A 70 -29.70 -39.40 -72.08
CA LEU A 70 -30.45 -38.13 -72.08
C LEU A 70 -29.65 -36.98 -71.45
N VAL A 71 -28.92 -37.24 -70.37
CA VAL A 71 -28.09 -36.21 -69.71
C VAL A 71 -26.92 -35.79 -70.60
N GLU A 72 -26.27 -36.73 -71.29
CA GLU A 72 -25.21 -36.45 -72.27
C GLU A 72 -25.71 -35.57 -73.44
N LEU A 73 -26.98 -35.73 -73.83
CA LEU A 73 -27.63 -34.89 -74.83
C LEU A 73 -28.08 -33.51 -74.28
N GLY A 74 -27.82 -33.20 -73.02
CA GLY A 74 -28.13 -31.90 -72.40
C GLY A 74 -29.44 -31.86 -71.60
N ALA A 75 -30.04 -33.01 -71.28
CA ALA A 75 -31.18 -33.03 -70.34
C ALA A 75 -30.73 -32.58 -68.94
N ASN A 76 -31.49 -31.67 -68.34
CA ASN A 76 -31.22 -31.18 -66.99
C ASN A 76 -31.55 -32.28 -65.95
N VAL A 77 -30.50 -32.89 -65.39
CA VAL A 77 -30.58 -33.93 -64.34
C VAL A 77 -31.35 -33.47 -63.09
N ASN A 78 -31.41 -32.15 -62.85
CA ASN A 78 -32.05 -31.50 -61.72
C ASN A 78 -33.34 -30.76 -62.11
N ALA A 79 -33.92 -31.04 -63.28
CA ALA A 79 -35.20 -30.46 -63.70
C ALA A 79 -36.28 -30.65 -62.63
N ARG A 80 -37.18 -29.68 -62.46
CA ARG A 80 -38.24 -29.74 -61.44
C ARG A 80 -39.61 -29.93 -62.08
N ALA A 81 -40.28 -31.05 -61.85
CA ALA A 81 -41.65 -31.30 -62.26
C ALA A 81 -42.68 -30.58 -61.34
N ASN A 82 -43.97 -30.91 -61.48
CA ASN A 82 -44.99 -30.44 -60.54
C ASN A 82 -44.62 -30.84 -59.10
N PHE A 83 -45.04 -30.02 -58.14
CA PHE A 83 -44.67 -30.14 -56.72
C PHE A 83 -43.15 -30.05 -56.47
N GLY A 84 -42.36 -29.60 -57.45
CA GLY A 84 -40.92 -29.41 -57.30
C GLY A 84 -40.11 -30.71 -57.28
N TYR A 85 -40.68 -31.84 -57.68
CA TYR A 85 -39.99 -33.12 -57.75
C TYR A 85 -38.88 -33.08 -58.79
N THR A 86 -37.68 -33.52 -58.44
CA THR A 86 -36.61 -33.79 -59.41
C THR A 86 -36.68 -35.25 -59.88
N PRO A 87 -35.97 -35.63 -60.97
CA PRO A 87 -35.86 -37.04 -61.34
C PRO A 87 -35.39 -37.90 -60.17
N LEU A 88 -34.49 -37.38 -59.33
CA LEU A 88 -34.03 -38.08 -58.12
C LEU A 88 -35.11 -38.23 -57.05
N HIS A 89 -35.99 -37.23 -56.84
CA HIS A 89 -37.15 -37.38 -55.94
C HIS A 89 -38.11 -38.46 -56.44
N LEU A 90 -38.31 -38.55 -57.76
CA LEU A 90 -39.18 -39.55 -58.37
C LEU A 90 -38.60 -40.96 -58.20
N ALA A 91 -37.32 -41.14 -58.53
CA ALA A 91 -36.60 -42.41 -58.33
C ALA A 91 -36.62 -42.83 -56.85
N ALA A 92 -36.41 -41.87 -55.94
CA ALA A 92 -36.41 -42.09 -54.50
C ALA A 92 -37.80 -42.45 -53.95
N SER A 93 -38.85 -41.79 -54.42
CA SER A 93 -40.24 -42.11 -54.06
C SER A 93 -40.66 -43.49 -54.55
N ALA A 94 -40.24 -43.88 -55.75
CA ALA A 94 -40.59 -45.17 -56.35
C ALA A 94 -39.76 -46.34 -55.79
N GLY A 95 -38.52 -46.08 -55.36
CA GLY A 95 -37.57 -47.10 -54.92
C GLY A 95 -36.72 -47.67 -56.06
N HIS A 96 -36.57 -46.92 -57.16
CA HIS A 96 -35.83 -47.34 -58.35
C HIS A 96 -34.32 -47.17 -58.13
N ILE A 97 -33.67 -48.13 -57.47
CA ILE A 97 -32.27 -48.03 -57.04
C ILE A 97 -31.31 -47.77 -58.21
N GLU A 98 -31.47 -48.50 -59.33
CA GLU A 98 -30.57 -48.34 -60.49
C GLU A 98 -30.76 -46.98 -61.18
N CYS A 99 -31.98 -46.43 -61.19
CA CYS A 99 -32.20 -45.04 -61.60
C CYS A 99 -31.56 -44.04 -60.62
N VAL A 100 -31.62 -44.29 -59.31
CA VAL A 100 -30.92 -43.45 -58.31
C VAL A 100 -29.41 -43.45 -58.55
N LYS A 101 -28.79 -44.62 -58.74
CA LYS A 101 -27.35 -44.75 -59.05
C LYS A 101 -26.97 -44.03 -60.35
N ALA A 102 -27.74 -44.23 -61.42
CA ALA A 102 -27.50 -43.57 -62.71
C ALA A 102 -27.61 -42.03 -62.59
N LEU A 103 -28.60 -41.52 -61.86
CA LEU A 103 -28.75 -40.09 -61.61
C LEU A 103 -27.59 -39.52 -60.77
N LEU A 104 -27.15 -40.24 -59.73
CA LEU A 104 -26.00 -39.84 -58.91
C LEU A 104 -24.70 -39.83 -59.72
N TYR A 105 -24.49 -40.83 -60.58
CA TYR A 105 -23.38 -40.88 -61.52
C TYR A 105 -23.37 -39.67 -62.46
N CYS A 106 -24.56 -39.25 -62.91
CA CYS A 106 -24.76 -38.01 -63.67
C CYS A 106 -24.76 -36.73 -62.81
N SER A 107 -24.23 -36.77 -61.58
CA SER A 107 -24.10 -35.63 -60.66
C SER A 107 -25.44 -34.95 -60.28
N ALA A 108 -26.52 -35.73 -60.10
CA ALA A 108 -27.78 -35.22 -59.56
C ALA A 108 -27.59 -34.59 -58.16
N ASP A 109 -28.23 -33.45 -57.92
CA ASP A 109 -28.12 -32.76 -56.64
C ASP A 109 -29.09 -33.35 -55.60
N ILE A 110 -28.52 -34.11 -54.68
CA ILE A 110 -29.20 -34.76 -53.55
C ILE A 110 -29.79 -33.76 -52.53
N SER A 111 -29.38 -32.49 -52.56
CA SER A 111 -29.78 -31.48 -51.56
C SER A 111 -31.05 -30.70 -51.93
N LEU A 112 -31.52 -30.80 -53.18
CA LEU A 112 -32.70 -30.09 -53.64
C LEU A 112 -33.95 -30.55 -52.85
N ILE A 113 -34.82 -29.60 -52.52
CA ILE A 113 -36.07 -29.87 -51.80
C ILE A 113 -37.29 -29.81 -52.73
N ASP A 114 -38.30 -30.65 -52.50
CA ASP A 114 -39.61 -30.56 -53.12
C ASP A 114 -40.43 -29.37 -52.56
N SER A 115 -41.65 -29.15 -53.07
CA SER A 115 -42.57 -28.10 -52.59
C SER A 115 -43.04 -28.26 -51.14
N ARG A 116 -42.78 -29.40 -50.50
CA ARG A 116 -43.04 -29.66 -49.07
C ARG A 116 -41.75 -29.54 -48.24
N GLY A 117 -40.67 -29.04 -48.84
CA GLY A 117 -39.38 -28.90 -48.16
C GLY A 117 -38.67 -30.24 -47.93
N LYS A 118 -39.00 -31.30 -48.67
CA LYS A 118 -38.40 -32.63 -48.49
C LYS A 118 -37.30 -32.89 -49.50
N THR A 119 -36.15 -33.42 -49.06
CA THR A 119 -35.09 -33.91 -49.96
C THR A 119 -35.46 -35.26 -50.58
N PRO A 120 -34.74 -35.76 -51.61
CA PRO A 120 -34.95 -37.10 -52.15
C PRO A 120 -34.83 -38.20 -51.07
N LYS A 121 -33.84 -38.09 -50.16
CA LYS A 121 -33.68 -39.03 -49.05
C LYS A 121 -34.89 -39.03 -48.12
N GLN A 122 -35.36 -37.84 -47.71
CA GLN A 122 -36.56 -37.72 -46.86
C GLN A 122 -37.82 -38.23 -47.58
N THR A 123 -37.89 -38.10 -48.90
CA THR A 123 -38.98 -38.64 -49.71
C THR A 123 -38.93 -40.18 -49.74
N ALA A 124 -37.76 -40.78 -49.93
CA ALA A 124 -37.58 -42.24 -49.82
C ALA A 124 -37.93 -42.75 -48.42
N ASP A 125 -37.55 -42.03 -47.38
CA ASP A 125 -37.83 -42.38 -45.98
C ASP A 125 -39.34 -42.35 -45.67
N LEU A 126 -40.05 -41.29 -46.08
CA LEU A 126 -41.51 -41.20 -46.00
C LEU A 126 -42.22 -42.33 -46.77
N LYS A 127 -41.62 -42.81 -47.86
CA LYS A 127 -42.11 -43.92 -48.68
C LYS A 127 -41.57 -45.29 -48.24
N LYS A 128 -40.83 -45.34 -47.13
CA LYS A 128 -40.24 -46.56 -46.53
C LYS A 128 -39.34 -47.33 -47.51
N LYS A 129 -38.55 -46.63 -48.31
CA LYS A 129 -37.61 -47.21 -49.28
C LYS A 129 -36.19 -47.31 -48.69
N SER A 130 -36.01 -48.21 -47.72
CA SER A 130 -34.80 -48.31 -46.89
C SER A 130 -33.50 -48.43 -47.69
N ASN A 131 -33.48 -49.21 -48.77
CA ASN A 131 -32.28 -49.37 -49.61
C ASN A 131 -31.87 -48.07 -50.32
N VAL A 132 -32.86 -47.25 -50.72
CA VAL A 132 -32.58 -45.93 -51.31
C VAL A 132 -32.15 -44.93 -50.25
N VAL A 133 -32.75 -44.98 -49.06
CA VAL A 133 -32.33 -44.15 -47.91
C VAL A 133 -30.86 -44.44 -47.56
N ARG A 134 -30.48 -45.72 -47.52
CA ARG A 134 -29.11 -46.17 -47.25
C ARG A 134 -28.11 -45.66 -48.29
N LEU A 135 -28.44 -45.80 -49.58
CA LEU A 135 -27.62 -45.30 -50.68
C LEU A 135 -27.46 -43.77 -50.63
N LEU A 136 -28.56 -43.02 -50.55
CA LEU A 136 -28.52 -41.55 -50.52
C LEU A 136 -27.81 -41.00 -49.28
N ARG A 137 -27.96 -41.67 -48.12
CA ARG A 137 -27.22 -41.31 -46.90
C ARG A 137 -25.71 -41.51 -47.09
N SER A 138 -25.31 -42.60 -47.72
CA SER A 138 -23.89 -42.89 -47.99
C SER A 138 -23.28 -41.82 -48.91
N GLU A 139 -24.01 -41.40 -49.93
CA GLU A 139 -23.60 -40.28 -50.81
C GLU A 139 -23.54 -38.93 -50.10
N GLU A 140 -24.49 -38.64 -49.20
CA GLU A 140 -24.43 -37.42 -48.37
C GLU A 140 -23.14 -37.38 -47.53
N ILE A 141 -22.74 -38.51 -46.93
CA ILE A 141 -21.52 -38.63 -46.13
C ILE A 141 -20.27 -38.43 -47.00
N ILE A 142 -20.20 -39.09 -48.15
CA ILE A 142 -19.07 -38.96 -49.08
C ILE A 142 -18.95 -37.53 -49.61
N LYS A 143 -20.07 -36.90 -49.99
CA LYS A 143 -20.11 -35.52 -50.46
C LYS A 143 -19.66 -34.55 -49.37
N GLU A 144 -20.11 -34.73 -48.14
CA GLU A 144 -19.69 -33.88 -47.00
C GLU A 144 -18.18 -33.98 -46.75
N ALA A 145 -17.59 -35.18 -46.85
CA ALA A 145 -16.15 -35.37 -46.69
C ALA A 145 -15.30 -34.68 -47.77
N LYS A 146 -15.86 -34.44 -48.97
CA LYS A 146 -15.22 -33.64 -50.04
C LYS A 146 -15.28 -32.13 -49.80
N THR A 147 -15.97 -31.67 -48.76
CA THR A 147 -16.03 -30.26 -48.37
C THR A 147 -15.18 -30.00 -47.11
N LYS A 148 -15.32 -28.84 -46.46
CA LYS A 148 -14.65 -28.56 -45.17
C LYS A 148 -15.16 -29.47 -44.03
N GLY A 149 -16.30 -30.14 -44.20
CA GLY A 149 -16.75 -31.26 -43.37
C GLY A 149 -17.24 -30.89 -41.96
N ASP A 150 -17.82 -29.70 -41.80
CA ASP A 150 -18.34 -29.22 -40.52
C ASP A 150 -19.47 -30.12 -40.00
N ASN A 151 -20.24 -30.75 -40.89
CA ASN A 151 -21.39 -31.57 -40.52
C ASN A 151 -21.11 -33.09 -40.50
N LEU A 152 -19.90 -33.52 -40.86
CA LEU A 152 -19.57 -34.95 -41.00
C LEU A 152 -19.75 -35.73 -39.69
N THR A 153 -19.50 -35.09 -38.54
CA THR A 153 -19.63 -35.73 -37.22
C THR A 153 -21.07 -36.16 -36.94
N GLU A 154 -22.05 -35.28 -37.23
CA GLU A 154 -23.47 -35.55 -37.04
C GLU A 154 -23.96 -36.63 -38.01
N LEU A 155 -23.53 -36.55 -39.28
CA LEU A 155 -23.88 -37.54 -40.29
C LEU A 155 -23.34 -38.95 -39.97
N LEU A 156 -22.21 -39.05 -39.26
CA LEU A 156 -21.60 -40.31 -38.84
C LEU A 156 -22.21 -40.91 -37.56
N GLU A 157 -23.22 -40.30 -36.92
CA GLU A 157 -23.87 -40.88 -35.71
C GLU A 157 -24.71 -42.15 -36.00
N VAL A 158 -24.96 -42.45 -37.27
CA VAL A 158 -25.73 -43.63 -37.72
C VAL A 158 -24.99 -44.96 -37.47
N ARG A 159 -25.73 -46.07 -37.40
CA ARG A 159 -25.11 -47.41 -37.34
C ARG A 159 -24.41 -47.72 -38.66
N ILE A 160 -23.28 -48.42 -38.59
CA ILE A 160 -22.50 -48.79 -39.77
C ILE A 160 -23.33 -49.68 -40.70
N ASP A 161 -24.21 -50.53 -40.15
CA ASP A 161 -25.13 -51.39 -40.89
C ASP A 161 -26.16 -50.62 -41.74
N ASP A 162 -26.37 -49.33 -41.44
CA ASP A 162 -27.27 -48.43 -42.17
C ASP A 162 -26.56 -47.63 -43.28
N LEU A 163 -25.36 -48.06 -43.69
CA LEU A 163 -24.56 -47.48 -44.78
C LEU A 163 -24.27 -48.52 -45.87
N GLU A 164 -23.93 -48.07 -47.08
CA GLU A 164 -23.51 -48.95 -48.15
C GLU A 164 -22.15 -49.61 -47.84
N PRO A 165 -21.92 -50.87 -48.25
CA PRO A 165 -20.60 -51.49 -48.20
C PRO A 165 -19.62 -50.61 -48.95
N HIS A 166 -18.46 -50.30 -48.36
CA HIS A 166 -17.43 -49.37 -48.86
C HIS A 166 -17.65 -47.86 -48.62
N CYS A 167 -18.82 -47.43 -48.12
CA CYS A 167 -19.06 -45.99 -47.86
C CYS A 167 -17.95 -45.34 -47.00
N LEU A 168 -17.52 -45.99 -45.92
CA LEU A 168 -16.46 -45.44 -45.05
C LEU A 168 -15.10 -45.36 -45.74
N GLU A 169 -14.78 -46.31 -46.63
CA GLU A 169 -13.53 -46.33 -47.39
C GLU A 169 -13.54 -45.25 -48.48
N ASP A 170 -14.64 -45.13 -49.21
CA ASP A 170 -14.83 -44.08 -50.23
C ASP A 170 -14.80 -42.68 -49.60
N THR A 171 -15.40 -42.55 -48.40
CA THR A 171 -15.38 -41.31 -47.62
C THR A 171 -13.96 -41.00 -47.10
N LEU A 172 -13.19 -42.02 -46.71
CA LEU A 172 -11.80 -41.84 -46.28
C LEU A 172 -10.93 -41.35 -47.44
N THR A 173 -11.07 -41.96 -48.62
CA THR A 173 -10.41 -41.50 -49.85
C THR A 173 -10.77 -40.06 -50.16
N ALA A 174 -12.06 -39.71 -50.14
CA ALA A 174 -12.53 -38.34 -50.34
C ALA A 174 -11.94 -37.34 -49.32
N ALA A 175 -11.84 -37.72 -48.04
CA ALA A 175 -11.24 -36.87 -47.02
C ALA A 175 -9.73 -36.65 -47.24
N VAL A 176 -9.02 -37.68 -47.71
CA VAL A 176 -7.61 -37.59 -48.10
C VAL A 176 -7.42 -36.68 -49.31
N GLU A 177 -8.24 -36.79 -50.35
CA GLU A 177 -8.18 -35.94 -51.55
C GLU A 177 -8.24 -34.45 -51.22
N VAL A 178 -9.08 -34.07 -50.25
CA VAL A 178 -9.19 -32.69 -49.76
C VAL A 178 -8.03 -32.33 -48.82
N GLY A 179 -7.45 -33.31 -48.13
CA GLY A 179 -6.40 -33.12 -47.13
C GLY A 179 -6.95 -32.84 -45.72
N ASN A 180 -8.18 -33.23 -45.43
CA ASN A 180 -8.83 -32.95 -44.15
C ASN A 180 -8.42 -33.96 -43.06
N GLN A 181 -7.35 -33.67 -42.34
CA GLN A 181 -6.79 -34.54 -41.30
C GLN A 181 -7.79 -34.91 -40.17
N LEU A 182 -8.70 -33.99 -39.81
CA LEU A 182 -9.69 -34.26 -38.76
C LEU A 182 -10.72 -35.30 -39.23
N ASN A 183 -11.19 -35.20 -40.47
CA ASN A 183 -12.15 -36.15 -41.04
C ASN A 183 -11.52 -37.52 -41.23
N VAL A 184 -10.28 -37.57 -41.74
CA VAL A 184 -9.49 -38.81 -41.82
C VAL A 184 -9.46 -39.52 -40.47
N GLY A 185 -9.10 -38.80 -39.40
CA GLY A 185 -9.08 -39.35 -38.06
C GLY A 185 -10.45 -39.84 -37.56
N LYS A 186 -11.52 -39.07 -37.78
CA LYS A 186 -12.90 -39.44 -37.39
C LYS A 186 -13.38 -40.71 -38.10
N LEU A 187 -13.10 -40.86 -39.39
CA LEU A 187 -13.51 -42.01 -40.19
C LEU A 187 -12.83 -43.29 -39.74
N ILE A 188 -11.55 -43.21 -39.38
CA ILE A 188 -10.82 -44.36 -38.81
C ILE A 188 -11.39 -44.74 -37.45
N ILE A 189 -11.70 -43.76 -36.58
CA ILE A 189 -12.41 -44.00 -35.31
C ILE A 189 -13.77 -44.68 -35.53
N LYS A 190 -14.46 -44.37 -36.63
CA LYS A 190 -15.78 -44.94 -36.97
C LYS A 190 -15.67 -46.36 -37.52
N GLY A 191 -14.54 -46.73 -38.11
CA GLY A 191 -14.28 -48.10 -38.59
C GLY A 191 -13.77 -48.21 -40.03
N ALA A 192 -13.27 -47.14 -40.65
CA ALA A 192 -12.56 -47.25 -41.92
C ALA A 192 -11.25 -48.05 -41.75
N THR A 193 -11.00 -49.00 -42.65
CA THR A 193 -9.95 -50.03 -42.51
C THR A 193 -8.83 -49.93 -43.54
N ASN A 194 -9.06 -49.30 -44.69
CA ASN A 194 -8.08 -49.26 -45.79
C ASN A 194 -7.03 -48.14 -45.63
N ILE A 195 -6.40 -48.10 -44.46
CA ILE A 195 -5.47 -47.04 -44.04
C ILE A 195 -4.22 -47.00 -44.93
N GLN A 196 -3.72 -48.16 -45.41
CA GLN A 196 -2.53 -48.23 -46.26
C GLN A 196 -2.78 -47.58 -47.63
N GLN A 197 -3.91 -47.88 -48.26
CA GLN A 197 -4.30 -47.24 -49.52
C GLN A 197 -4.45 -45.72 -49.35
N ALA A 198 -5.12 -45.29 -48.27
CA ALA A 198 -5.26 -43.88 -47.93
C ALA A 198 -3.90 -43.18 -47.71
N LEU A 199 -2.92 -43.89 -47.14
CA LEU A 199 -1.57 -43.38 -46.94
C LEU A 199 -0.85 -43.18 -48.29
N ASP A 200 -0.94 -44.16 -49.19
CA ASP A 200 -0.35 -44.09 -50.52
C ASP A 200 -0.99 -42.97 -51.35
N ASP A 201 -2.31 -42.80 -51.27
CA ASP A 201 -3.05 -41.71 -51.90
C ASP A 201 -2.65 -40.34 -51.34
N SER A 202 -2.51 -40.21 -50.02
CA SER A 202 -2.08 -38.97 -49.39
C SER A 202 -0.65 -38.56 -49.82
N LYS A 203 0.23 -39.55 -50.04
CA LYS A 203 1.59 -39.32 -50.56
C LYS A 203 1.54 -38.88 -52.02
N ARG A 204 0.81 -39.61 -52.87
CA ARG A 204 0.65 -39.28 -54.30
C ARG A 204 0.06 -37.89 -54.52
N LEU A 205 -0.89 -37.47 -53.68
CA LEU A 205 -1.57 -36.17 -53.76
C LEU A 205 -0.88 -35.05 -52.95
N GLN A 206 0.27 -35.32 -52.32
CA GLN A 206 1.02 -34.37 -51.48
C GLN A 206 0.20 -33.75 -50.34
N LYS A 207 -0.67 -34.54 -49.71
CA LYS A 207 -1.56 -34.09 -48.61
C LYS A 207 -0.91 -34.33 -47.26
N HIS A 208 0.09 -33.48 -46.92
CA HIS A 208 0.97 -33.70 -45.77
C HIS A 208 0.26 -33.81 -44.41
N GLU A 209 -0.80 -33.03 -44.15
CA GLU A 209 -1.54 -33.07 -42.88
C GLU A 209 -2.38 -34.35 -42.73
N ALA A 210 -3.07 -34.77 -43.80
CA ALA A 210 -3.79 -36.05 -43.83
C ALA A 210 -2.81 -37.22 -43.70
N ARG A 211 -1.67 -37.16 -44.40
CA ARG A 211 -0.60 -38.14 -44.31
C ARG A 211 -0.01 -38.24 -42.90
N ALA A 212 0.25 -37.11 -42.26
CA ALA A 212 0.73 -37.05 -40.87
C ALA A 212 -0.27 -37.69 -39.90
N MET A 213 -1.56 -37.40 -40.03
CA MET A 213 -2.61 -38.05 -39.24
C MET A 213 -2.60 -39.57 -39.45
N LEU A 214 -2.56 -40.04 -40.70
CA LEU A 214 -2.52 -41.49 -41.01
C LEU A 214 -1.30 -42.18 -40.39
N LEU A 215 -0.11 -41.57 -40.46
CA LEU A 215 1.10 -42.14 -39.86
C LEU A 215 1.02 -42.17 -38.33
N LEU A 216 0.50 -41.12 -37.68
CA LEU A 216 0.26 -41.11 -36.24
C LEU A 216 -0.77 -42.16 -35.81
N VAL A 217 -1.81 -42.36 -36.62
CA VAL A 217 -2.84 -43.39 -36.41
C VAL A 217 -2.24 -44.79 -36.54
N ILE A 218 -1.43 -45.04 -37.57
CA ILE A 218 -0.74 -46.33 -37.75
C ILE A 218 0.14 -46.60 -36.53
N ALA A 219 0.97 -45.63 -36.13
CA ALA A 219 1.80 -45.76 -34.95
C ALA A 219 0.98 -46.09 -33.69
N ALA A 220 -0.18 -45.43 -33.54
CA ALA A 220 -1.11 -45.67 -32.43
C ALA A 220 -1.77 -47.07 -32.47
N GLN A 221 -2.05 -47.63 -33.65
CA GLN A 221 -2.63 -48.97 -33.81
C GLN A 221 -1.60 -50.09 -33.61
N THR A 222 -0.39 -49.91 -34.13
CA THR A 222 0.67 -50.92 -34.14
C THR A 222 1.61 -50.85 -32.93
N ASN A 223 1.41 -49.86 -32.05
CA ASN A 223 2.30 -49.54 -30.92
C ASN A 223 3.75 -49.22 -31.37
N ASP A 224 3.90 -48.66 -32.57
CA ASP A 224 5.19 -48.31 -33.16
C ASP A 224 5.74 -47.01 -32.59
N ARG A 225 6.58 -47.15 -31.58
CA ARG A 225 7.22 -46.02 -30.88
C ARG A 225 8.22 -45.28 -31.77
N ASP A 226 8.98 -45.98 -32.59
CA ASP A 226 10.05 -45.40 -33.39
C ASP A 226 9.49 -44.45 -34.45
N LEU A 227 8.32 -44.80 -35.03
CA LEU A 227 7.60 -43.92 -35.93
C LEU A 227 7.12 -42.63 -35.24
N VAL A 228 6.62 -42.70 -33.99
CA VAL A 228 6.25 -41.50 -33.21
C VAL A 228 7.48 -40.62 -32.96
N LEU A 229 8.59 -41.20 -32.52
CA LEU A 229 9.83 -40.46 -32.27
C LEU A 229 10.32 -39.75 -33.52
N LYS A 230 10.28 -40.42 -34.68
CA LYS A 230 10.60 -39.81 -35.97
C LYS A 230 9.65 -38.68 -36.35
N LEU A 231 8.35 -38.81 -36.13
CA LEU A 231 7.38 -37.76 -36.52
C LEU A 231 7.56 -36.47 -35.71
N PHE A 232 7.97 -36.57 -34.45
CA PHE A 232 8.10 -35.41 -33.55
C PHE A 232 9.52 -34.85 -33.43
N ASP A 233 10.57 -35.61 -33.73
CA ASP A 233 11.96 -35.19 -33.52
C ASP A 233 12.73 -34.98 -34.83
N ALA A 234 12.95 -33.71 -35.18
CA ALA A 234 13.73 -33.32 -36.36
C ALA A 234 15.22 -33.73 -36.26
N ARG A 235 15.75 -34.01 -35.06
CA ARG A 235 17.17 -34.35 -34.86
C ARG A 235 17.46 -35.83 -35.10
N ILE A 236 16.43 -36.69 -35.12
CA ILE A 236 16.55 -38.15 -35.35
C ILE A 236 16.82 -38.49 -36.83
N GLN A 237 16.95 -37.48 -37.70
CA GLN A 237 17.22 -37.67 -39.13
C GLN A 237 18.51 -38.46 -39.47
N ARG A 238 19.50 -38.56 -38.56
CA ARG A 238 20.83 -39.07 -38.94
C ARG A 238 21.07 -40.57 -38.75
N ASN A 239 20.35 -41.29 -37.87
CA ASN A 239 20.81 -42.62 -37.43
C ASN A 239 19.77 -43.77 -37.46
N ALA A 240 18.54 -43.57 -37.93
CA ALA A 240 17.58 -44.67 -38.06
C ALA A 240 16.81 -44.57 -39.39
N SER A 241 16.92 -45.58 -40.26
CA SER A 241 16.01 -45.76 -41.39
C SER A 241 14.70 -46.37 -40.89
N HIS A 242 13.55 -45.83 -41.28
CA HIS A 242 12.24 -46.39 -40.92
C HIS A 242 11.42 -46.57 -42.20
N PRO A 243 10.82 -47.75 -42.46
CA PRO A 243 10.24 -48.08 -43.76
C PRO A 243 9.20 -47.06 -44.27
N MET A 244 8.43 -46.47 -43.36
CA MET A 244 7.34 -45.55 -43.68
C MET A 244 7.73 -44.05 -43.61
N ALA A 245 8.99 -43.74 -43.31
CA ALA A 245 9.46 -42.40 -42.94
C ALA A 245 10.87 -42.10 -43.47
N ASN A 246 11.11 -42.39 -44.76
CA ASN A 246 12.39 -42.21 -45.46
C ASN A 246 12.22 -41.53 -46.84
N ASP A 247 11.24 -40.64 -47.01
CA ASP A 247 10.92 -40.00 -48.30
C ASP A 247 11.25 -38.50 -48.30
N ASP A 248 11.49 -37.93 -49.48
CA ASP A 248 11.84 -36.50 -49.67
C ASP A 248 10.82 -35.53 -49.05
N ASP A 249 9.53 -35.86 -49.11
CA ASP A 249 8.43 -35.03 -48.58
C ASP A 249 8.18 -35.21 -47.07
N PHE A 250 8.90 -36.10 -46.39
CA PHE A 250 8.65 -36.41 -44.97
C PHE A 250 8.95 -35.22 -44.04
N SER A 251 9.84 -34.31 -44.45
CA SER A 251 10.14 -33.06 -43.73
C SER A 251 8.89 -32.19 -43.55
N GLU A 252 8.03 -32.08 -44.58
CA GLU A 252 6.78 -31.31 -44.48
C GLU A 252 5.73 -31.98 -43.59
N VAL A 253 5.71 -33.32 -43.56
CA VAL A 253 4.89 -34.12 -42.64
C VAL A 253 5.33 -33.87 -41.19
N GLN A 254 6.65 -33.91 -40.91
CA GLN A 254 7.20 -33.58 -39.59
C GLN A 254 6.86 -32.15 -39.18
N LYS A 255 7.01 -31.17 -40.09
CA LYS A 255 6.64 -29.78 -39.81
C LYS A 255 5.16 -29.67 -39.44
N ALA A 256 4.26 -30.39 -40.11
CA ALA A 256 2.83 -30.38 -39.79
C ALA A 256 2.53 -30.92 -38.37
N VAL A 257 3.23 -31.98 -37.95
CA VAL A 257 3.12 -32.54 -36.59
C VAL A 257 3.71 -31.60 -35.54
N ILE A 258 4.96 -31.14 -35.73
CA ILE A 258 5.70 -30.31 -34.76
C ILE A 258 5.05 -28.92 -34.58
N SER A 259 4.51 -28.34 -35.66
CA SER A 259 3.78 -27.06 -35.58
C SER A 259 2.38 -27.16 -34.96
N GLY A 260 1.92 -28.37 -34.59
CA GLY A 260 0.60 -28.59 -34.01
C GLY A 260 -0.56 -28.43 -35.01
N ARG A 261 -0.29 -28.40 -36.33
CA ARG A 261 -1.34 -28.35 -37.37
C ARG A 261 -2.16 -29.64 -37.44
N VAL A 262 -1.60 -30.74 -36.96
CA VAL A 262 -2.26 -32.05 -36.89
C VAL A 262 -2.64 -32.35 -35.44
N SER A 263 -3.91 -32.69 -35.21
CA SER A 263 -4.39 -32.98 -33.86
C SER A 263 -3.94 -34.38 -33.41
N THR A 264 -3.36 -34.47 -32.22
CA THR A 264 -3.00 -35.76 -31.61
C THR A 264 -4.13 -36.40 -30.80
N MET A 265 -5.27 -35.71 -30.64
CA MET A 265 -6.44 -36.22 -29.91
C MET A 265 -6.91 -37.57 -30.49
N VAL A 266 -7.00 -37.68 -31.81
CA VAL A 266 -7.45 -38.90 -32.47
C VAL A 266 -6.43 -40.04 -32.29
N PRO A 267 -5.13 -39.87 -32.60
CA PRO A 267 -4.11 -40.88 -32.31
C PRO A 267 -4.08 -41.32 -30.84
N ILE A 268 -4.20 -40.40 -29.88
CA ILE A 268 -4.24 -40.72 -28.44
C ILE A 268 -5.45 -41.61 -28.10
N GLU A 269 -6.63 -41.30 -28.65
CA GLU A 269 -7.84 -42.10 -28.45
C GLU A 269 -7.73 -43.48 -29.12
N ILE A 270 -7.13 -43.57 -30.30
CA ILE A 270 -6.89 -44.85 -30.99
C ILE A 270 -5.90 -45.70 -30.18
N ALA A 271 -4.78 -45.13 -29.73
CA ALA A 271 -3.82 -45.83 -28.88
C ALA A 271 -4.48 -46.34 -27.59
N ARG A 272 -5.43 -45.58 -27.01
CA ARG A 272 -6.24 -46.01 -25.87
C ARG A 272 -7.14 -47.20 -26.22
N ARG A 273 -7.89 -47.15 -27.32
CA ARG A 273 -8.79 -48.23 -27.76
C ARG A 273 -8.06 -49.54 -28.04
N HIS A 274 -6.85 -49.43 -28.60
CA HIS A 274 -5.98 -50.58 -28.88
C HIS A 274 -5.12 -51.01 -27.68
N GLN A 275 -5.25 -50.37 -26.51
CA GLN A 275 -4.47 -50.68 -25.30
C GLN A 275 -2.95 -50.58 -25.51
N ASN A 276 -2.50 -49.55 -26.22
CA ASN A 276 -1.09 -49.27 -26.52
C ASN A 276 -0.55 -48.12 -25.63
N PRO A 277 -0.20 -48.37 -24.35
CA PRO A 277 0.12 -47.32 -23.38
C PRO A 277 1.41 -46.58 -23.68
N ILE A 278 2.41 -47.24 -24.31
CA ILE A 278 3.71 -46.65 -24.62
C ILE A 278 3.56 -45.54 -25.66
N VAL A 279 2.93 -45.84 -26.79
CA VAL A 279 2.66 -44.84 -27.83
C VAL A 279 1.70 -43.77 -27.33
N ARG A 280 0.67 -44.13 -26.56
CA ARG A 280 -0.26 -43.15 -25.94
C ARG A 280 0.50 -42.13 -25.08
N GLU A 281 1.43 -42.61 -24.26
CA GLU A 281 2.27 -41.76 -23.42
C GLU A 281 3.20 -40.87 -24.25
N ASP A 282 3.92 -41.43 -25.24
CA ASP A 282 4.84 -40.64 -26.08
C ASP A 282 4.10 -39.58 -26.91
N LEU A 283 2.90 -39.90 -27.44
CA LEU A 283 2.04 -38.92 -28.11
C LEU A 283 1.65 -37.78 -27.16
N LEU A 284 1.27 -38.09 -25.91
CA LEU A 284 0.87 -37.11 -24.92
C LEU A 284 2.02 -36.19 -24.52
N LEU A 285 3.18 -36.76 -24.18
CA LEU A 285 4.38 -36.02 -23.74
C LEU A 285 5.01 -35.15 -24.83
N ARG A 286 4.63 -35.37 -26.09
CA ARG A 286 5.10 -34.59 -27.25
C ARG A 286 4.04 -33.64 -27.80
N THR A 287 2.83 -33.67 -27.25
CA THR A 287 1.73 -32.77 -27.64
C THR A 287 1.71 -31.52 -26.77
N ASN A 288 1.95 -30.35 -27.37
CA ASN A 288 1.84 -29.04 -26.71
C ASN A 288 2.60 -28.96 -25.37
N VAL A 289 3.79 -29.56 -25.35
CA VAL A 289 4.74 -29.53 -24.23
C VAL A 289 5.87 -28.58 -24.60
N ASN A 290 6.00 -27.47 -23.87
CA ASN A 290 7.08 -26.50 -24.04
C ASN A 290 7.91 -26.42 -22.76
N GLN A 291 9.07 -27.06 -22.80
CA GLN A 291 9.97 -27.13 -21.65
C GLN A 291 10.67 -25.81 -21.35
N GLU A 292 10.92 -24.97 -22.37
CA GLU A 292 11.55 -23.64 -22.20
C GLU A 292 10.60 -22.68 -21.47
N GLU A 293 9.31 -22.68 -21.84
CA GLU A 293 8.29 -21.86 -21.18
C GLU A 293 7.79 -22.45 -19.84
N GLY A 294 8.11 -23.73 -19.57
CA GLY A 294 7.59 -24.46 -18.43
C GLY A 294 6.09 -24.75 -18.54
N SER A 295 5.56 -24.98 -19.75
CA SER A 295 4.12 -25.11 -20.01
C SER A 295 3.73 -26.44 -20.65
N VAL A 296 2.60 -26.98 -20.23
CA VAL A 296 1.97 -28.21 -20.77
C VAL A 296 0.50 -27.93 -20.99
N TYR A 297 0.04 -28.02 -22.25
CA TYR A 297 -1.35 -27.75 -22.63
C TYR A 297 -2.04 -29.00 -23.18
N TRP A 298 -2.58 -29.82 -22.27
CA TRP A 298 -3.36 -31.02 -22.57
C TRP A 298 -4.86 -30.76 -22.49
N HIS A 299 -5.33 -29.69 -23.13
CA HIS A 299 -6.74 -29.33 -23.13
C HIS A 299 -7.50 -30.02 -24.26
N GLY A 300 -8.75 -30.44 -24.02
CA GLY A 300 -9.60 -30.95 -25.10
C GLY A 300 -9.19 -32.30 -25.70
N LEU A 301 -8.33 -33.06 -25.02
CA LEU A 301 -7.81 -34.35 -25.51
C LEU A 301 -8.74 -35.53 -25.21
N ARG A 302 -9.88 -35.29 -24.54
CA ARG A 302 -10.86 -36.30 -24.10
C ARG A 302 -10.26 -37.35 -23.15
N LEU A 303 -9.29 -36.94 -22.33
CA LEU A 303 -8.70 -37.81 -21.31
C LEU A 303 -9.74 -38.08 -20.22
N LEU A 304 -9.95 -39.36 -19.86
CA LEU A 304 -10.89 -39.77 -18.81
C LEU A 304 -10.21 -39.93 -17.44
N GLU A 305 -8.91 -40.23 -17.45
CA GLU A 305 -8.09 -40.47 -16.27
C GLU A 305 -6.71 -39.82 -16.46
N LEU A 306 -6.08 -39.44 -15.36
CA LEU A 306 -4.75 -38.82 -15.35
C LEU A 306 -3.76 -39.80 -14.72
N ASP A 307 -2.90 -40.39 -15.54
CA ASP A 307 -1.91 -41.36 -15.08
C ASP A 307 -0.71 -40.65 -14.42
N LEU A 308 -0.31 -41.13 -13.24
CA LEU A 308 0.84 -40.59 -12.50
C LEU A 308 2.17 -40.77 -13.25
N SER A 309 2.30 -41.78 -14.11
CA SER A 309 3.49 -41.99 -14.95
C SER A 309 3.75 -40.80 -15.88
N TRP A 310 2.70 -40.22 -16.45
CA TRP A 310 2.81 -39.03 -17.30
C TRP A 310 3.25 -37.82 -16.49
N ILE A 311 2.63 -37.62 -15.31
CA ILE A 311 2.92 -36.48 -14.43
C ILE A 311 4.37 -36.54 -13.91
N ARG A 312 4.89 -37.73 -13.59
CA ARG A 312 6.30 -37.93 -13.18
C ARG A 312 7.29 -37.38 -14.21
N LYS A 313 6.98 -37.50 -15.50
CA LYS A 313 7.86 -37.04 -16.60
C LYS A 313 7.78 -35.54 -16.88
N ILE A 314 6.76 -34.85 -16.34
CA ILE A 314 6.57 -33.40 -16.47
C ILE A 314 6.70 -32.65 -15.14
N HIS A 315 7.44 -33.19 -14.17
CA HIS A 315 7.64 -32.57 -12.84
C HIS A 315 8.17 -31.12 -12.84
N TRP A 316 8.68 -30.66 -14.00
CA TRP A 316 9.26 -29.34 -14.22
C TRP A 316 8.20 -28.29 -14.59
N VAL A 317 6.95 -28.72 -14.83
CA VAL A 317 5.87 -27.86 -15.35
C VAL A 317 5.50 -26.77 -14.35
N LYS A 318 5.41 -25.54 -14.86
CA LYS A 318 4.94 -24.35 -14.13
C LYS A 318 3.51 -23.98 -14.50
N ARG A 319 3.09 -24.25 -15.74
CA ARG A 319 1.74 -23.97 -16.24
C ARG A 319 1.15 -25.24 -16.82
N LEU A 320 0.19 -25.83 -16.12
CA LEU A 320 -0.46 -27.08 -16.51
C LEU A 320 -1.93 -26.83 -16.83
N ARG A 321 -2.33 -27.06 -18.08
CA ARG A 321 -3.71 -26.93 -18.55
C ARG A 321 -4.29 -28.27 -18.92
N LEU A 322 -5.26 -28.70 -18.12
CA LEU A 322 -5.99 -29.97 -18.21
C LEU A 322 -7.49 -29.74 -18.50
N ALA A 323 -7.83 -28.55 -18.97
CA ALA A 323 -9.20 -28.12 -19.23
C ALA A 323 -9.91 -28.90 -20.34
N ARG A 324 -11.25 -28.97 -20.30
CA ARG A 324 -12.09 -29.58 -21.36
C ARG A 324 -11.76 -31.05 -21.61
N ASN A 325 -11.50 -31.81 -20.56
CA ASN A 325 -11.35 -33.28 -20.62
C ASN A 325 -12.56 -33.94 -19.94
N GLY A 326 -12.48 -35.24 -19.66
CA GLY A 326 -13.52 -36.01 -18.99
C GLY A 326 -13.11 -36.48 -17.60
N PHE A 327 -12.22 -35.76 -16.91
CA PHE A 327 -11.73 -36.19 -15.59
C PHE A 327 -12.85 -36.20 -14.56
N ARG A 328 -13.05 -37.33 -13.89
CA ARG A 328 -13.99 -37.48 -12.76
C ARG A 328 -13.33 -37.34 -11.39
N ALA A 329 -12.02 -37.63 -11.34
CA ALA A 329 -11.20 -37.52 -10.14
C ALA A 329 -9.76 -37.16 -10.55
N ILE A 330 -9.00 -36.62 -9.59
CA ILE A 330 -7.56 -36.37 -9.69
C ILE A 330 -6.84 -37.26 -8.67
N PRO A 331 -5.73 -37.92 -9.02
CA PRO A 331 -4.97 -38.77 -8.07
C PRO A 331 -4.49 -37.99 -6.85
N ASN A 332 -4.56 -38.61 -5.66
CA ASN A 332 -4.16 -37.99 -4.40
C ASN A 332 -2.64 -37.72 -4.33
N GLU A 333 -1.84 -38.53 -5.00
CA GLU A 333 -0.37 -38.47 -4.97
C GLU A 333 0.20 -37.40 -5.92
N ILE A 334 -0.65 -36.72 -6.69
CA ILE A 334 -0.21 -35.80 -7.74
C ILE A 334 0.60 -34.61 -7.19
N GLY A 335 0.31 -34.19 -5.95
CA GLY A 335 1.00 -33.07 -5.29
C GLY A 335 2.50 -33.27 -5.14
N GLY A 336 2.96 -34.53 -4.99
CA GLY A 336 4.38 -34.86 -4.89
C GLY A 336 5.19 -34.52 -6.15
N TYR A 337 4.54 -34.50 -7.31
CA TYR A 337 5.19 -34.30 -8.62
C TYR A 337 4.99 -32.89 -9.18
N LEU A 338 3.96 -32.17 -8.75
CA LEU A 338 3.59 -30.85 -9.28
C LEU A 338 4.13 -29.67 -8.45
N LYS A 339 5.23 -29.85 -7.71
CA LYS A 339 5.79 -28.83 -6.81
C LYS A 339 6.17 -27.51 -7.50
N GLN A 340 6.45 -27.52 -8.80
CA GLN A 340 6.82 -26.33 -9.58
C GLN A 340 5.62 -25.59 -10.18
N VAL A 341 4.40 -26.13 -10.06
CA VAL A 341 3.21 -25.57 -10.70
C VAL A 341 2.83 -24.24 -10.07
N VAL A 342 2.75 -23.22 -10.92
CA VAL A 342 2.29 -21.86 -10.62
C VAL A 342 0.86 -21.65 -11.09
N LYS A 343 0.47 -22.26 -12.22
CA LYS A 343 -0.90 -22.18 -12.75
C LYS A 343 -1.44 -23.56 -13.10
N LEU A 344 -2.60 -23.90 -12.54
CA LEU A 344 -3.32 -25.15 -12.80
C LEU A 344 -4.74 -24.85 -13.29
N ASP A 345 -5.04 -25.27 -14.51
CA ASP A 345 -6.36 -25.10 -15.13
C ASP A 345 -7.04 -26.44 -15.37
N LEU A 346 -8.07 -26.72 -14.58
CA LEU A 346 -8.87 -27.95 -14.56
C LEU A 346 -10.34 -27.69 -14.96
N GLN A 347 -10.63 -26.55 -15.59
CA GLN A 347 -12.00 -26.17 -15.94
C GLN A 347 -12.67 -27.11 -16.96
N HIS A 348 -14.00 -27.16 -16.98
CA HIS A 348 -14.77 -27.99 -17.92
C HIS A 348 -14.37 -29.47 -17.86
N ASN A 349 -14.41 -30.06 -16.68
CA ASN A 349 -14.27 -31.50 -16.46
C ASN A 349 -15.51 -32.04 -15.72
N GLU A 350 -15.46 -33.27 -15.24
CA GLU A 350 -16.55 -33.91 -14.49
C GLU A 350 -16.19 -34.13 -13.00
N LEU A 351 -15.32 -33.28 -12.44
CA LEU A 351 -14.79 -33.46 -11.07
C LEU A 351 -15.90 -33.26 -10.04
N VAL A 352 -16.08 -34.23 -9.15
CA VAL A 352 -17.01 -34.15 -8.00
C VAL A 352 -16.30 -33.72 -6.72
N THR A 353 -15.04 -34.13 -6.57
CA THR A 353 -14.13 -33.73 -5.49
C THR A 353 -12.72 -33.55 -6.05
N VAL A 354 -11.84 -32.92 -5.26
CA VAL A 354 -10.42 -32.76 -5.58
C VAL A 354 -9.56 -33.09 -4.35
N PRO A 355 -8.32 -33.56 -4.51
CA PRO A 355 -7.45 -33.88 -3.38
C PRO A 355 -6.92 -32.63 -2.66
N HIS A 356 -6.73 -32.73 -1.34
CA HIS A 356 -6.20 -31.65 -0.49
C HIS A 356 -4.86 -31.11 -1.00
N CYS A 357 -4.00 -31.99 -1.52
CA CYS A 357 -2.65 -31.65 -1.98
C CYS A 357 -2.62 -30.61 -3.11
N LEU A 358 -3.73 -30.38 -3.85
CA LEU A 358 -3.79 -29.32 -4.86
C LEU A 358 -3.77 -27.93 -4.24
N PHE A 359 -4.36 -27.78 -3.05
CA PHE A 359 -4.39 -26.52 -2.31
C PHE A 359 -3.12 -26.28 -1.50
N GLU A 360 -2.23 -27.27 -1.39
CA GLU A 360 -0.96 -27.20 -0.63
C GLU A 360 0.28 -27.05 -1.54
N LEU A 361 0.08 -26.91 -2.85
CA LEU A 361 1.20 -26.80 -3.80
C LEU A 361 2.02 -25.53 -3.51
N PRO A 362 3.35 -25.63 -3.27
CA PRO A 362 4.11 -24.54 -2.66
C PRO A 362 4.24 -23.28 -3.53
N ASN A 363 4.16 -23.43 -4.86
CA ASN A 363 4.34 -22.35 -5.83
C ASN A 363 3.05 -21.92 -6.52
N LEU A 364 1.90 -22.51 -6.16
CA LEU A 364 0.64 -22.29 -6.85
C LEU A 364 0.14 -20.87 -6.64
N ASN A 365 -0.19 -20.20 -7.74
CA ASN A 365 -0.67 -18.82 -7.79
C ASN A 365 -2.08 -18.73 -8.38
N GLU A 366 -2.38 -19.56 -9.37
CA GLU A 366 -3.68 -19.57 -10.05
C GLU A 366 -4.24 -20.99 -10.14
N LEU A 367 -5.44 -21.18 -9.60
CA LEU A 367 -6.19 -22.43 -9.67
C LEU A 367 -7.57 -22.19 -10.27
N ASN A 368 -7.85 -22.85 -11.40
CA ASN A 368 -9.15 -22.80 -12.05
C ASN A 368 -9.83 -24.17 -12.02
N LEU A 369 -10.92 -24.27 -11.26
CA LEU A 369 -11.76 -25.46 -11.12
C LEU A 369 -13.19 -25.21 -11.63
N SER A 370 -13.40 -24.15 -12.42
CA SER A 370 -14.74 -23.77 -12.88
C SER A 370 -15.36 -24.78 -13.84
N ASN A 371 -16.70 -24.81 -13.92
CA ASN A 371 -17.45 -25.73 -14.78
C ASN A 371 -17.10 -27.20 -14.50
N ASN A 372 -17.29 -27.60 -13.25
CA ASN A 372 -17.17 -28.98 -12.78
C ASN A 372 -18.45 -29.35 -12.01
N LYS A 373 -18.42 -30.44 -11.23
CA LYS A 373 -19.54 -30.90 -10.39
C LYS A 373 -19.14 -30.90 -8.91
N LEU A 374 -18.26 -29.98 -8.50
CA LEU A 374 -17.70 -29.97 -7.15
C LEU A 374 -18.80 -29.67 -6.13
N ILE A 375 -18.96 -30.57 -5.15
CA ILE A 375 -19.91 -30.40 -4.03
C ILE A 375 -19.26 -29.80 -2.79
N GLU A 376 -17.95 -30.00 -2.62
CA GLU A 376 -17.16 -29.48 -1.52
C GLU A 376 -15.72 -29.17 -1.95
N ILE A 377 -15.03 -28.38 -1.12
CA ILE A 377 -13.60 -28.13 -1.19
C ILE A 377 -12.95 -28.80 0.02
N PRO A 378 -11.78 -29.46 -0.13
CA PRO A 378 -11.09 -30.11 0.98
C PRO A 378 -10.86 -29.16 2.15
N ASP A 379 -11.10 -29.66 3.36
CA ASP A 379 -10.83 -28.92 4.59
C ASP A 379 -9.32 -28.96 4.90
N VAL A 380 -8.63 -27.89 4.48
CA VAL A 380 -7.19 -27.70 4.64
C VAL A 380 -6.98 -26.35 5.31
N HIS A 381 -6.31 -26.35 6.46
CA HIS A 381 -6.07 -25.14 7.25
C HIS A 381 -5.16 -24.13 6.52
N GLU A 382 -4.14 -24.61 5.79
CA GLU A 382 -3.17 -23.78 5.09
C GLU A 382 -3.22 -24.00 3.58
N TRP A 383 -3.76 -23.03 2.85
CA TRP A 383 -3.67 -23.02 1.38
C TRP A 383 -2.32 -22.45 0.94
N SER A 384 -1.93 -22.76 -0.30
CA SER A 384 -0.72 -22.28 -0.95
C SER A 384 -0.51 -20.79 -0.68
N PRO A 385 0.62 -20.39 -0.06
CA PRO A 385 0.84 -19.01 0.38
C PRO A 385 0.95 -18.00 -0.78
N GLY A 386 1.15 -18.51 -2.00
CA GLY A 386 1.20 -17.72 -3.23
C GLY A 386 -0.12 -17.67 -4.01
N LEU A 387 -1.19 -18.34 -3.57
CA LEU A 387 -2.44 -18.44 -4.33
C LEU A 387 -3.15 -17.08 -4.37
N THR A 388 -3.20 -16.44 -5.54
CA THR A 388 -3.84 -15.13 -5.72
C THR A 388 -5.15 -15.19 -6.50
N VAL A 389 -5.33 -16.20 -7.34
CA VAL A 389 -6.52 -16.36 -8.19
C VAL A 389 -7.12 -17.74 -7.97
N LEU A 390 -8.38 -17.77 -7.53
CA LEU A 390 -9.16 -18.99 -7.37
C LEU A 390 -10.50 -18.86 -8.07
N ASN A 391 -10.77 -19.75 -9.03
CA ASN A 391 -12.04 -19.80 -9.74
C ASN A 391 -12.75 -21.14 -9.49
N LEU A 392 -13.87 -21.06 -8.78
CA LEU A 392 -14.76 -22.17 -8.42
C LEU A 392 -16.15 -22.02 -9.07
N SER A 393 -16.30 -21.14 -10.06
CA SER A 393 -17.61 -20.86 -10.66
C SER A 393 -18.22 -22.06 -11.39
N SER A 394 -19.56 -22.10 -11.49
CA SER A 394 -20.29 -23.18 -12.15
C SER A 394 -19.94 -24.56 -11.56
N ASN A 395 -20.27 -24.73 -10.28
CA ASN A 395 -20.13 -25.97 -9.52
C ASN A 395 -21.38 -26.17 -8.65
N GLU A 396 -21.37 -27.18 -7.79
CA GLU A 396 -22.48 -27.55 -6.91
C GLU A 396 -22.19 -27.18 -5.44
N LEU A 397 -21.31 -26.20 -5.17
CA LEU A 397 -20.85 -25.86 -3.82
C LEU A 397 -21.93 -25.14 -3.01
N SER A 398 -22.10 -25.53 -1.74
CA SER A 398 -22.98 -24.84 -0.78
C SER A 398 -22.22 -24.10 0.34
N SER A 399 -20.96 -24.46 0.58
CA SER A 399 -20.11 -23.90 1.64
C SER A 399 -18.63 -23.90 1.24
N LEU A 400 -17.84 -23.13 1.98
CA LEU A 400 -16.37 -23.19 1.98
C LEU A 400 -15.89 -23.54 3.40
N PRO A 401 -14.70 -24.14 3.56
CA PRO A 401 -14.10 -24.36 4.89
C PRO A 401 -14.06 -23.07 5.72
N ALA A 402 -14.26 -23.18 7.03
CA ALA A 402 -14.43 -22.04 7.94
C ALA A 402 -13.10 -21.33 8.27
N ASP A 403 -12.03 -22.08 8.43
CA ASP A 403 -10.73 -21.61 8.95
C ASP A 403 -9.62 -21.70 7.89
N ILE A 404 -9.85 -21.04 6.73
CA ILE A 404 -8.86 -20.97 5.66
C ILE A 404 -7.87 -19.84 5.96
N VAL A 405 -6.61 -20.19 6.19
CA VAL A 405 -5.52 -19.23 6.32
C VAL A 405 -4.80 -19.10 4.97
N THR A 406 -5.00 -17.97 4.28
CA THR A 406 -4.16 -17.55 3.15
C THR A 406 -4.17 -16.03 2.98
N PRO A 407 -3.00 -15.37 3.05
CA PRO A 407 -2.92 -13.91 2.97
C PRO A 407 -3.01 -13.37 1.53
N SER A 408 -2.98 -14.23 0.50
CA SER A 408 -2.65 -13.81 -0.87
C SER A 408 -3.81 -13.73 -1.86
N ILE A 409 -5.01 -14.25 -1.56
CA ILE A 409 -6.11 -14.26 -2.54
C ILE A 409 -6.52 -12.84 -2.89
N ARG A 410 -6.46 -12.52 -4.20
CA ARG A 410 -6.87 -11.24 -4.79
C ARG A 410 -8.12 -11.36 -5.63
N THR A 411 -8.29 -12.49 -6.31
CA THR A 411 -9.46 -12.77 -7.16
C THR A 411 -10.11 -14.07 -6.74
N LEU A 412 -11.37 -13.99 -6.32
CA LEU A 412 -12.21 -15.14 -6.00
C LEU A 412 -13.48 -15.11 -6.83
N ASN A 413 -13.75 -16.21 -7.54
CA ASN A 413 -14.99 -16.39 -8.27
C ASN A 413 -15.72 -17.65 -7.77
N ILE A 414 -16.87 -17.45 -7.11
CA ILE A 414 -17.77 -18.50 -6.62
C ILE A 414 -19.19 -18.38 -7.24
N SER A 415 -19.29 -17.72 -8.40
CA SER A 415 -20.57 -17.55 -9.09
C SER A 415 -21.15 -18.87 -9.59
N TYR A 416 -22.47 -18.90 -9.86
CA TYR A 416 -23.16 -20.10 -10.34
C TYR A 416 -22.91 -21.34 -9.45
N ASN A 417 -23.21 -21.21 -8.16
CA ASN A 417 -23.17 -22.28 -7.16
C ASN A 417 -24.48 -22.27 -6.34
N HIS A 418 -24.52 -23.03 -5.23
CA HIS A 418 -25.69 -23.19 -4.36
C HIS A 418 -25.55 -22.49 -3.00
N PHE A 419 -24.70 -21.46 -2.89
CA PHE A 419 -24.52 -20.74 -1.62
C PHE A 419 -25.81 -20.05 -1.16
N CYS A 420 -26.21 -20.29 0.10
CA CYS A 420 -27.34 -19.61 0.75
C CYS A 420 -26.93 -18.28 1.38
N THR A 421 -25.67 -18.15 1.78
CA THR A 421 -25.05 -16.96 2.34
C THR A 421 -23.64 -16.83 1.78
N VAL A 422 -23.06 -15.62 1.80
CA VAL A 422 -21.62 -15.48 1.54
C VAL A 422 -20.88 -16.15 2.72
N PRO A 423 -19.99 -17.14 2.47
CA PRO A 423 -19.24 -17.79 3.54
C PRO A 423 -18.35 -16.80 4.31
N LEU A 424 -18.26 -16.94 5.64
CA LEU A 424 -17.45 -16.04 6.48
C LEU A 424 -15.94 -16.15 6.17
N SER A 425 -15.47 -17.29 5.67
CA SER A 425 -14.10 -17.46 5.19
C SER A 425 -13.76 -16.54 4.01
N VAL A 426 -14.73 -16.07 3.22
CA VAL A 426 -14.48 -15.03 2.21
C VAL A 426 -14.05 -13.71 2.86
N CYS A 427 -14.51 -13.44 4.08
CA CYS A 427 -14.20 -12.22 4.82
C CYS A 427 -12.81 -12.25 5.47
N SER A 428 -12.10 -13.39 5.49
CA SER A 428 -10.72 -13.48 5.98
C SER A 428 -9.68 -13.11 4.92
N PHE A 429 -10.05 -13.06 3.64
CA PHE A 429 -9.15 -12.74 2.53
C PHE A 429 -8.91 -11.22 2.42
N MET A 430 -8.08 -10.65 3.31
CA MET A 430 -7.84 -9.20 3.38
C MET A 430 -7.21 -8.57 2.12
N SER A 431 -6.56 -9.39 1.28
CA SER A 431 -5.98 -9.00 -0.01
C SER A 431 -6.99 -9.02 -1.17
N LEU A 432 -8.25 -9.38 -0.93
CA LEU A 432 -9.25 -9.60 -1.97
C LEU A 432 -9.62 -8.28 -2.67
N GLN A 433 -9.42 -8.25 -3.99
CA GLN A 433 -9.69 -7.11 -4.87
C GLN A 433 -10.92 -7.34 -5.75
N HIS A 434 -11.14 -8.59 -6.14
CA HIS A 434 -12.21 -8.98 -7.05
C HIS A 434 -12.97 -10.17 -6.49
N LEU A 435 -14.25 -9.97 -6.20
CA LEU A 435 -15.15 -11.01 -5.70
C LEU A 435 -16.34 -11.14 -6.66
N ASN A 436 -16.56 -12.34 -7.17
CA ASN A 436 -17.75 -12.66 -7.94
C ASN A 436 -18.59 -13.72 -7.20
N ILE A 437 -19.77 -13.31 -6.76
CA ILE A 437 -20.76 -14.16 -6.06
C ILE A 437 -22.07 -14.28 -6.86
N SER A 438 -22.09 -13.80 -8.09
CA SER A 438 -23.28 -13.75 -8.94
C SER A 438 -23.96 -15.12 -9.12
N PHE A 439 -25.26 -15.10 -9.40
CA PHE A 439 -26.09 -16.27 -9.68
C PHE A 439 -26.18 -17.31 -8.55
N ASN A 440 -25.75 -16.98 -7.33
CA ASN A 440 -26.11 -17.71 -6.10
C ASN A 440 -27.49 -17.27 -5.59
N ARG A 441 -28.56 -17.78 -6.22
CA ARG A 441 -29.94 -17.25 -6.10
C ARG A 441 -30.49 -17.19 -4.67
N ASN A 442 -29.91 -17.94 -3.73
CA ASN A 442 -30.34 -18.01 -2.34
C ASN A 442 -29.73 -16.92 -1.44
N ILE A 443 -28.68 -16.20 -1.89
CA ILE A 443 -28.09 -15.09 -1.13
C ILE A 443 -29.07 -13.89 -1.10
N ARG A 444 -29.54 -13.55 0.09
CA ARG A 444 -30.50 -12.44 0.33
C ARG A 444 -29.90 -11.23 1.03
N SER A 445 -28.74 -11.37 1.65
CA SER A 445 -28.02 -10.29 2.31
C SER A 445 -26.52 -10.55 2.29
N LEU A 446 -25.73 -9.47 2.33
CA LEU A 446 -24.29 -9.56 2.51
C LEU A 446 -23.94 -9.53 4.01
N PRO A 447 -23.00 -10.36 4.50
CA PRO A 447 -22.54 -10.32 5.88
C PRO A 447 -21.84 -8.99 6.19
N VAL A 448 -22.03 -8.48 7.41
CA VAL A 448 -21.43 -7.19 7.83
C VAL A 448 -19.91 -7.26 7.91
N GLU A 449 -19.37 -8.46 8.11
CA GLU A 449 -17.94 -8.79 8.13
C GLU A 449 -17.25 -8.48 6.81
N MET A 450 -17.97 -8.46 5.68
CA MET A 450 -17.43 -7.98 4.40
C MET A 450 -17.00 -6.51 4.44
N GLY A 451 -17.47 -5.73 5.43
CA GLY A 451 -16.99 -4.38 5.71
C GLY A 451 -15.48 -4.29 5.99
N ARG A 452 -14.83 -5.42 6.32
CA ARG A 452 -13.36 -5.53 6.52
C ARG A 452 -12.57 -5.53 5.21
N LEU A 453 -13.20 -5.88 4.08
CA LEU A 453 -12.53 -6.05 2.78
C LEU A 453 -12.25 -4.69 2.11
N GLN A 454 -11.40 -3.86 2.72
CA GLN A 454 -11.11 -2.50 2.24
C GLN A 454 -10.42 -2.45 0.87
N ASN A 455 -9.75 -3.54 0.49
CA ASN A 455 -9.11 -3.70 -0.81
C ASN A 455 -10.07 -4.12 -1.92
N LEU A 456 -11.35 -4.37 -1.62
CA LEU A 456 -12.31 -4.85 -2.60
C LEU A 456 -12.67 -3.74 -3.60
N ILE A 457 -12.19 -3.91 -4.84
CA ILE A 457 -12.40 -2.97 -5.94
C ILE A 457 -13.64 -3.36 -6.75
N LYS A 458 -13.90 -4.65 -6.91
CA LYS A 458 -15.00 -5.16 -7.74
C LYS A 458 -15.78 -6.25 -7.02
N LEU A 459 -17.08 -6.03 -6.90
CA LEU A 459 -18.05 -6.97 -6.36
C LEU A 459 -19.12 -7.23 -7.41
N VAL A 460 -19.20 -8.46 -7.92
CA VAL A 460 -20.18 -8.86 -8.94
C VAL A 460 -21.30 -9.66 -8.28
N ILE A 461 -22.53 -9.12 -8.35
CA ILE A 461 -23.73 -9.59 -7.62
C ILE A 461 -24.92 -9.86 -8.54
N ASP A 462 -24.69 -10.01 -9.85
CA ASP A 462 -25.74 -10.26 -10.83
C ASP A 462 -26.56 -11.50 -10.47
N GLY A 463 -27.87 -11.46 -10.67
CA GLY A 463 -28.76 -12.59 -10.37
C GLY A 463 -29.01 -12.85 -8.87
N LEU A 464 -28.44 -12.05 -7.95
CA LEU A 464 -28.77 -12.11 -6.52
C LEU A 464 -30.07 -11.34 -6.20
N LYS A 465 -30.79 -11.75 -5.15
CA LYS A 465 -31.99 -11.07 -4.65
C LYS A 465 -31.72 -10.38 -3.30
N LEU A 466 -30.73 -9.49 -3.29
CA LEU A 466 -30.28 -8.79 -2.08
C LEU A 466 -31.36 -7.83 -1.53
N ARG A 467 -31.69 -7.96 -0.26
CA ARG A 467 -32.50 -7.01 0.54
C ARG A 467 -31.63 -5.99 1.26
N ASP A 468 -30.39 -6.36 1.57
CA ASP A 468 -29.42 -5.59 2.35
C ASP A 468 -28.01 -5.91 1.84
N PRO A 469 -27.18 -4.93 1.40
CA PRO A 469 -27.36 -3.47 1.42
C PRO A 469 -28.46 -2.95 0.46
N PRO A 470 -28.96 -1.71 0.59
CA PRO A 470 -29.98 -1.14 -0.30
C PRO A 470 -29.45 -0.90 -1.73
N ARG A 471 -30.35 -0.88 -2.73
CA ARG A 471 -30.01 -0.86 -4.17
C ARG A 471 -29.11 0.29 -4.62
N ASN A 472 -29.16 1.43 -3.95
CA ASN A 472 -28.28 2.58 -4.23
C ASN A 472 -26.82 2.29 -3.86
N VAL A 473 -26.60 1.52 -2.80
CA VAL A 473 -25.27 1.12 -2.30
C VAL A 473 -24.70 -0.06 -3.10
N GLN A 474 -25.56 -0.94 -3.61
CA GLN A 474 -25.19 -2.14 -4.39
C GLN A 474 -24.42 -1.86 -5.69
N ARG A 475 -24.33 -0.61 -6.15
CA ARG A 475 -23.73 -0.26 -7.45
C ARG A 475 -22.21 -0.30 -7.45
N ASP A 476 -21.59 0.01 -6.31
CA ASP A 476 -20.14 0.13 -6.17
C ASP A 476 -19.66 -0.73 -4.99
N ALA A 477 -18.54 -1.43 -5.19
CA ALA A 477 -17.98 -2.32 -4.18
C ALA A 477 -17.53 -1.54 -2.94
N ARG A 478 -16.94 -0.35 -3.11
CA ARG A 478 -16.47 0.47 -1.99
C ARG A 478 -17.64 1.01 -1.20
N ASP A 479 -18.73 1.40 -1.85
CA ASP A 479 -19.93 1.85 -1.14
C ASP A 479 -20.59 0.72 -0.35
N CYS A 480 -20.66 -0.50 -0.91
CA CYS A 480 -21.07 -1.70 -0.18
C CYS A 480 -20.20 -1.95 1.05
N VAL A 481 -18.87 -1.95 0.89
CA VAL A 481 -17.91 -2.16 1.98
C VAL A 481 -18.07 -1.06 3.04
N ARG A 482 -18.18 0.22 2.66
CA ARG A 482 -18.41 1.33 3.59
C ARG A 482 -19.71 1.18 4.37
N TYR A 483 -20.80 0.81 3.69
CA TYR A 483 -22.09 0.58 4.34
C TYR A 483 -22.03 -0.58 5.34
N LEU A 484 -21.45 -1.71 4.93
CA LEU A 484 -21.29 -2.88 5.79
C LEU A 484 -20.34 -2.60 6.96
N ASN A 485 -19.26 -1.83 6.73
CA ASN A 485 -18.35 -1.37 7.77
C ASN A 485 -19.04 -0.42 8.77
N SER A 486 -19.88 0.50 8.29
CA SER A 486 -20.70 1.35 9.15
C SER A 486 -21.66 0.52 10.02
N LYS A 487 -22.29 -0.51 9.45
CA LYS A 487 -23.10 -1.48 10.20
C LYS A 487 -22.29 -2.30 11.20
N LEU A 488 -21.11 -2.80 10.79
CA LEU A 488 -20.18 -3.57 11.63
C LEU A 488 -19.76 -2.78 12.87
N ARG A 489 -19.49 -1.48 12.70
CA ARG A 489 -19.11 -0.56 13.77
C ARG A 489 -20.27 -0.13 14.67
N SER A 490 -21.53 -0.35 14.26
CA SER A 490 -22.75 0.04 15.00
C SER A 490 -22.62 1.41 15.68
N THR A 491 -22.33 2.46 14.92
CA THR A 491 -21.94 3.77 15.48
C THR A 491 -23.00 4.37 16.41
N ARG A 492 -22.55 5.03 17.48
CA ARG A 492 -23.40 5.72 18.47
C ARG A 492 -22.87 7.12 18.75
N ARG A 493 -23.76 8.04 19.13
CA ARG A 493 -23.39 9.41 19.48
C ARG A 493 -22.74 9.48 20.86
N PHE A 494 -21.62 10.18 20.95
CA PHE A 494 -20.80 10.30 22.16
C PHE A 494 -20.89 11.73 22.75
N TYR A 495 -21.30 11.85 24.01
CA TYR A 495 -21.58 13.13 24.69
C TYR A 495 -20.69 13.34 25.92
N ARG A 496 -19.38 13.19 25.76
CA ARG A 496 -18.38 13.46 26.82
C ARG A 496 -17.33 14.47 26.34
N MET A 497 -16.96 15.40 27.22
CA MET A 497 -15.94 16.42 26.97
C MET A 497 -15.11 16.67 28.22
N LYS A 498 -13.90 17.21 28.06
CA LYS A 498 -13.07 17.67 29.17
C LYS A 498 -13.34 19.12 29.51
N LEU A 499 -13.38 19.40 30.81
CA LEU A 499 -13.53 20.73 31.37
C LEU A 499 -12.30 21.06 32.22
N MET A 500 -11.42 21.91 31.72
CA MET A 500 -10.14 22.24 32.32
C MET A 500 -10.29 23.49 33.18
N LEU A 501 -10.14 23.40 34.50
CA LEU A 501 -10.15 24.57 35.37
C LEU A 501 -8.73 25.12 35.53
N VAL A 502 -8.56 26.38 35.16
CA VAL A 502 -7.28 27.07 35.14
C VAL A 502 -7.38 28.44 35.80
N GLY A 503 -6.26 28.94 36.30
CA GLY A 503 -6.17 30.22 37.03
C GLY A 503 -5.26 30.13 38.26
N LYS A 504 -4.90 31.28 38.80
CA LYS A 504 -3.99 31.40 39.96
C LYS A 504 -4.53 30.66 41.20
N GLN A 505 -3.67 30.38 42.18
CA GLN A 505 -4.09 29.79 43.46
C GLN A 505 -5.14 30.66 44.17
N ASN A 506 -6.00 30.04 44.99
CA ASN A 506 -7.04 30.71 45.80
C ASN A 506 -8.08 31.52 45.01
N ARG A 507 -8.40 31.09 43.77
CA ARG A 507 -9.45 31.70 42.93
C ARG A 507 -10.81 30.98 43.00
N GLY A 508 -10.99 30.06 43.94
CA GLY A 508 -12.26 29.34 44.12
C GLY A 508 -12.50 28.18 43.16
N LYS A 509 -11.46 27.62 42.51
CA LYS A 509 -11.58 26.52 41.53
C LYS A 509 -12.23 25.27 42.13
N THR A 510 -11.66 24.73 43.19
CA THR A 510 -12.17 23.53 43.86
C THR A 510 -13.59 23.74 44.38
N THR A 511 -13.86 24.90 44.99
CA THR A 511 -15.21 25.31 45.43
C THR A 511 -16.20 25.36 44.26
N LEU A 512 -15.78 25.89 43.10
CA LEU A 512 -16.61 25.91 41.89
C LEU A 512 -16.94 24.49 41.42
N VAL A 513 -15.99 23.57 41.41
CA VAL A 513 -16.22 22.15 41.03
C VAL A 513 -17.26 21.51 41.94
N THR A 514 -17.10 21.66 43.27
CA THR A 514 -18.06 21.14 44.27
C THR A 514 -19.47 21.68 44.01
N ARG A 515 -19.60 22.98 43.70
CA ARG A 515 -20.89 23.62 43.39
C ARG A 515 -21.46 23.18 42.03
N LEU A 516 -20.62 23.02 41.00
CA LEU A 516 -21.05 22.48 39.70
C LEU A 516 -21.62 21.06 39.86
N GLN A 517 -21.03 20.25 40.74
CA GLN A 517 -21.51 18.90 41.08
C GLN A 517 -22.73 18.89 42.01
N GLY A 518 -23.04 20.01 42.66
CA GLY A 518 -24.17 20.12 43.60
C GLY A 518 -23.88 19.53 44.97
N LEU A 519 -22.61 19.43 45.36
CA LEU A 519 -22.15 18.98 46.67
C LEU A 519 -22.03 20.17 47.65
N ASP A 520 -22.05 19.88 48.97
CA ASP A 520 -21.82 20.87 50.02
C ASP A 520 -20.34 21.25 50.12
N VAL A 521 -20.05 22.53 50.40
CA VAL A 521 -18.68 23.05 50.46
C VAL A 521 -18.02 22.67 51.79
N SER A 522 -17.02 21.78 51.74
CA SER A 522 -16.13 21.50 52.88
C SER A 522 -14.89 22.40 52.91
N ILE A 523 -14.18 22.43 54.04
CA ILE A 523 -13.04 23.32 54.33
C ILE A 523 -11.98 23.32 53.22
N ASN A 524 -11.61 24.53 52.79
CA ASN A 524 -10.63 24.85 51.76
C ASN A 524 -9.24 24.24 52.04
N GLN A 525 -8.86 23.21 51.27
CA GLN A 525 -7.46 22.81 51.12
C GLN A 525 -7.03 23.07 49.67
N SER A 526 -5.86 23.66 49.48
CA SER A 526 -5.32 23.92 48.14
C SER A 526 -5.01 22.61 47.40
N THR A 527 -5.50 22.47 46.17
CA THR A 527 -5.22 21.33 45.29
C THR A 527 -3.72 21.16 45.08
N VAL A 528 -3.21 19.95 45.30
CA VAL A 528 -1.82 19.57 45.04
C VAL A 528 -1.76 18.84 43.70
N GLY A 529 -1.06 19.40 42.72
CA GLY A 529 -1.00 18.80 41.39
C GLY A 529 -2.34 18.95 40.63
N VAL A 530 -2.95 17.83 40.24
CA VAL A 530 -4.17 17.80 39.43
C VAL A 530 -5.20 16.88 40.07
N ASP A 531 -6.42 17.38 40.28
CA ASP A 531 -7.57 16.57 40.70
C ASP A 531 -8.53 16.36 39.54
N VAL A 532 -9.00 15.12 39.36
CA VAL A 532 -9.88 14.74 38.24
C VAL A 532 -11.18 14.20 38.81
N SER A 533 -12.29 14.80 38.40
CA SER A 533 -13.63 14.38 38.83
C SER A 533 -14.62 14.39 37.67
N GLU A 534 -15.78 13.77 37.85
CA GLU A 534 -16.80 13.67 36.81
C GLU A 534 -18.03 14.50 37.17
N TRP A 535 -18.59 15.20 36.18
CA TRP A 535 -19.83 15.95 36.31
C TRP A 535 -20.82 15.55 35.24
N HIS A 536 -22.02 15.16 35.67
CA HIS A 536 -23.10 14.77 34.78
C HIS A 536 -24.16 15.87 34.74
N TYR A 537 -24.40 16.41 33.55
CA TYR A 537 -25.42 17.43 33.34
C TYR A 537 -26.60 16.87 32.54
N ALA A 538 -27.81 17.16 33.03
CA ALA A 538 -29.07 16.78 32.40
C ALA A 538 -29.99 18.00 32.30
N GLY A 539 -29.66 18.93 31.39
CA GLY A 539 -30.47 20.11 31.08
C GLY A 539 -30.65 20.28 29.56
N GLY A 540 -31.85 20.69 29.13
CA GLY A 540 -32.24 20.89 27.71
C GLY A 540 -33.56 20.20 27.32
N LEU A 541 -34.17 20.63 26.19
CA LEU A 541 -35.49 20.17 25.66
C LEU A 541 -35.59 18.66 25.35
N GLY A 542 -34.50 17.90 25.44
CA GLY A 542 -34.50 16.44 25.40
C GLY A 542 -33.57 15.90 26.48
N ARG A 543 -34.05 14.97 27.31
CA ARG A 543 -33.38 14.32 28.46
C ARG A 543 -32.05 13.58 28.15
N ARG A 544 -31.11 14.20 27.43
CA ARG A 544 -29.78 13.67 27.11
C ARG A 544 -28.85 13.95 28.29
N LYS A 545 -28.03 12.96 28.65
CA LYS A 545 -27.01 13.09 29.70
C LYS A 545 -25.69 13.48 29.06
N TYR A 546 -25.15 14.62 29.47
CA TYR A 546 -23.83 15.12 29.06
C TYR A 546 -22.84 14.83 30.18
N GLN A 547 -21.66 14.35 29.83
CA GLN A 547 -20.61 14.01 30.78
C GLN A 547 -19.42 14.96 30.60
N PHE A 548 -18.99 15.57 31.70
CA PHE A 548 -17.82 16.43 31.75
C PHE A 548 -16.78 15.81 32.67
N SER A 549 -15.60 15.50 32.11
CA SER A 549 -14.43 15.14 32.90
C SER A 549 -13.73 16.42 33.33
N ILE A 550 -13.84 16.77 34.61
CA ILE A 550 -13.34 18.00 35.19
C ILE A 550 -11.90 17.79 35.66
N TRP A 551 -10.99 18.65 35.21
CA TRP A 551 -9.57 18.63 35.60
C TRP A 551 -9.25 19.93 36.36
N ASP A 552 -9.09 19.85 37.68
CA ASP A 552 -8.73 20.98 38.56
C ASP A 552 -7.22 21.04 38.78
N PHE A 553 -6.58 22.08 38.22
CA PHE A 553 -5.14 22.26 38.27
C PHE A 553 -4.72 23.15 39.46
N GLY A 554 -3.79 22.67 40.29
CA GLY A 554 -3.25 23.42 41.42
C GLY A 554 -2.50 24.69 40.99
N GLY A 555 -3.03 25.88 41.30
CA GLY A 555 -2.57 27.16 40.75
C GLY A 555 -1.20 27.69 41.21
N VAL A 556 -0.29 26.84 41.67
CA VAL A 556 1.09 27.19 42.07
C VAL A 556 2.01 27.09 40.85
N GLU A 557 2.83 28.12 40.60
CA GLU A 557 3.73 28.22 39.43
C GLU A 557 4.61 26.99 39.22
N LYS A 558 5.07 26.35 40.31
CA LYS A 558 5.91 25.13 40.26
C LYS A 558 5.25 24.00 39.46
N TYR A 559 3.93 23.87 39.49
CA TYR A 559 3.23 22.81 38.77
C TYR A 559 2.97 23.14 37.29
N TYR A 560 3.22 24.37 36.83
CA TYR A 560 2.87 24.80 35.46
C TYR A 560 3.59 23.98 34.38
N ALA A 561 4.82 23.53 34.63
CA ALA A 561 5.54 22.64 33.73
C ALA A 561 4.77 21.32 33.48
N THR A 562 4.16 20.77 34.53
CA THR A 562 3.34 19.55 34.45
C THR A 562 1.98 19.82 33.81
N HIS A 563 1.36 20.97 34.10
CA HIS A 563 0.02 21.32 33.58
C HIS A 563 -0.03 21.41 32.05
N GLN A 564 1.03 21.95 31.45
CA GLN A 564 1.15 22.11 30.01
C GLN A 564 1.15 20.78 29.24
N CYS A 565 1.49 19.68 29.92
CA CYS A 565 1.48 18.34 29.32
C CYS A 565 0.06 17.83 29.05
N PHE A 566 -0.96 18.46 29.65
CA PHE A 566 -2.36 18.01 29.60
C PHE A 566 -3.28 18.93 28.79
N LEU A 567 -2.82 20.13 28.41
CA LEU A 567 -3.56 21.04 27.55
C LEU A 567 -3.75 20.41 26.16
N SER A 568 -4.96 20.52 25.61
CA SER A 568 -5.35 19.94 24.34
C SER A 568 -6.52 20.73 23.73
N GLU A 569 -6.56 20.83 22.40
CA GLU A 569 -7.67 21.46 21.67
C GLU A 569 -9.01 20.76 21.86
N ARG A 570 -9.06 19.46 22.21
CA ARG A 570 -10.33 18.76 22.48
C ARG A 570 -10.88 19.00 23.89
N SER A 571 -10.57 20.15 24.49
CA SER A 571 -10.97 20.50 25.86
C SER A 571 -11.57 21.90 25.89
N MET A 572 -12.56 22.09 26.76
CA MET A 572 -13.07 23.41 27.11
C MET A 572 -12.36 23.91 28.36
N TYR A 573 -12.00 25.20 28.40
CA TYR A 573 -11.27 25.81 29.51
C TYR A 573 -12.16 26.77 30.29
N LEU A 574 -12.16 26.65 31.61
CA LEU A 574 -12.73 27.62 32.53
C LEU A 574 -11.59 28.37 33.20
N LEU A 575 -11.45 29.65 32.85
CA LEU A 575 -10.41 30.51 33.41
C LEU A 575 -10.99 31.37 34.52
N LEU A 576 -10.56 31.11 35.76
CA LEU A 576 -11.11 31.76 36.96
C LEU A 576 -10.23 32.92 37.43
N TRP A 577 -10.87 34.02 37.82
CA TRP A 577 -10.27 35.14 38.55
C TRP A 577 -11.16 35.59 39.71
N ASN A 578 -10.62 36.38 40.64
CA ASN A 578 -11.40 36.94 41.76
C ASN A 578 -11.73 38.41 41.44
N VAL A 579 -13.02 38.74 41.39
CA VAL A 579 -13.48 40.10 41.03
C VAL A 579 -13.06 41.17 42.03
N GLN A 580 -12.86 40.81 43.30
CA GLN A 580 -12.43 41.73 44.35
C GLN A 580 -11.01 42.28 44.14
N HIS A 581 -10.20 41.60 43.32
CA HIS A 581 -8.83 42.03 43.02
C HIS A 581 -8.77 43.16 41.97
N GLY A 582 -9.91 43.62 41.44
CA GLY A 582 -9.94 44.72 40.49
C GLY A 582 -9.11 44.46 39.23
N GLU A 583 -8.42 45.49 38.76
CA GLU A 583 -7.56 45.40 37.56
C GLU A 583 -6.35 44.47 37.74
N GLU A 584 -5.81 44.32 38.95
CA GLU A 584 -4.72 43.38 39.21
C GLU A 584 -5.18 41.94 38.91
N GLY A 585 -6.44 41.60 39.22
CA GLY A 585 -7.04 40.31 38.88
C GLY A 585 -7.12 40.07 37.37
N ILE A 586 -7.31 41.12 36.56
CA ILE A 586 -7.35 41.04 35.10
C ILE A 586 -5.95 40.76 34.54
N GLN A 587 -4.91 41.38 35.09
CA GLN A 587 -3.53 41.15 34.65
C GLN A 587 -3.09 39.69 34.83
N GLU A 588 -3.64 39.00 35.83
CA GLU A 588 -3.36 37.58 36.10
C GLU A 588 -4.00 36.61 35.08
N LEU A 589 -4.98 37.05 34.30
CA LEU A 589 -5.61 36.24 33.25
C LEU A 589 -4.67 36.05 32.06
N LYS A 590 -3.88 37.08 31.73
CA LYS A 590 -3.07 37.14 30.52
C LYS A 590 -2.08 35.97 30.36
N PRO A 591 -1.28 35.59 31.38
CA PRO A 591 -0.37 34.45 31.26
C PRO A 591 -1.07 33.11 30.96
N TRP A 592 -2.29 32.94 31.48
CA TRP A 592 -3.09 31.74 31.23
C TRP A 592 -3.72 31.74 29.84
N LEU A 593 -4.26 32.88 29.39
CA LEU A 593 -4.76 33.03 28.02
C LEU A 593 -3.65 32.80 27.00
N ASP A 594 -2.46 33.37 27.24
CA ASP A 594 -1.28 33.13 26.42
C ASP A 594 -0.91 31.63 26.38
N ALA A 595 -0.84 30.96 27.54
CA ALA A 595 -0.51 29.54 27.60
C ALA A 595 -1.52 28.64 26.86
N ILE A 596 -2.82 28.95 26.95
CA ILE A 596 -3.87 28.19 26.24
C ILE A 596 -3.82 28.49 24.75
N ALA A 597 -3.72 29.76 24.35
CA ALA A 597 -3.64 30.18 22.96
C ALA A 597 -2.46 29.56 22.21
N LEU A 598 -1.31 29.41 22.89
CA LEU A 598 -0.10 28.84 22.31
C LEU A 598 -0.16 27.32 22.17
N ARG A 599 -0.89 26.62 23.04
CA ARG A 599 -0.86 25.14 23.14
C ARG A 599 -2.13 24.46 22.62
N ALA A 600 -3.26 25.14 22.69
CA ALA A 600 -4.56 24.69 22.26
C ALA A 600 -5.29 25.82 21.51
N PRO A 601 -4.75 26.27 20.35
CA PRO A 601 -5.40 27.30 19.56
C PRO A 601 -6.82 26.84 19.16
N ARG A 602 -7.72 27.81 18.99
CA ARG A 602 -9.14 27.60 18.68
C ARG A 602 -9.90 26.79 19.73
N SER A 603 -9.34 26.63 20.94
CA SER A 603 -10.07 26.07 22.07
C SER A 603 -11.09 27.06 22.63
N CYS A 604 -12.15 26.53 23.22
CA CYS A 604 -13.19 27.31 23.87
C CYS A 604 -12.74 27.68 25.30
N VAL A 605 -12.68 28.98 25.61
CA VAL A 605 -12.32 29.49 26.92
C VAL A 605 -13.48 30.33 27.48
N LEU A 606 -14.03 29.92 28.60
CA LEU A 606 -15.03 30.66 29.36
C LEU A 606 -14.34 31.37 30.52
N ILE A 607 -14.40 32.71 30.57
CA ILE A 607 -13.75 33.48 31.64
C ILE A 607 -14.78 33.75 32.74
N VAL A 608 -14.44 33.34 33.98
CA VAL A 608 -15.35 33.36 35.12
C VAL A 608 -14.75 34.17 36.27
N GLY A 609 -15.34 35.33 36.57
CA GLY A 609 -15.10 36.09 37.78
C GLY A 609 -15.80 35.44 38.96
N THR A 610 -15.08 35.19 40.04
CA THR A 610 -15.59 34.56 41.28
C THR A 610 -15.67 35.57 42.42
N HIS A 611 -16.29 35.18 43.55
CA HIS A 611 -16.45 36.02 44.76
C HIS A 611 -17.35 37.24 44.58
N LEU A 612 -18.26 37.22 43.60
CA LEU A 612 -19.25 38.29 43.40
C LEU A 612 -20.15 38.49 44.64
N ASP A 613 -20.37 37.42 45.39
CA ASP A 613 -21.12 37.42 46.66
C ASP A 613 -20.38 38.06 47.83
N CYS A 614 -19.09 38.36 47.66
CA CYS A 614 -18.28 39.11 48.62
C CYS A 614 -18.11 40.59 48.20
N VAL A 615 -18.85 41.04 47.18
CA VAL A 615 -18.89 42.44 46.74
C VAL A 615 -20.21 43.07 47.20
N GLU A 616 -20.13 44.23 47.86
CA GLU A 616 -21.30 44.98 48.31
C GLU A 616 -22.17 45.42 47.13
N GLU A 617 -23.49 45.54 47.32
CA GLU A 617 -24.40 45.90 46.22
C GLU A 617 -24.10 47.28 45.61
N SER A 618 -23.53 48.21 46.38
CA SER A 618 -23.09 49.53 45.91
C SER A 618 -21.95 49.49 44.87
N ASP A 619 -21.12 48.44 44.92
CA ASP A 619 -19.88 48.36 44.11
C ASP A 619 -20.07 47.50 42.85
N ARG A 620 -21.26 46.94 42.62
CA ARG A 620 -21.59 46.13 41.43
C ARG A 620 -21.40 46.86 40.09
N PRO A 621 -21.74 48.16 39.95
CA PRO A 621 -21.47 48.89 38.70
C PRO A 621 -19.97 48.96 38.35
N GLU A 622 -19.09 48.90 39.35
CA GLU A 622 -17.64 48.86 39.12
C GLU A 622 -17.20 47.47 38.64
N VAL A 623 -17.82 46.39 39.13
CA VAL A 623 -17.59 45.03 38.63
C VAL A 623 -18.01 44.91 37.16
N ASP A 624 -19.12 45.52 36.74
CA ASP A 624 -19.54 45.53 35.34
C ASP A 624 -18.51 46.21 34.43
N LYS A 625 -17.87 47.30 34.89
CA LYS A 625 -16.74 47.93 34.16
C LYS A 625 -15.53 47.00 34.07
N LEU A 626 -15.20 46.27 35.13
CA LEU A 626 -14.12 45.29 35.12
C LEU A 626 -14.41 44.15 34.13
N LEU A 627 -15.64 43.65 34.08
CA LEU A 627 -16.06 42.64 33.09
C LEU A 627 -15.95 43.17 31.66
N GLY A 628 -16.28 44.45 31.42
CA GLY A 628 -16.03 45.13 30.14
C GLY A 628 -14.56 45.10 29.74
N LYS A 629 -13.64 45.42 30.66
CA LYS A 629 -12.18 45.35 30.43
C LYS A 629 -11.70 43.92 30.17
N VAL A 630 -12.28 42.92 30.83
CA VAL A 630 -11.98 41.50 30.56
C VAL A 630 -12.48 41.09 29.17
N ALA A 631 -13.65 41.58 28.74
CA ALA A 631 -14.15 41.34 27.40
C ALA A 631 -13.27 41.99 26.32
N GLU A 632 -12.78 43.21 26.56
CA GLU A 632 -11.79 43.87 25.69
C GLU A 632 -10.49 43.04 25.61
N LEU A 633 -9.99 42.55 26.75
CA LEU A 633 -8.82 41.65 26.77
C LEU A 633 -9.11 40.38 25.96
N ALA A 634 -10.27 39.74 26.15
CA ALA A 634 -10.68 38.55 25.42
C ALA A 634 -10.76 38.77 23.89
N GLN A 635 -11.23 39.94 23.45
CA GLN A 635 -11.29 40.31 22.03
C GLN A 635 -9.91 40.26 21.36
N THR A 636 -8.84 40.60 22.09
CA THR A 636 -7.46 40.51 21.55
C THR A 636 -7.03 39.08 21.20
N TYR A 637 -7.74 38.06 21.69
CA TYR A 637 -7.46 36.64 21.44
C TYR A 637 -8.45 35.98 20.46
N GLN A 638 -9.45 36.66 19.91
CA GLN A 638 -10.52 36.04 19.09
C GLN A 638 -10.04 35.26 17.86
N ASN A 639 -8.89 35.64 17.29
CA ASN A 639 -8.28 34.90 16.17
C ASN A 639 -7.51 33.65 16.61
N LYS A 640 -7.22 33.51 17.91
CA LYS A 640 -6.43 32.42 18.51
C LYS A 640 -7.25 31.51 19.43
N LEU A 641 -8.31 32.01 20.05
CA LEU A 641 -9.17 31.31 21.00
C LEU A 641 -10.64 31.67 20.76
N LEU A 642 -11.54 30.72 21.05
CA LEU A 642 -12.97 31.00 21.09
C LEU A 642 -13.30 31.44 22.52
N VAL A 643 -13.48 32.75 22.73
CA VAL A 643 -13.92 33.31 24.01
C VAL A 643 -15.34 33.85 23.86
N PRO A 644 -16.35 32.99 24.00
CA PRO A 644 -17.72 33.34 23.64
C PRO A 644 -18.42 34.20 24.70
N GLU A 645 -17.97 34.13 25.97
CA GLU A 645 -18.68 34.75 27.09
C GLU A 645 -17.73 35.04 28.28
N VAL A 646 -18.03 36.12 29.01
CA VAL A 646 -17.36 36.52 30.26
C VAL A 646 -18.44 36.68 31.33
N LEU A 647 -18.32 35.95 32.45
CA LEU A 647 -19.34 35.87 33.50
C LEU A 647 -18.77 36.22 34.87
N ALA A 648 -19.61 36.73 35.78
CA ALA A 648 -19.30 36.85 37.20
C ALA A 648 -20.28 36.03 38.05
N VAL A 649 -19.76 35.23 38.98
CA VAL A 649 -20.54 34.32 39.81
C VAL A 649 -20.17 34.43 41.29
N GLY A 650 -21.18 34.41 42.14
CA GLY A 650 -21.03 34.25 43.59
C GLY A 650 -21.09 32.77 43.97
N LEU A 651 -20.18 32.30 44.83
CA LEU A 651 -20.01 30.86 45.10
C LEU A 651 -20.65 30.38 46.41
N MET A 652 -20.95 31.29 47.35
CA MET A 652 -21.45 30.95 48.69
C MET A 652 -22.95 31.15 48.84
N ASN A 653 -23.52 32.26 48.33
CA ASN A 653 -24.85 32.73 48.78
C ASN A 653 -26.02 32.64 47.78
N ARG A 654 -25.79 32.43 46.46
CA ARG A 654 -26.89 32.41 45.45
C ARG A 654 -26.78 31.23 44.47
N LEU A 655 -27.63 30.22 44.62
CA LEU A 655 -27.69 29.03 43.73
C LEU A 655 -28.05 29.34 42.27
N GLU A 656 -28.70 30.48 42.02
CA GLU A 656 -29.13 30.93 40.69
C GLU A 656 -27.94 31.25 39.77
N ASN A 657 -26.87 31.85 40.31
CA ASN A 657 -25.64 32.15 39.56
C ASN A 657 -24.93 30.89 39.03
N ILE A 658 -24.98 29.79 39.79
CA ILE A 658 -24.42 28.50 39.37
C ILE A 658 -25.26 27.86 38.26
N ARG A 659 -26.59 28.06 38.24
CA ARG A 659 -27.45 27.57 37.16
C ARG A 659 -27.11 28.24 35.83
N THR A 660 -27.00 29.57 35.82
CA THR A 660 -26.59 30.34 34.63
C THR A 660 -25.23 29.85 34.10
N LEU A 661 -24.26 29.63 34.98
CA LEU A 661 -22.95 29.10 34.58
C LEU A 661 -23.04 27.68 33.99
N ARG A 662 -23.89 26.79 34.56
CA ARG A 662 -24.09 25.44 34.00
C ARG A 662 -24.68 25.49 32.59
N GLU A 663 -25.64 26.40 32.34
CA GLU A 663 -26.24 26.61 31.03
C GLU A 663 -25.24 27.19 30.02
N ALA A 664 -24.43 28.17 30.42
CA ALA A 664 -23.35 28.72 29.60
C ALA A 664 -22.35 27.64 29.19
N ILE A 665 -21.85 26.83 30.14
CA ILE A 665 -20.94 25.71 29.84
C ILE A 665 -21.59 24.73 28.84
N TYR A 666 -22.86 24.41 29.05
CA TYR A 666 -23.61 23.50 28.18
C TYR A 666 -23.72 24.02 26.75
N ASN A 667 -24.19 25.26 26.57
CA ASN A 667 -24.40 25.86 25.25
C ASN A 667 -23.09 25.88 24.45
N GLN A 668 -22.02 26.34 25.09
CA GLN A 668 -20.69 26.40 24.46
C GLN A 668 -20.17 24.99 24.10
N ALA A 669 -20.31 24.02 25.01
CA ALA A 669 -19.87 22.65 24.73
C ALA A 669 -20.63 21.99 23.56
N THR A 670 -21.90 22.34 23.34
CA THR A 670 -22.69 21.82 22.21
C THR A 670 -22.35 22.44 20.86
N GLU A 671 -21.89 23.68 20.84
CA GLU A 671 -21.51 24.38 19.62
C GLU A 671 -20.03 24.19 19.26
N TYR A 672 -19.21 23.79 20.24
CA TYR A 672 -17.76 23.68 20.08
C TYR A 672 -17.34 22.59 19.06
N ARG A 673 -16.61 23.02 18.02
CA ARG A 673 -16.15 22.15 16.91
C ARG A 673 -14.63 21.93 16.88
N GLY A 674 -13.85 22.76 17.57
CA GLY A 674 -12.38 22.77 17.46
C GLY A 674 -11.94 22.88 16.00
N ASN A 675 -11.05 21.99 15.57
CA ASN A 675 -10.53 21.90 14.19
C ASN A 675 -11.39 21.02 13.24
N ARG A 676 -12.64 20.69 13.62
CA ARG A 676 -13.51 19.79 12.83
C ARG A 676 -14.69 20.51 12.21
N SER A 677 -15.25 19.91 11.16
CA SER A 677 -16.47 20.40 10.49
C SER A 677 -17.74 20.21 11.34
N LEU A 678 -17.75 19.21 12.23
CA LEU A 678 -18.87 18.85 13.09
C LEU A 678 -18.55 19.11 14.58
N PRO A 679 -19.56 19.39 15.42
CA PRO A 679 -19.39 19.54 16.87
C PRO A 679 -18.75 18.30 17.52
N ILE A 680 -17.92 18.53 18.56
CA ILE A 680 -17.26 17.46 19.31
C ILE A 680 -18.28 16.66 20.12
N MET A 681 -19.21 17.35 20.79
CA MET A 681 -20.32 16.71 21.50
C MET A 681 -21.34 16.14 20.50
N GLY A 682 -21.64 14.85 20.62
CA GLY A 682 -22.60 14.15 19.77
C GLY A 682 -22.03 13.54 18.49
N GLN A 683 -20.70 13.51 18.36
CA GLN A 683 -20.01 12.79 17.28
C GLN A 683 -20.38 11.29 17.29
N GLU A 684 -20.48 10.69 16.10
CA GLU A 684 -20.70 9.25 15.96
C GLU A 684 -19.38 8.49 16.06
N ILE A 685 -19.30 7.55 17.01
CA ILE A 685 -18.14 6.68 17.22
C ILE A 685 -18.56 5.21 17.23
N PRO A 686 -17.66 4.26 16.92
CA PRO A 686 -17.99 2.83 16.94
C PRO A 686 -18.48 2.34 18.31
N ALA A 687 -19.45 1.42 18.33
CA ALA A 687 -19.98 0.85 19.58
C ALA A 687 -18.90 0.12 20.41
N SER A 688 -17.93 -0.52 19.76
CA SER A 688 -16.79 -1.17 20.41
C SER A 688 -15.95 -0.22 21.25
N TYR A 689 -15.86 1.06 20.86
CA TYR A 689 -15.10 2.06 21.61
C TYR A 689 -15.82 2.36 22.93
N PHE A 690 -17.16 2.34 22.95
CA PHE A 690 -17.93 2.45 24.19
C PHE A 690 -17.75 1.24 25.09
N GLU A 691 -17.81 0.03 24.54
CA GLU A 691 -17.64 -1.20 25.33
C GLU A 691 -16.24 -1.28 25.92
N LEU A 692 -15.20 -0.96 25.14
CA LEU A 692 -13.82 -0.87 25.62
C LEU A 692 -13.66 0.22 26.69
N ASN A 693 -14.22 1.41 26.48
CA ASN A 693 -14.20 2.48 27.47
C ASN A 693 -14.85 2.06 28.79
N LYS A 694 -16.03 1.43 28.72
CA LYS A 694 -16.77 0.95 29.89
C LYS A 694 -15.99 -0.11 30.66
N GLU A 695 -15.31 -1.02 29.96
CA GLU A 695 -14.46 -2.01 30.62
C GLU A 695 -13.26 -1.35 31.29
N LEU A 696 -12.61 -0.40 30.63
CA LEU A 696 -11.50 0.36 31.22
C LEU A 696 -11.93 1.17 32.44
N GLU A 697 -13.13 1.74 32.46
CA GLU A 697 -13.69 2.43 33.64
C GLU A 697 -13.86 1.48 34.85
N LYS A 698 -14.21 0.20 34.63
CA LYS A 698 -14.23 -0.80 35.71
C LYS A 698 -12.82 -1.10 36.21
N VAL A 699 -11.87 -1.28 35.30
CA VAL A 699 -10.46 -1.50 35.65
C VAL A 699 -9.91 -0.31 36.44
N GLN A 700 -10.24 0.92 36.04
CA GLN A 700 -9.87 2.11 36.79
C GLN A 700 -10.39 2.08 38.23
N GLU A 701 -11.63 1.62 38.42
CA GLU A 701 -12.20 1.48 39.75
C GLU A 701 -11.47 0.43 40.60
N GLU A 702 -11.02 -0.68 40.00
CA GLU A 702 -10.15 -1.66 40.67
C GLU A 702 -8.79 -1.04 41.06
N VAL A 703 -8.20 -0.22 40.17
CA VAL A 703 -6.95 0.50 40.44
C VAL A 703 -7.10 1.49 41.60
N ARG A 704 -8.20 2.26 41.63
CA ARG A 704 -8.51 3.20 42.72
C ARG A 704 -8.67 2.50 44.07
N LYS A 705 -9.28 1.31 44.07
CA LYS A 705 -9.40 0.43 45.25
C LYS A 705 -8.09 -0.27 45.65
N GLY A 706 -7.01 -0.10 44.87
CA GLY A 706 -5.73 -0.75 45.11
C GLY A 706 -5.70 -2.25 44.77
N LEU A 707 -6.71 -2.76 44.07
CA LEU A 707 -6.82 -4.17 43.67
C LEU A 707 -6.00 -4.50 42.42
N ARG A 708 -5.62 -3.48 41.65
CA ARG A 708 -4.88 -3.61 40.40
C ARG A 708 -3.83 -2.52 40.26
N ALA A 709 -2.78 -2.82 39.51
CA ALA A 709 -1.74 -1.85 39.23
C ALA A 709 -2.21 -0.74 38.26
N PRO A 710 -1.72 0.50 38.42
CA PRO A 710 -2.17 1.66 37.64
C PRO A 710 -1.63 1.71 36.20
N VAL A 711 -0.73 0.81 35.84
CA VAL A 711 -0.14 0.70 34.49
C VAL A 711 -0.27 -0.74 33.99
N MET A 712 -0.71 -0.88 32.73
CA MET A 712 -0.69 -2.14 31.99
C MET A 712 0.36 -2.10 30.90
N ASN A 713 0.93 -3.26 30.56
CA ASN A 713 1.73 -3.40 29.36
C ASN A 713 0.86 -3.71 28.12
N ALA A 714 1.44 -3.64 26.92
CA ALA A 714 0.70 -3.88 25.68
C ALA A 714 0.11 -5.30 25.60
N ALA A 715 0.79 -6.32 26.13
CA ALA A 715 0.27 -7.69 26.15
C ALA A 715 -1.01 -7.79 27.00
N GLN A 716 -1.00 -7.21 28.21
CA GLN A 716 -2.16 -7.16 29.10
C GLN A 716 -3.31 -6.35 28.49
N PHE A 717 -3.01 -5.26 27.78
CA PHE A 717 -4.02 -4.46 27.11
C PHE A 717 -4.64 -5.20 25.90
N ARG A 718 -3.82 -5.87 25.08
CA ARG A 718 -4.30 -6.74 23.98
C ARG A 718 -5.16 -7.89 24.51
N GLU A 719 -4.77 -8.51 25.62
CA GLU A 719 -5.57 -9.57 26.25
C GLU A 719 -6.93 -9.04 26.71
N LEU A 720 -6.98 -7.86 27.35
CA LEU A 720 -8.23 -7.21 27.74
C LEU A 720 -9.17 -7.03 26.53
N VAL A 721 -8.64 -6.51 25.43
CA VAL A 721 -9.40 -6.26 24.19
C VAL A 721 -9.85 -7.57 23.55
N HIS A 722 -8.99 -8.57 23.49
CA HIS A 722 -9.30 -9.88 22.94
C HIS A 722 -10.45 -10.56 23.71
N ARG A 723 -10.46 -10.46 25.04
CA ARG A 723 -11.55 -11.01 25.88
C ARG A 723 -12.91 -10.35 25.64
N LEU A 724 -12.91 -9.08 25.21
CA LEU A 724 -14.16 -8.36 24.89
C LEU A 724 -14.75 -8.78 23.54
N ASN A 725 -13.99 -9.48 22.69
CA ASN A 725 -14.41 -9.95 21.37
C ASN A 725 -15.09 -8.85 20.52
N LEU A 726 -14.38 -7.73 20.37
CA LEU A 726 -14.92 -6.53 19.71
C LEU A 726 -14.89 -6.70 18.18
N PRO A 727 -16.04 -6.60 17.47
CA PRO A 727 -16.19 -7.06 16.09
C PRO A 727 -15.43 -6.24 15.03
N ASP A 728 -15.06 -5.00 15.34
CA ASP A 728 -14.39 -4.03 14.46
C ASP A 728 -12.98 -3.63 14.94
N ILE A 729 -12.48 -4.24 16.03
CA ILE A 729 -11.09 -4.09 16.49
C ILE A 729 -10.42 -5.46 16.34
N CYS A 730 -9.97 -5.76 15.12
CA CYS A 730 -9.39 -7.06 14.76
C CYS A 730 -7.91 -6.97 14.36
N SER A 731 -7.36 -5.76 14.28
CA SER A 731 -5.97 -5.48 13.91
C SER A 731 -5.32 -4.50 14.88
N ASP A 732 -3.98 -4.49 14.93
CA ASP A 732 -3.22 -3.54 15.75
C ASP A 732 -3.48 -2.07 15.36
N GLU A 733 -3.75 -1.78 14.08
CA GLU A 733 -4.04 -0.41 13.62
C GLU A 733 -5.42 0.09 14.09
N GLU A 734 -6.43 -0.80 14.05
CA GLU A 734 -7.75 -0.49 14.61
C GLU A 734 -7.69 -0.31 16.12
N LEU A 735 -6.89 -1.13 16.80
CA LEU A 735 -6.62 -1.01 18.24
C LEU A 735 -5.91 0.30 18.56
N ARG A 736 -4.92 0.70 17.75
CA ARG A 736 -4.21 1.98 17.89
C ARG A 736 -5.17 3.16 17.73
N THR A 737 -6.07 3.11 16.75
CA THR A 737 -7.10 4.14 16.55
C THR A 737 -8.05 4.24 17.75
N ALA A 738 -8.50 3.11 18.29
CA ALA A 738 -9.32 3.07 19.50
C ALA A 738 -8.56 3.62 20.72
N THR A 739 -7.28 3.26 20.86
CA THR A 739 -6.39 3.74 21.93
C THR A 739 -6.19 5.26 21.86
N LEU A 740 -5.98 5.82 20.67
CA LEU A 740 -5.89 7.27 20.47
C LEU A 740 -7.19 7.97 20.87
N PHE A 741 -8.35 7.41 20.51
CA PHE A 741 -9.64 7.93 20.98
C PHE A 741 -9.75 7.91 22.51
N LEU A 742 -9.38 6.81 23.16
CA LEU A 742 -9.40 6.67 24.62
C LEU A 742 -8.43 7.64 25.31
N ASN A 743 -7.26 7.86 24.71
CA ASN A 743 -6.27 8.86 25.15
C ASN A 743 -6.80 10.29 24.98
N ASP A 744 -7.51 10.55 23.88
CA ASP A 744 -8.12 11.84 23.58
C ASP A 744 -9.24 12.19 24.55
N ILE A 745 -10.04 11.22 25.01
CA ILE A 745 -11.04 11.44 26.05
C ILE A 745 -10.45 11.32 27.47
N ARG A 746 -9.17 10.93 27.59
CA ARG A 746 -8.39 10.74 28.82
C ARG A 746 -8.96 9.69 29.77
N THR A 747 -9.64 8.68 29.22
CA THR A 747 -9.93 7.46 29.98
C THR A 747 -8.63 6.75 30.31
N ILE A 748 -7.66 6.73 29.39
CA ILE A 748 -6.30 6.27 29.66
C ILE A 748 -5.31 7.34 29.21
N LEU A 749 -4.05 7.21 29.62
CA LEU A 749 -2.94 7.91 29.00
C LEU A 749 -2.04 6.89 28.28
N HIS A 750 -1.76 7.16 27.02
CA HIS A 750 -0.87 6.35 26.20
C HIS A 750 -0.01 7.27 25.33
N TYR A 751 1.27 6.95 25.25
CA TYR A 751 2.26 7.70 24.49
C TYR A 751 2.87 6.77 23.46
N ASP A 752 2.62 7.05 22.18
CA ASP A 752 3.12 6.26 21.06
C ASP A 752 4.59 6.61 20.78
N ASP A 753 5.44 6.31 21.75
CA ASP A 753 6.88 6.59 21.72
C ASP A 753 7.68 5.30 21.82
N ARG A 754 8.39 4.99 20.74
CA ARG A 754 9.22 3.79 20.68
C ARG A 754 10.55 3.98 21.41
N SER A 755 10.94 5.21 21.71
CA SER A 755 12.13 5.47 22.53
C SER A 755 11.88 4.90 23.93
N HIS A 756 12.83 4.09 24.40
CA HIS A 756 12.77 3.39 25.69
C HIS A 756 11.52 2.50 25.94
N ALA A 757 10.76 2.14 24.89
CA ALA A 757 9.56 1.31 24.96
C ALA A 757 8.39 1.89 25.80
N ILE A 758 8.22 3.23 25.83
CA ILE A 758 7.07 3.87 26.50
C ILE A 758 5.75 3.49 25.81
N ASN A 759 5.76 3.27 24.49
CA ASN A 759 4.62 2.76 23.71
C ASN A 759 4.11 1.39 24.18
N GLU A 760 4.87 0.67 25.00
CA GLU A 760 4.40 -0.57 25.60
C GLU A 760 3.57 -0.34 26.87
N LEU A 761 3.47 0.89 27.38
CA LEU A 761 2.80 1.24 28.63
C LEU A 761 1.46 1.96 28.40
N TYR A 762 0.45 1.49 29.12
CA TYR A 762 -0.92 2.02 29.13
C TYR A 762 -1.24 2.45 30.55
N PHE A 763 -1.22 3.76 30.80
CA PHE A 763 -1.50 4.35 32.10
C PHE A 763 -3.02 4.39 32.29
N ILE A 764 -3.51 3.46 33.10
CA ILE A 764 -4.95 3.24 33.33
C ILE A 764 -5.52 4.32 34.22
N ASP A 765 -4.74 4.85 35.16
CA ASP A 765 -5.13 5.93 36.05
C ASP A 765 -4.32 7.21 35.73
N PRO A 766 -4.89 8.14 34.93
CA PRO A 766 -4.27 9.42 34.65
C PRO A 766 -4.00 10.25 35.89
N GLN A 767 -4.86 10.20 36.91
CA GLN A 767 -4.71 10.97 38.14
C GLN A 767 -3.50 10.49 38.94
N TRP A 768 -3.30 9.17 38.99
CA TRP A 768 -2.10 8.58 39.60
C TRP A 768 -0.81 9.06 38.92
N LEU A 769 -0.77 9.07 37.57
CA LEU A 769 0.40 9.56 36.84
C LEU A 769 0.65 11.05 37.12
N CYS A 770 -0.40 11.89 37.09
CA CYS A 770 -0.29 13.30 37.44
C CYS A 770 0.29 13.51 38.84
N LYS A 771 -0.17 12.72 39.82
CA LYS A 771 0.32 12.77 41.19
C LYS A 771 1.81 12.45 41.27
N ILE A 772 2.27 11.41 40.59
CA ILE A 772 3.68 11.02 40.51
C ILE A 772 4.54 12.14 39.91
N MET A 773 4.14 12.69 38.77
CA MET A 773 4.90 13.78 38.14
C MET A 773 4.95 15.02 39.05
N SER A 774 3.85 15.32 39.75
CA SER A 774 3.78 16.46 40.68
C SER A 774 4.60 16.26 41.97
N GLN A 775 4.85 15.02 42.41
CA GLN A 775 5.68 14.73 43.59
C GLN A 775 7.15 15.10 43.37
N ILE A 776 7.63 15.01 42.13
CA ILE A 776 8.97 15.48 41.77
C ILE A 776 9.01 17.01 41.82
N VAL A 777 8.06 17.67 41.15
CA VAL A 777 8.02 19.13 41.01
C VAL A 777 7.12 19.76 42.08
N THR A 778 7.54 19.69 43.34
CA THR A 778 6.77 20.23 44.47
C THR A 778 7.57 21.20 45.35
N VAL A 779 6.92 21.74 46.37
CA VAL A 779 7.54 22.68 47.34
C VAL A 779 8.58 21.96 48.22
N ARG A 780 9.60 22.69 48.71
CA ARG A 780 10.74 22.08 49.44
C ARG A 780 10.30 21.37 50.72
N GLU A 781 9.21 21.83 51.33
CA GLU A 781 8.61 21.26 52.53
C GLU A 781 8.04 19.85 52.28
N LYS A 782 7.66 19.54 51.03
CA LYS A 782 7.15 18.23 50.61
C LYS A 782 8.22 17.36 49.93
N ASN A 783 9.19 17.97 49.26
CA ASN A 783 10.34 17.28 48.68
C ASN A 783 11.65 18.00 49.07
N PRO A 784 12.26 17.63 50.21
CA PRO A 784 13.48 18.28 50.70
C PRO A 784 14.75 17.76 50.00
N PHE A 785 14.63 16.73 49.17
CA PHE A 785 15.78 16.04 48.58
C PHE A 785 16.37 16.75 47.35
N ILE A 786 15.64 17.72 46.78
CA ILE A 786 16.08 18.52 45.64
C ILE A 786 16.86 19.74 46.15
N LYS A 787 18.16 19.80 45.83
CA LYS A 787 19.04 20.93 46.16
C LYS A 787 19.53 21.59 44.87
N ASN A 788 19.31 22.90 44.72
CA ASN A 788 19.70 23.68 43.54
C ASN A 788 19.26 23.04 42.20
N GLY A 789 18.07 22.45 42.17
CA GLY A 789 17.52 21.76 41.00
C GLY A 789 18.08 20.35 40.75
N ILE A 790 18.95 19.82 41.61
CA ILE A 790 19.49 18.45 41.47
C ILE A 790 18.82 17.49 42.44
N LEU A 791 18.37 16.35 41.92
CA LEU A 791 17.89 15.20 42.65
C LEU A 791 18.88 14.03 42.49
N HIS A 792 19.39 13.50 43.60
CA HIS A 792 20.25 12.32 43.55
C HIS A 792 19.41 11.04 43.41
N SER A 793 19.77 10.12 42.50
CA SER A 793 19.02 8.88 42.22
C SER A 793 18.73 8.02 43.46
N ARG A 794 19.65 8.02 44.46
CA ARG A 794 19.45 7.34 45.75
C ARG A 794 18.26 7.86 46.55
N ASN A 795 17.82 9.10 46.30
CA ASN A 795 16.73 9.74 47.01
C ASN A 795 15.36 9.52 46.35
N VAL A 796 15.34 9.01 45.10
CA VAL A 796 14.11 8.81 44.32
C VAL A 796 13.10 7.88 45.01
N PRO A 797 13.50 6.76 45.65
CA PRO A 797 12.57 5.90 46.40
C PRO A 797 11.85 6.60 47.56
N PHE A 798 12.41 7.68 48.12
CA PHE A 798 11.75 8.43 49.20
C PHE A 798 10.75 9.47 48.68
N ILE A 799 10.72 9.73 47.38
CA ILE A 799 9.75 10.63 46.73
C ILE A 799 8.55 9.81 46.23
N PHE A 800 8.81 8.66 45.60
CA PHE A 800 7.76 7.75 45.11
C PHE A 800 7.36 6.72 46.16
N CYS A 801 6.57 7.17 47.14
CA CYS A 801 6.11 6.32 48.25
C CYS A 801 4.82 5.53 47.96
N ASP A 802 4.26 5.60 46.75
CA ASP A 802 3.03 4.84 46.42
C ASP A 802 3.38 3.35 46.26
N PRO A 803 2.82 2.43 47.08
CA PRO A 803 3.15 1.00 47.03
C PRO A 803 2.72 0.35 45.71
N ARG A 804 1.85 0.99 44.91
CA ARG A 804 1.43 0.53 43.58
C ARG A 804 2.43 0.90 42.48
N PHE A 805 3.51 1.62 42.81
CA PHE A 805 4.55 2.01 41.85
C PHE A 805 5.35 0.81 41.37
N GLN A 806 5.44 0.65 40.05
CA GLN A 806 6.10 -0.49 39.42
C GLN A 806 7.55 -0.15 39.05
N TRP A 807 8.49 -0.40 39.97
CA TRP A 807 9.91 -0.07 39.81
C TRP A 807 10.59 -0.62 38.55
N LYS A 808 10.10 -1.75 38.02
CA LYS A 808 10.57 -2.32 36.74
C LYS A 808 10.40 -1.39 35.53
N TYR A 809 9.55 -0.36 35.64
CA TYR A 809 9.29 0.62 34.58
C TYR A 809 9.94 1.99 34.86
N PHE A 810 10.88 2.06 35.81
CA PHE A 810 11.48 3.33 36.23
C PHE A 810 12.17 4.09 35.11
N GLU A 811 12.92 3.41 34.24
CA GLU A 811 13.57 4.02 33.08
C GLU A 811 12.55 4.62 32.10
N GLN A 812 11.42 3.94 31.88
CA GLN A 812 10.32 4.45 31.05
C GLN A 812 9.65 5.67 31.70
N TYR A 813 9.49 5.68 33.02
CA TYR A 813 8.96 6.85 33.73
C TYR A 813 9.93 8.04 33.66
N LEU A 814 11.24 7.79 33.78
CA LEU A 814 12.25 8.83 33.68
C LEU A 814 12.33 9.39 32.26
N SER A 815 12.29 8.54 31.24
CA SER A 815 12.23 8.94 29.83
C SER A 815 10.95 9.74 29.53
N LEU A 816 9.81 9.37 30.12
CA LEU A 816 8.58 10.16 30.02
C LEU A 816 8.73 11.56 30.65
N LEU A 817 9.39 11.66 31.81
CA LEU A 817 9.63 12.94 32.49
C LEU A 817 10.64 13.82 31.74
N ASP A 818 11.67 13.22 31.12
CA ASP A 818 12.64 13.92 30.27
C ASP A 818 11.95 14.49 29.04
N ARG A 819 11.12 13.67 28.37
CA ARG A 819 10.28 14.10 27.24
C ARG A 819 9.44 15.32 27.56
N PHE A 820 8.89 15.41 28.77
CA PHE A 820 8.09 16.57 29.20
C PHE A 820 8.93 17.78 29.66
N GLY A 821 10.26 17.66 29.72
CA GLY A 821 11.16 18.67 30.26
C GLY A 821 11.01 18.86 31.77
N ILE A 822 10.56 17.82 32.48
CA ILE A 822 10.33 17.82 33.92
C ILE A 822 11.58 17.37 34.67
N ALA A 823 12.18 16.27 34.25
CA ALA A 823 13.34 15.67 34.90
C ALA A 823 14.30 15.05 33.87
N LEU A 824 15.57 15.48 33.89
CA LEU A 824 16.59 15.06 32.94
C LEU A 824 17.67 14.25 33.67
N PRO A 825 17.94 12.98 33.31
CA PRO A 825 19.12 12.28 33.82
C PRO A 825 20.42 12.95 33.32
N LEU A 826 21.26 13.42 34.24
CA LEU A 826 22.59 13.96 33.91
C LEU A 826 23.67 12.87 33.88
N ASP A 827 23.50 11.86 34.73
CA ASP A 827 24.32 10.66 34.85
C ASP A 827 23.56 9.61 35.67
N ASN A 828 24.17 8.45 35.93
CA ASN A 828 23.55 7.35 36.68
C ASN A 828 23.22 7.71 38.14
N ARG A 829 23.67 8.87 38.66
CA ARG A 829 23.52 9.29 40.05
C ARG A 829 22.71 10.57 40.22
N GLN A 830 22.60 11.42 39.20
CA GLN A 830 21.98 12.75 39.31
C GLN A 830 20.92 12.98 38.23
N ILE A 831 19.81 13.56 38.66
CA ILE A 831 18.68 13.97 37.83
C ILE A 831 18.48 15.49 38.01
N LEU A 832 18.53 16.23 36.91
CA LEU A 832 18.24 17.66 36.87
C LEU A 832 16.73 17.89 36.81
N ILE A 833 16.21 18.77 37.66
CA ILE A 833 14.83 19.24 37.69
C ILE A 833 14.83 20.73 37.33
N PRO A 834 14.72 21.10 36.03
CA PRO A 834 14.98 22.47 35.59
C PRO A 834 14.06 23.52 36.21
N SER A 835 12.82 23.15 36.54
CA SER A 835 11.85 24.05 37.18
C SER A 835 12.19 24.41 38.64
N MET A 836 13.12 23.68 39.26
CA MET A 836 13.58 23.87 40.65
C MET A 836 14.99 24.48 40.72
N LEU A 837 15.50 25.00 39.61
CA LEU A 837 16.75 25.74 39.55
C LEU A 837 16.65 27.08 40.30
N PRO A 838 17.78 27.63 40.79
CA PRO A 838 17.81 28.94 41.43
C PRO A 838 17.29 30.05 40.49
N ASP A 839 16.53 31.02 41.03
CA ASP A 839 16.05 32.17 40.24
C ASP A 839 17.17 33.20 39.96
N LYS A 840 18.19 33.28 40.82
CA LYS A 840 19.28 34.26 40.72
C LYS A 840 20.34 33.79 39.72
N ARG A 841 20.76 34.71 38.83
CA ARG A 841 21.92 34.55 37.94
C ARG A 841 23.21 34.45 38.78
N PRO A 842 24.06 33.44 38.61
CA PRO A 842 25.34 33.34 39.32
C PRO A 842 26.28 34.50 38.99
N GLU A 843 27.01 35.04 39.98
CA GLU A 843 27.95 36.15 39.76
C GLU A 843 29.12 35.75 38.84
N LYS A 844 29.59 34.49 38.95
CA LYS A 844 30.62 33.92 38.08
C LYS A 844 30.14 33.68 36.64
N ALA A 845 28.88 33.95 36.29
CA ALA A 845 28.37 33.69 34.94
C ALA A 845 28.85 34.72 33.88
N ASP A 846 29.46 35.83 34.29
CA ASP A 846 29.94 36.85 33.35
C ASP A 846 31.07 36.31 32.46
N ILE A 847 30.90 36.46 31.14
CA ILE A 847 31.91 36.13 30.14
C ILE A 847 32.64 37.43 29.76
N PRO A 848 33.97 37.53 29.87
CA PRO A 848 34.72 38.73 29.50
C PRO A 848 34.53 39.08 28.01
N ASP A 849 33.99 40.26 27.69
CA ASP A 849 33.81 40.73 26.30
C ASP A 849 35.10 41.45 25.85
N ASP A 850 35.89 40.83 24.98
CA ASP A 850 37.02 41.48 24.32
C ASP A 850 36.50 42.47 23.27
N LYS A 851 36.70 43.76 23.51
CA LYS A 851 36.23 44.82 22.59
C LYS A 851 36.86 44.73 21.19
N SER A 852 38.03 44.09 21.06
CA SER A 852 38.72 43.90 19.78
C SER A 852 38.16 42.73 18.96
N ALA A 853 37.52 41.77 19.63
CA ALA A 853 36.85 40.60 19.07
C ALA A 853 35.56 40.31 19.87
N PRO A 854 34.48 41.11 19.65
CA PRO A 854 33.26 40.98 20.44
C PRO A 854 32.56 39.64 20.18
N PHE A 855 31.85 39.09 21.16
CA PHE A 855 31.07 37.86 20.96
C PHE A 855 30.01 38.01 19.84
N TYR A 856 29.70 36.92 19.13
CA TYR A 856 28.49 36.87 18.30
C TYR A 856 27.25 36.92 19.20
N ILE A 857 26.25 37.73 18.82
CA ILE A 857 25.03 37.90 19.59
C ILE A 857 23.81 37.66 18.71
N ARG A 858 22.88 36.82 19.18
CA ARG A 858 21.52 36.68 18.64
C ARG A 858 20.51 37.07 19.71
N PHE A 859 19.58 37.94 19.35
CA PHE A 859 18.38 38.21 20.13
C PHE A 859 17.19 37.45 19.52
N ILE A 860 16.47 36.71 20.34
CA ILE A 860 15.19 36.11 19.99
C ILE A 860 14.14 36.76 20.89
N ASN A 861 13.32 37.62 20.31
CA ASN A 861 12.37 38.46 21.03
C ASN A 861 10.97 37.88 20.90
N PHE A 862 10.31 37.63 22.03
CA PHE A 862 8.88 37.34 22.03
C PHE A 862 8.09 38.65 22.03
N GLN A 863 6.99 38.70 21.27
CA GLN A 863 6.06 39.85 21.32
C GLN A 863 5.41 40.02 22.72
N SER A 864 5.35 38.94 23.50
CA SER A 864 4.90 38.89 24.89
C SER A 864 6.00 38.35 25.82
N SER A 865 5.67 37.90 27.04
CA SER A 865 6.64 37.23 27.93
C SER A 865 7.00 35.83 27.42
N THR A 866 8.16 35.31 27.82
CA THR A 866 8.56 33.93 27.50
C THR A 866 7.46 32.94 27.95
N PRO A 867 7.03 31.97 27.12
CA PRO A 867 6.00 31.01 27.51
C PRO A 867 6.39 30.24 28.78
N PRO A 868 5.43 29.85 29.64
CA PRO A 868 5.78 29.10 30.84
C PRO A 868 6.42 27.74 30.47
N GLY A 869 7.33 27.25 31.30
CA GLY A 869 8.05 25.99 31.06
C GLY A 869 9.06 26.00 29.90
N PHE A 870 9.16 27.09 29.14
CA PHE A 870 10.05 27.20 27.98
C PHE A 870 11.52 27.01 28.39
N TRP A 871 11.99 27.74 29.41
CA TRP A 871 13.37 27.64 29.89
C TRP A 871 13.72 26.24 30.41
N SER A 872 12.78 25.57 31.08
CA SER A 872 12.98 24.20 31.55
C SER A 872 13.26 23.23 30.41
N ARG A 873 12.48 23.33 29.32
CA ARG A 873 12.67 22.51 28.11
C ARG A 873 13.92 22.91 27.33
N LEU A 874 14.18 24.22 27.20
CA LEU A 874 15.35 24.74 26.50
C LEU A 874 16.64 24.27 27.17
N ILE A 875 16.75 24.41 28.50
CA ILE A 875 17.89 23.91 29.27
C ILE A 875 18.03 22.40 29.05
N SER A 876 16.94 21.63 29.12
CA SER A 876 17.00 20.17 28.89
C SER A 876 17.59 19.81 27.53
N ARG A 877 17.12 20.48 26.46
CA ARG A 877 17.64 20.27 25.09
C ARG A 877 19.10 20.68 24.94
N ILE A 878 19.46 21.86 25.45
CA ILE A 878 20.85 22.33 25.42
C ILE A 878 21.77 21.34 26.16
N MET A 879 21.34 20.80 27.31
CA MET A 879 22.10 19.82 28.08
C MET A 879 22.30 18.49 27.34
N HIS A 880 21.36 18.07 26.49
CA HIS A 880 21.52 16.89 25.61
C HIS A 880 22.48 17.16 24.44
N THR A 881 22.40 18.35 23.83
CA THR A 881 23.13 18.67 22.59
C THR A 881 24.56 19.15 22.85
N VAL A 882 24.79 20.02 23.82
CA VAL A 882 26.09 20.69 24.04
C VAL A 882 27.25 19.72 24.29
N PRO A 883 27.11 18.63 25.08
CA PRO A 883 28.19 17.66 25.25
C PRO A 883 28.62 16.94 23.97
N GLN A 884 27.72 16.81 22.99
CA GLN A 884 28.00 16.22 21.68
C GLN A 884 28.70 17.25 20.78
N VAL A 885 28.26 18.51 20.85
CA VAL A 885 28.83 19.64 20.11
C VAL A 885 30.26 19.95 20.59
N CYS A 886 30.48 20.04 21.90
CA CYS A 886 31.82 20.27 22.45
C CYS A 886 32.80 19.14 22.07
N ARG A 887 32.35 17.88 22.11
CA ARG A 887 33.17 16.73 21.66
C ARG A 887 33.43 16.76 20.15
N ALA A 888 32.42 17.01 19.32
CA ALA A 888 32.56 17.06 17.86
C ALA A 888 33.50 18.19 17.40
N LEU A 889 33.57 19.30 18.13
CA LEU A 889 34.45 20.43 17.83
C LEU A 889 35.91 20.21 18.27
N ASP A 890 36.19 19.20 19.11
CA ASP A 890 37.54 18.84 19.56
C ASP A 890 38.10 17.59 18.86
N VAL A 891 37.25 16.77 18.20
CA VAL A 891 37.63 15.50 17.53
C VAL A 891 38.45 15.67 16.23
N LEU A 892 38.78 16.89 15.81
CA LEU A 892 39.72 17.11 14.69
C LEU A 892 41.18 17.39 15.11
N ALA A 893 41.50 17.37 16.41
CA ALA A 893 42.86 17.69 16.89
C ALA A 893 43.76 16.46 17.18
N ASP A 894 43.23 15.24 17.30
CA ASP A 894 44.00 14.07 17.79
C ASP A 894 44.37 13.01 16.73
N TYR A 895 44.37 13.35 15.44
CA TYR A 895 44.75 12.40 14.38
C TYR A 895 46.05 12.71 13.62
N ASN A 896 46.88 13.66 14.08
CA ASN A 896 48.12 14.06 13.37
C ASN A 896 49.40 14.16 14.22
N ASN A 897 49.45 13.65 15.45
CA ASN A 897 50.67 13.72 16.28
C ASN A 897 51.14 12.35 16.80
N GLU A 898 51.40 11.38 15.91
CA GLU A 898 52.37 10.30 16.19
C GLU A 898 53.03 9.81 14.88
N THR A 899 53.81 10.66 14.21
CA THR A 899 54.88 10.19 13.31
C THR A 899 56.05 11.16 13.30
N GLU A 900 56.81 11.17 14.39
CA GLU A 900 58.26 11.40 14.32
C GLU A 900 58.93 10.39 15.26
N SER A 901 59.35 9.25 14.72
CA SER A 901 60.48 8.51 15.28
C SER A 901 61.38 8.07 14.14
N THR A 902 62.64 8.44 14.31
CA THR A 902 63.82 8.13 13.52
C THR A 902 63.97 6.64 13.20
N ALA A 903 64.66 6.38 12.09
CA ALA A 903 65.13 5.09 11.61
C ALA A 903 65.77 4.20 12.69
N ASP A 904 65.51 2.89 12.61
CA ASP A 904 66.57 1.88 12.52
C ASP A 904 66.00 0.50 12.13
N GLU A 905 66.91 -0.32 11.60
CA GLU A 905 66.72 -1.48 10.74
C GLU A 905 66.21 -2.78 11.40
N ASP A 906 65.68 -3.64 10.52
CA ASP A 906 65.77 -5.09 10.50
C ASP A 906 64.80 -6.04 11.24
N THR A 907 64.50 -7.10 10.49
CA THR A 907 63.95 -8.45 10.82
C THR A 907 62.43 -8.70 10.89
N ILE A 908 61.92 -9.30 9.81
CA ILE A 908 60.81 -10.28 9.73
C ILE A 908 61.27 -11.56 10.47
N PRO A 909 60.48 -12.23 11.35
CA PRO A 909 59.51 -13.25 10.89
C PRO A 909 58.33 -13.65 11.80
N GLY A 910 57.31 -14.27 11.19
CA GLY A 910 56.73 -15.51 11.73
C GLY A 910 55.28 -15.49 12.19
N ILE A 911 54.40 -16.04 11.35
CA ILE A 911 53.08 -16.59 11.71
C ILE A 911 53.26 -17.88 12.52
N PRO A 912 52.42 -18.17 13.53
CA PRO A 912 52.08 -19.55 13.89
C PRO A 912 50.56 -19.85 13.77
N PRO A 913 50.19 -21.12 13.53
CA PRO A 913 48.87 -21.51 13.03
C PRO A 913 47.86 -21.88 14.14
N ALA A 914 46.59 -21.91 13.73
CA ALA A 914 45.45 -22.35 14.53
C ALA A 914 45.53 -23.84 14.96
N PRO A 915 44.94 -24.22 16.11
CA PRO A 915 44.69 -25.61 16.43
C PRO A 915 43.25 -26.02 16.08
N ASN A 916 43.15 -27.16 15.38
CA ASN A 916 41.94 -27.96 15.20
C ASN A 916 41.56 -28.67 16.51
N VAL A 917 40.27 -28.72 16.85
CA VAL A 917 39.68 -29.84 17.61
C VAL A 917 38.27 -30.12 17.04
N THR A 918 38.10 -31.37 16.66
CA THR A 918 36.88 -32.07 16.22
C THR A 918 36.00 -32.44 17.42
N ASP A 919 34.68 -32.26 17.31
CA ASP A 919 33.70 -33.35 17.50
C ASP A 919 32.25 -32.87 17.42
N GLU A 920 31.45 -33.71 16.76
CA GLU A 920 30.01 -33.62 16.56
C GLU A 920 29.26 -33.93 17.86
N THR A 921 28.26 -33.12 18.22
CA THR A 921 26.89 -33.55 18.58
C THR A 921 26.06 -32.37 19.11
N SER A 922 24.76 -32.41 18.80
CA SER A 922 23.67 -31.54 19.30
C SER A 922 23.63 -30.08 18.82
N ALA A 923 22.82 -29.84 17.80
CA ALA A 923 22.29 -28.54 17.43
C ALA A 923 21.45 -27.95 18.57
N GLN A 924 21.97 -26.90 19.22
CA GLN A 924 21.19 -25.91 19.94
C GLN A 924 21.46 -24.54 19.35
N MET A 925 20.38 -23.76 19.23
CA MET A 925 20.31 -22.43 18.64
C MET A 925 21.46 -21.53 19.09
N ILE A 926 22.30 -21.11 18.14
CA ILE A 926 23.24 -20.01 18.33
C ILE A 926 22.41 -18.73 18.38
N SER A 927 22.12 -18.28 19.59
CA SER A 927 21.85 -16.89 19.90
C SER A 927 23.00 -16.05 19.36
N SER A 928 22.73 -15.27 18.32
CA SER A 928 23.59 -14.15 17.93
C SER A 928 23.76 -13.23 19.14
N PRO A 929 24.92 -12.58 19.34
CA PRO A 929 25.04 -11.59 20.39
C PRO A 929 24.08 -10.46 20.02
N VAL A 930 22.95 -10.40 20.72
CA VAL A 930 22.17 -9.19 20.87
C VAL A 930 23.14 -8.21 21.51
N LEU A 931 23.78 -7.37 20.69
CA LEU A 931 24.27 -6.08 21.15
C LEU A 931 23.02 -5.36 21.66
N SER A 932 22.83 -5.42 22.97
CA SER A 932 21.86 -4.62 23.69
C SER A 932 22.05 -3.15 23.29
N PRO A 933 21.00 -2.32 23.24
CA PRO A 933 21.11 -0.88 23.03
C PRO A 933 21.80 -0.14 24.21
N SER A 934 22.54 -0.87 25.06
CA SER A 934 23.09 -0.38 26.32
C SER A 934 24.46 0.31 26.18
N SER A 935 24.86 0.71 24.98
CA SER A 935 26.08 1.48 24.75
C SER A 935 25.80 2.86 24.16
N ASN A 936 24.75 3.52 24.64
CA ASN A 936 24.82 4.97 24.84
C ASN A 936 25.62 5.23 26.12
N GLN A 937 26.93 5.02 26.06
CA GLN A 937 27.84 5.59 27.05
C GLN A 937 27.91 7.11 26.80
N PHE A 938 26.85 7.82 27.18
CA PHE A 938 26.90 9.27 27.42
C PHE A 938 27.64 9.52 28.75
N LEU A 939 28.88 9.05 28.86
CA LEU A 939 29.75 9.39 29.97
C LEU A 939 30.55 10.64 29.57
N LEU A 940 30.36 11.72 30.32
CA LEU A 940 31.31 12.83 30.38
C LEU A 940 32.44 12.41 31.33
N PRO A 941 33.69 12.26 30.88
CA PRO A 941 34.83 12.27 31.78
C PRO A 941 35.14 13.74 32.12
N ASN A 942 35.06 14.11 33.39
CA ASN A 942 35.71 15.30 33.97
C ASN A 942 35.25 16.71 33.52
N ILE A 943 33.97 17.05 33.70
CA ILE A 943 33.57 18.48 33.84
C ILE A 943 33.41 18.78 35.34
N ASN A 944 34.20 19.72 35.86
CA ASN A 944 33.98 20.26 37.21
C ASN A 944 32.67 21.08 37.22
N ARG A 945 31.58 20.44 37.63
CA ARG A 945 30.27 21.07 37.78
C ARG A 945 30.23 21.83 39.12
N PHE A 946 30.55 23.13 39.12
CA PHE A 946 30.48 23.94 40.33
C PHE A 946 29.03 24.30 40.68
N ILE A 947 28.60 23.83 41.84
CA ILE A 947 27.41 24.30 42.55
C ILE A 947 27.81 25.61 43.26
N VAL A 948 26.95 26.63 43.18
CA VAL A 948 27.12 27.88 43.92
C VAL A 948 27.13 27.59 45.43
N ASP A 949 28.22 28.04 46.07
CA ASP A 949 28.57 28.10 47.50
C ASP A 949 28.86 26.77 48.23
N ASP A 950 30.16 26.45 48.35
CA ASP A 950 30.74 25.71 49.48
C ASP A 950 32.14 26.30 49.77
N ASP A 951 32.37 26.78 50.99
CA ASP A 951 33.47 27.68 51.39
C ASP A 951 34.83 26.99 51.59
N ASP A 952 34.99 25.72 51.21
CA ASP A 952 36.22 24.95 51.48
C ASP A 952 36.76 24.20 50.23
N ALA A 953 37.57 24.86 49.39
CA ALA A 953 38.44 24.17 48.42
C ALA A 953 39.70 24.96 48.01
N LYS A 954 40.87 24.28 48.08
CA LYS A 954 42.21 24.70 47.62
C LYS A 954 42.38 24.64 46.08
N PRO A 955 43.42 25.28 45.50
CA PRO A 955 43.37 25.80 44.12
C PRO A 955 43.79 24.81 42.99
N LEU A 956 43.24 25.14 41.81
CA LEU A 956 43.24 24.52 40.47
C LEU A 956 44.57 24.10 39.85
N LYS A 957 44.52 23.02 39.03
CA LYS A 957 44.91 22.81 37.59
C LYS A 957 44.36 21.41 37.16
N PRO A 958 43.92 21.04 35.91
CA PRO A 958 43.90 21.67 34.56
C PRO A 958 42.47 22.15 34.16
N GLU A 959 42.07 23.41 34.41
CA GLU A 959 42.17 24.63 33.56
C GLU A 959 41.26 24.60 32.31
N ASP A 960 40.07 25.20 32.14
CA ASP A 960 39.08 25.98 32.94
C ASP A 960 37.70 25.83 32.24
N ILE A 961 37.03 24.68 32.41
CA ILE A 961 35.68 24.45 31.84
C ILE A 961 34.61 24.61 32.93
N GLU A 962 33.76 25.62 32.80
CA GLU A 962 32.65 25.88 33.73
C GLU A 962 31.30 25.83 33.00
N LEU A 963 30.38 24.98 33.48
CA LEU A 963 28.99 24.95 33.04
C LEU A 963 28.08 25.41 34.17
N LEU A 964 27.48 26.59 34.02
CA LEU A 964 26.62 27.24 35.00
C LEU A 964 25.19 27.35 34.46
N TYR A 965 24.19 27.08 35.28
CA TYR A 965 22.79 27.17 34.88
C TYR A 965 21.91 27.64 36.04
N TRP A 966 20.85 28.37 35.69
CA TRP A 966 19.84 28.89 36.60
C TRP A 966 18.49 28.87 35.87
N LYS A 967 17.40 29.26 36.55
CA LYS A 967 16.03 29.11 36.02
C LYS A 967 15.83 29.70 34.61
N ASN A 968 16.57 30.76 34.27
CA ASN A 968 16.42 31.51 33.02
C ASN A 968 17.74 31.65 32.24
N GLY A 969 18.69 30.72 32.40
CA GLY A 969 19.90 30.77 31.59
C GLY A 969 20.92 29.67 31.86
N ILE A 970 21.82 29.51 30.90
CA ILE A 970 22.92 28.55 30.89
C ILE A 970 24.15 29.21 30.25
N VAL A 971 25.31 29.02 30.87
CA VAL A 971 26.60 29.56 30.40
C VAL A 971 27.63 28.44 30.45
N TYR A 972 28.38 28.31 29.36
CA TYR A 972 29.54 27.46 29.25
C TYR A 972 30.77 28.32 29.00
N LYS A 973 31.81 28.11 29.78
CA LYS A 973 33.11 28.74 29.62
C LYS A 973 34.13 27.67 29.32
N GLY A 974 34.92 27.89 28.28
CA GLY A 974 36.02 27.03 27.89
C GLY A 974 37.09 27.83 27.13
N PRO A 975 38.31 27.28 26.99
CA PRO A 975 39.45 28.00 26.44
C PRO A 975 39.27 28.42 24.98
N ASP A 976 38.74 27.55 24.12
CA ASP A 976 38.55 27.82 22.69
C ASP A 976 37.09 28.15 22.31
N LEU A 977 36.15 27.93 23.23
CA LEU A 977 34.72 28.10 23.00
C LEU A 977 34.02 28.47 24.30
N SER A 978 33.38 29.63 24.31
CA SER A 978 32.50 30.07 25.39
C SER A 978 31.16 30.51 24.80
N PHE A 979 30.07 30.17 25.48
CA PHE A 979 28.72 30.56 25.07
C PHE A 979 27.80 30.81 26.25
N GLY A 980 26.76 31.60 26.01
CA GLY A 980 25.71 31.87 26.98
C GLY A 980 24.36 31.92 26.30
N VAL A 981 23.35 31.28 26.90
CA VAL A 981 21.95 31.42 26.51
C VAL A 981 21.20 31.87 27.75
N GLU A 982 20.73 33.11 27.79
CA GLU A 982 20.09 33.66 28.97
C GLU A 982 18.93 34.61 28.65
N SER A 983 18.01 34.72 29.61
CA SER A 983 16.94 35.70 29.56
C SER A 983 17.50 37.08 29.84
N PHE A 984 17.12 38.05 29.01
CA PHE A 984 17.53 39.42 29.13
C PHE A 984 16.33 40.31 29.40
N ARG A 985 16.31 40.91 30.59
CA ARG A 985 15.41 41.99 30.99
C ARG A 985 16.24 43.24 31.29
N LYS A 986 16.35 44.15 30.31
CA LYS A 986 17.00 45.47 30.45
C LYS A 986 18.35 45.46 31.20
N SER A 987 19.46 45.19 30.50
CA SER A 987 20.78 45.67 30.96
C SER A 987 20.88 47.19 30.79
N LYS A 988 21.60 47.86 31.69
CA LYS A 988 21.87 49.31 31.68
C LYS A 988 22.55 49.82 30.39
N VAL A 989 23.07 48.94 29.54
CA VAL A 989 23.80 49.29 28.31
C VAL A 989 22.88 49.36 27.07
N LEU A 990 21.73 48.68 27.04
CA LEU A 990 20.85 48.59 25.85
C LEU A 990 19.39 48.90 26.20
N ALA A 991 19.09 50.19 26.39
CA ALA A 991 17.86 50.69 27.00
C ALA A 991 16.61 50.82 26.08
N ARG A 992 16.50 50.11 24.94
CA ARG A 992 15.45 50.39 23.94
C ARG A 992 14.45 49.27 23.59
N ILE A 993 14.54 48.08 24.17
CA ILE A 993 13.58 47.01 23.90
C ILE A 993 12.68 46.77 25.12
N ASN A 994 11.37 46.92 24.96
CA ASN A 994 10.36 46.52 25.95
C ASN A 994 9.93 45.08 25.60
N GLY A 995 10.43 44.07 26.32
CA GLY A 995 10.07 42.65 26.14
C GLY A 995 11.02 41.71 26.89
N ASP A 996 10.63 40.43 27.03
CA ASP A 996 11.53 39.35 27.44
C ASP A 996 12.24 38.80 26.21
N SER A 997 13.57 38.94 26.18
CA SER A 997 14.40 38.46 25.07
C SER A 997 15.27 37.28 25.52
N ILE A 998 15.47 36.32 24.64
CA ILE A 998 16.56 35.34 24.78
C ILE A 998 17.79 35.94 24.10
N VAL A 999 18.92 35.91 24.79
CA VAL A 999 20.21 36.30 24.26
C VAL A 999 21.07 35.06 24.12
N ILE A 1000 21.59 34.85 22.92
CA ILE A 1000 22.61 33.84 22.63
C ILE A 1000 23.92 34.57 22.40
N LEU A 1001 24.95 34.19 23.14
CA LEU A 1001 26.33 34.66 23.05
C LEU A 1001 27.20 33.49 22.60
N ALA A 1002 28.08 33.69 21.63
CA ALA A 1002 29.06 32.68 21.21
C ALA A 1002 30.40 33.32 20.81
N SER A 1003 31.51 32.62 21.08
CA SER A 1003 32.85 33.08 20.72
C SER A 1003 32.95 33.47 19.23
N PRO A 1004 33.72 34.52 18.87
CA PRO A 1004 33.83 35.01 17.50
C PRO A 1004 34.82 34.19 16.66
N ASN A 1005 34.60 32.87 16.59
CA ASN A 1005 35.40 31.93 15.82
C ASN A 1005 34.51 30.91 15.11
N SER A 1006 35.08 30.08 14.24
CA SER A 1006 34.32 29.07 13.48
C SER A 1006 33.53 28.11 14.36
N LYS A 1007 34.09 27.71 15.52
CA LYS A 1007 33.41 26.88 16.52
C LYS A 1007 32.15 27.58 17.07
N GLY A 1008 32.25 28.87 17.40
CA GLY A 1008 31.13 29.69 17.87
C GLY A 1008 30.08 29.99 16.79
N THR A 1009 30.49 30.15 15.53
CA THR A 1009 29.58 30.28 14.37
C THR A 1009 28.74 29.01 14.17
N LYS A 1010 29.34 27.82 14.26
CA LYS A 1010 28.59 26.55 14.20
C LYS A 1010 27.62 26.42 15.39
N LEU A 1011 28.09 26.73 16.59
CA LEU A 1011 27.30 26.62 17.81
C LEU A 1011 26.08 27.55 17.81
N ILE A 1012 26.21 28.80 17.37
CA ILE A 1012 25.07 29.73 17.33
C ILE A 1012 23.97 29.23 16.37
N CYS A 1013 24.34 28.58 15.26
CA CYS A 1013 23.38 27.95 14.34
C CYS A 1013 22.60 26.83 15.04
N GLN A 1014 23.31 25.94 15.75
CA GLN A 1014 22.68 24.82 16.47
C GLN A 1014 21.79 25.30 17.63
N LEU A 1015 22.22 26.30 18.40
CA LEU A 1015 21.42 26.86 19.50
C LEU A 1015 20.14 27.54 18.98
N VAL A 1016 20.22 28.23 17.84
CA VAL A 1016 19.04 28.79 17.16
C VAL A 1016 18.11 27.66 16.71
N ASP A 1017 18.62 26.60 16.08
CA ASP A 1017 17.80 25.45 15.67
C ASP A 1017 17.11 24.76 16.88
N ILE A 1018 17.80 24.61 18.02
CA ILE A 1018 17.22 24.07 19.25
C ILE A 1018 16.05 24.93 19.74
N ILE A 1019 16.19 26.26 19.70
CA ILE A 1019 15.15 27.18 20.15
C ILE A 1019 13.96 27.18 19.18
N LEU A 1020 14.21 27.25 17.88
CA LEU A 1020 13.15 27.26 16.87
C LEU A 1020 12.41 25.93 16.82
N SER A 1021 13.11 24.79 16.89
CA SER A 1021 12.47 23.46 16.98
C SER A 1021 11.64 23.30 18.26
N LEU A 1022 12.08 23.87 19.38
CA LEU A 1022 11.31 23.87 20.62
C LEU A 1022 10.02 24.69 20.47
N ILE A 1023 10.10 25.85 19.81
CA ILE A 1023 8.94 26.67 19.49
C ILE A 1023 7.96 25.90 18.60
N HIS A 1024 8.45 25.28 17.52
CA HIS A 1024 7.64 24.51 16.59
C HIS A 1024 6.87 23.36 17.27
N GLU A 1025 7.57 22.55 18.07
CA GLU A 1025 6.98 21.34 18.65
C GLU A 1025 6.06 21.62 19.84
N TRP A 1026 6.43 22.57 20.70
CA TRP A 1026 5.74 22.79 21.98
C TRP A 1026 4.86 24.04 22.00
N TYR A 1027 5.11 25.00 21.11
CA TYR A 1027 4.46 26.31 21.09
C TYR A 1027 4.07 26.76 19.65
N PRO A 1028 3.41 25.90 18.84
CA PRO A 1028 3.13 26.18 17.43
C PRO A 1028 2.30 27.45 17.22
N GLY A 1029 1.51 27.89 18.21
CA GLY A 1029 0.78 29.17 18.14
C GLY A 1029 1.66 30.44 18.09
N LEU A 1030 2.99 30.31 18.19
CA LEU A 1030 3.95 31.39 17.94
C LEU A 1030 4.29 31.56 16.44
N GLU A 1031 4.03 30.53 15.61
CA GLU A 1031 4.39 30.47 14.19
C GLU A 1031 3.24 30.89 13.26
N GLU A 1032 1.98 30.74 13.68
CA GLU A 1032 0.81 31.14 12.90
C GLU A 1032 0.71 32.67 12.77
N ASN A 1033 1.42 33.28 11.79
CA ASN A 1033 1.06 34.47 10.99
C ASN A 1033 2.25 35.00 10.17
N ASN A 1034 2.26 34.74 8.85
CA ASN A 1034 3.27 35.20 7.86
C ASN A 1034 3.44 36.73 7.69
N VAL A 1035 2.85 37.56 8.55
CA VAL A 1035 2.98 39.03 8.48
C VAL A 1035 3.46 39.63 9.81
N ASN A 1036 3.49 38.85 10.90
CA ASN A 1036 4.07 39.22 12.20
C ASN A 1036 4.24 37.93 13.03
N SER A 1037 5.33 37.21 12.82
CA SER A 1037 5.74 36.11 13.70
C SER A 1037 5.71 36.57 15.16
N GLY A 1038 5.22 35.73 16.08
CA GLY A 1038 5.23 36.02 17.52
C GLY A 1038 6.65 36.13 18.10
N VAL A 1039 7.65 35.79 17.28
CA VAL A 1039 9.07 35.70 17.59
C VAL A 1039 9.86 36.49 16.54
N GLU A 1040 10.51 37.57 16.96
CA GLU A 1040 11.35 38.41 16.11
C GLU A 1040 12.83 38.14 16.41
N GLN A 1041 13.63 37.84 15.38
CA GLN A 1041 15.06 37.64 15.52
C GLN A 1041 15.85 38.90 15.16
N ARG A 1042 16.82 39.27 16.00
CA ARG A 1042 17.70 40.42 15.76
C ARG A 1042 19.17 40.13 16.03
N VAL A 1043 20.04 40.82 15.31
CA VAL A 1043 21.50 40.72 15.46
C VAL A 1043 22.11 42.12 15.52
N PRO A 1044 22.86 42.47 16.58
CA PRO A 1044 23.60 43.72 16.61
C PRO A 1044 24.79 43.64 15.65
N CYS A 1045 25.06 44.74 14.96
CA CYS A 1045 26.16 44.85 14.01
C CYS A 1045 27.51 44.62 14.70
N TYR A 1046 28.18 43.53 14.28
CA TYR A 1046 29.48 43.11 14.80
C TYR A 1046 30.52 44.22 14.69
N GLU A 1047 30.66 44.84 13.51
CA GLU A 1047 31.61 45.93 13.27
C GLU A 1047 31.32 47.18 14.12
N CYS A 1048 30.04 47.52 14.35
CA CYS A 1048 29.70 48.62 15.25
C CYS A 1048 30.18 48.36 16.68
N ARG A 1049 30.09 47.10 17.14
CA ARG A 1049 30.54 46.70 18.48
C ARG A 1049 32.07 46.68 18.58
N LYS A 1050 32.75 46.20 17.54
CA LYS A 1050 34.22 46.24 17.44
C LYS A 1050 34.78 47.66 17.48
N LEU A 1051 34.06 48.61 16.87
CA LEU A 1051 34.36 50.04 16.94
C LEU A 1051 33.98 50.71 18.28
N GLY A 1052 33.49 49.95 19.26
CA GLY A 1052 33.13 50.46 20.58
C GLY A 1052 31.92 51.40 20.61
N ARG A 1053 31.02 51.31 19.62
CA ARG A 1053 29.84 52.18 19.53
C ARG A 1053 28.80 51.83 20.61
N GLU A 1054 28.27 52.84 21.29
CA GLU A 1054 27.31 52.64 22.39
C GLU A 1054 25.99 51.98 21.98
N LYS A 1055 25.52 52.20 20.74
CA LYS A 1055 24.22 51.68 20.24
C LYS A 1055 24.36 51.06 18.85
N PRO A 1056 24.91 49.83 18.72
CA PRO A 1056 25.10 49.19 17.42
C PRO A 1056 23.79 49.07 16.64
N PHE A 1057 23.87 49.15 15.31
CA PHE A 1057 22.72 48.93 14.43
C PHE A 1057 22.23 47.48 14.56
N GLU A 1058 20.93 47.26 14.70
CA GLU A 1058 20.33 45.92 14.81
C GLU A 1058 19.73 45.49 13.48
N PHE A 1059 20.20 44.37 12.95
CA PHE A 1059 19.64 43.71 11.78
C PHE A 1059 18.44 42.85 12.18
N LYS A 1060 17.29 43.00 11.49
CA LYS A 1060 16.12 42.13 11.65
C LYS A 1060 16.18 40.98 10.65
N ILE A 1061 16.24 39.74 11.11
CA ILE A 1061 16.54 38.59 10.24
C ILE A 1061 15.48 38.34 9.18
N ASP A 1062 14.20 38.56 9.51
CA ASP A 1062 13.07 38.38 8.59
C ASP A 1062 13.20 39.23 7.31
N GLN A 1063 13.94 40.35 7.36
CA GLN A 1063 14.20 41.21 6.20
C GLN A 1063 15.25 40.61 5.25
N TYR A 1064 16.12 39.73 5.74
CA TYR A 1064 17.27 39.20 5.01
C TYR A 1064 17.02 37.85 4.34
N MET A 1065 15.90 37.17 4.61
CA MET A 1065 15.46 35.99 3.84
C MET A 1065 15.29 36.31 2.35
N SER A 1066 14.77 37.49 2.01
CA SER A 1066 14.71 38.01 0.64
C SER A 1066 16.08 38.36 0.05
N ILE A 1067 17.06 38.71 0.90
CA ILE A 1067 18.38 39.22 0.50
C ILE A 1067 19.38 38.10 0.21
N ILE A 1068 19.21 36.91 0.80
CA ILE A 1068 19.93 35.67 0.41
C ILE A 1068 19.75 35.37 -1.09
N THR A 1069 18.68 35.88 -1.71
CA THR A 1069 18.43 35.74 -3.15
C THR A 1069 18.99 36.89 -4.01
N SER A 1070 19.58 37.91 -3.40
CA SER A 1070 20.17 39.07 -4.06
C SER A 1070 21.71 39.02 -3.99
N SER A 1071 22.39 39.37 -5.08
CA SER A 1071 23.81 39.02 -5.35
C SER A 1071 24.88 39.70 -4.47
N ARG A 1072 24.59 40.13 -3.22
CA ARG A 1072 25.52 40.91 -2.38
C ARG A 1072 26.01 40.12 -1.16
N PRO A 1073 27.31 39.77 -1.07
CA PRO A 1073 27.89 39.03 0.07
C PRO A 1073 28.12 39.90 1.32
N GLN A 1074 27.97 41.21 1.19
CA GLN A 1074 28.13 42.19 2.27
C GLN A 1074 26.96 43.19 2.26
N ILE A 1075 26.58 43.66 3.44
CA ILE A 1075 25.48 44.61 3.63
C ILE A 1075 25.98 45.82 4.42
N GLU A 1076 25.50 47.01 4.08
CA GLU A 1076 25.81 48.22 4.84
C GLU A 1076 24.99 48.27 6.14
N CYS A 1077 25.65 48.51 7.27
CA CYS A 1077 24.94 48.79 8.51
C CYS A 1077 24.28 50.17 8.44
N GLY A 1078 22.97 50.26 8.68
CA GLY A 1078 22.21 51.54 8.63
C GLY A 1078 22.37 52.39 9.90
N TYR A 1079 23.58 52.51 10.44
CA TYR A 1079 23.83 53.06 11.78
C TYR A 1079 23.43 54.54 11.91
N GLU A 1080 23.69 55.37 10.90
CA GLU A 1080 23.26 56.78 10.84
C GLU A 1080 22.69 57.12 9.46
N ARG A 1081 21.94 58.23 9.35
CA ARG A 1081 21.50 58.79 8.05
C ARG A 1081 22.69 59.25 7.17
N ASP A 1082 23.90 59.26 7.72
CA ASP A 1082 25.14 59.68 7.07
C ASP A 1082 25.91 58.46 6.54
N ALA A 1083 26.00 58.33 5.22
CA ALA A 1083 26.61 57.19 4.52
C ALA A 1083 28.10 57.01 4.85
N ALA A 1084 28.80 58.07 5.27
CA ALA A 1084 30.23 58.03 5.59
C ALA A 1084 30.57 57.22 6.85
N ARG A 1085 29.59 56.95 7.72
CA ARG A 1085 29.75 56.18 8.97
C ARG A 1085 29.15 54.78 8.91
N ASN A 1086 28.56 54.42 7.77
CA ASN A 1086 28.08 53.09 7.47
C ASN A 1086 29.25 52.23 7.02
N HIS A 1087 29.29 50.98 7.48
CA HIS A 1087 30.34 50.03 7.17
C HIS A 1087 29.71 48.80 6.54
N LYS A 1088 30.47 48.11 5.69
CA LYS A 1088 30.07 46.84 5.11
C LYS A 1088 30.30 45.73 6.14
N VAL A 1089 29.27 44.93 6.37
CA VAL A 1089 29.26 43.80 7.30
C VAL A 1089 29.07 42.53 6.48
N SER A 1090 29.80 41.47 6.82
CA SER A 1090 29.65 40.16 6.19
C SER A 1090 28.28 39.56 6.53
N LEU A 1091 27.63 38.92 5.56
CA LEU A 1091 26.41 38.16 5.84
C LEU A 1091 26.65 36.99 6.80
N VAL A 1092 27.85 36.39 6.82
CA VAL A 1092 28.22 35.30 7.74
C VAL A 1092 28.14 35.75 9.20
N ASP A 1093 28.48 37.01 9.50
CA ASP A 1093 28.41 37.55 10.86
C ASP A 1093 26.98 37.91 11.30
N ILE A 1094 26.03 37.97 10.35
CA ILE A 1094 24.63 38.36 10.59
C ILE A 1094 23.69 37.14 10.55
N ILE A 1095 23.87 36.23 9.60
CA ILE A 1095 22.97 35.09 9.34
C ILE A 1095 23.75 33.82 8.99
N PRO A 1096 24.64 33.34 9.88
CA PRO A 1096 25.46 32.14 9.60
C PRO A 1096 24.60 30.88 9.39
N ASP A 1097 23.47 30.79 10.08
CA ASP A 1097 22.48 29.71 10.00
C ASP A 1097 21.79 29.68 8.63
N LEU A 1098 21.38 30.84 8.11
CA LEU A 1098 20.77 30.92 6.78
C LEU A 1098 21.79 30.72 5.64
N LEU A 1099 23.08 30.77 5.95
CA LEU A 1099 24.18 30.46 5.03
C LEU A 1099 24.77 29.07 5.23
N LEU A 1100 24.13 28.23 6.06
CA LEU A 1100 24.54 26.85 6.37
C LEU A 1100 25.98 26.74 6.87
N GLN A 1101 26.44 27.71 7.67
CA GLN A 1101 27.80 27.72 8.24
C GLN A 1101 28.02 26.64 9.30
N ASP A 1102 26.97 25.91 9.67
CA ASP A 1102 27.04 24.70 10.47
C ASP A 1102 27.52 23.47 9.69
N LEU A 1103 27.51 23.50 8.36
CA LEU A 1103 28.13 22.46 7.53
C LEU A 1103 29.66 22.55 7.58
N ASP A 1104 30.34 21.45 7.26
CA ASP A 1104 31.80 21.50 7.08
C ASP A 1104 32.18 22.31 5.85
N ALA A 1105 33.28 23.07 5.97
CA ALA A 1105 33.70 24.03 4.95
C ALA A 1105 33.92 23.37 3.57
N ASP A 1106 34.25 22.08 3.54
CA ASP A 1106 34.45 21.30 2.32
C ASP A 1106 33.16 21.11 1.51
N TYR A 1107 31.99 21.14 2.16
CA TYR A 1107 30.69 21.06 1.51
C TYR A 1107 30.19 22.41 0.99
N LEU A 1108 30.74 23.54 1.46
CA LEU A 1108 30.28 24.87 1.03
C LEU A 1108 30.94 25.24 -0.30
N LEU A 1109 30.17 25.14 -1.40
CA LEU A 1109 30.67 25.36 -2.76
C LEU A 1109 30.45 26.79 -3.24
N LYS A 1110 31.46 27.37 -3.88
CA LYS A 1110 31.32 28.66 -4.55
C LYS A 1110 30.62 28.52 -5.90
N PRO A 1111 29.89 29.55 -6.36
CA PRO A 1111 29.14 29.49 -7.62
C PRO A 1111 30.01 29.17 -8.84
N GLU A 1112 31.27 29.61 -8.85
CA GLU A 1112 32.20 29.39 -9.98
C GLU A 1112 32.63 27.92 -10.12
N GLU A 1113 32.48 27.13 -9.05
CA GLU A 1113 32.85 25.72 -9.02
C GLU A 1113 31.77 24.82 -9.66
N ILE A 1114 30.58 25.37 -9.92
CA ILE A 1114 29.38 24.67 -10.39
C ILE A 1114 29.01 25.13 -11.80
N LYS A 1115 28.86 24.19 -12.74
CA LYS A 1115 28.50 24.48 -14.14
C LYS A 1115 27.38 23.55 -14.61
N PHE A 1116 26.25 24.11 -15.04
CA PHE A 1116 25.13 23.35 -15.62
C PHE A 1116 24.25 24.23 -16.50
N GLN A 1117 23.33 23.60 -17.24
CA GLN A 1117 22.35 24.27 -18.09
C GLN A 1117 20.94 23.85 -17.68
N GLU A 1118 19.98 24.78 -17.73
CA GLU A 1118 18.58 24.55 -17.37
C GLU A 1118 17.73 24.21 -18.59
N ASP A 1119 18.19 23.23 -19.36
CA ASP A 1119 17.52 22.72 -20.55
C ASP A 1119 16.89 21.32 -20.31
N LYS A 1120 16.13 20.82 -21.29
CA LYS A 1120 15.44 19.53 -21.18
C LYS A 1120 16.40 18.34 -21.24
N ASP A 1121 17.54 18.46 -21.93
CA ASP A 1121 18.51 17.37 -22.09
C ASP A 1121 19.32 17.18 -20.80
N SER A 1122 19.53 18.26 -20.06
CA SER A 1122 20.16 18.24 -18.73
C SER A 1122 19.20 17.84 -17.60
N LEU A 1123 17.88 17.80 -17.80
CA LEU A 1123 16.91 17.53 -16.74
C LEU A 1123 16.88 16.04 -16.35
N LEU A 1124 17.32 15.74 -15.14
CA LEU A 1124 17.34 14.40 -14.56
C LEU A 1124 16.06 14.05 -13.78
N GLY A 1125 15.28 15.01 -13.31
CA GLY A 1125 14.04 14.76 -12.58
C GLY A 1125 13.38 16.04 -12.08
N GLU A 1126 12.11 15.95 -11.69
CA GLU A 1126 11.33 17.05 -11.12
C GLU A 1126 10.50 16.51 -9.95
N GLY A 1127 10.57 17.20 -8.81
CA GLY A 1127 9.87 16.87 -7.56
C GLY A 1127 8.98 18.02 -7.09
N GLY A 1128 8.43 17.92 -5.88
CA GLY A 1128 7.50 18.92 -5.33
C GLY A 1128 8.15 20.30 -5.10
N PHE A 1129 9.44 20.32 -4.75
CA PHE A 1129 10.14 21.53 -4.29
C PHE A 1129 11.31 21.97 -5.19
N GLY A 1130 11.69 21.14 -6.18
CA GLY A 1130 12.85 21.43 -7.02
C GLY A 1130 12.97 20.58 -8.29
N LYS A 1131 13.94 20.95 -9.12
CA LYS A 1131 14.36 20.22 -10.33
C LYS A 1131 15.78 19.75 -10.19
N VAL A 1132 16.05 18.53 -10.67
CA VAL A 1132 17.37 17.92 -10.66
C VAL A 1132 17.97 17.99 -12.06
N TYR A 1133 19.13 18.62 -12.19
CA TYR A 1133 19.86 18.78 -13.44
C TYR A 1133 21.19 18.02 -13.41
N ARG A 1134 21.65 17.56 -14.57
CA ARG A 1134 23.01 17.08 -14.78
C ARG A 1134 23.94 18.29 -14.88
N GLY A 1135 25.07 18.24 -14.19
CA GLY A 1135 26.06 19.31 -14.23
C GLY A 1135 27.48 18.83 -13.95
N LYS A 1136 28.39 19.79 -13.79
CA LYS A 1136 29.77 19.54 -13.37
C LYS A 1136 30.12 20.38 -12.15
N CYS A 1137 30.74 19.76 -11.16
CA CYS A 1137 31.33 20.43 -10.01
C CYS A 1137 32.82 20.08 -9.93
N ARG A 1138 33.71 21.08 -9.87
CA ARG A 1138 35.18 20.89 -9.89
C ARG A 1138 35.66 19.93 -11.00
N GLY A 1139 34.97 19.95 -12.15
CA GLY A 1139 35.26 19.09 -13.31
C GLY A 1139 34.64 17.68 -13.29
N LYS A 1140 34.05 17.22 -12.17
CA LYS A 1140 33.38 15.92 -12.05
C LYS A 1140 31.88 16.02 -12.38
N SER A 1141 31.32 14.96 -12.96
CA SER A 1141 29.87 14.88 -13.25
C SER A 1141 29.07 14.75 -11.96
N VAL A 1142 28.02 15.56 -11.81
CA VAL A 1142 27.20 15.64 -10.60
C VAL A 1142 25.73 15.83 -10.94
N ALA A 1143 24.84 15.44 -10.02
CA ALA A 1143 23.43 15.81 -10.04
C ALA A 1143 23.23 17.07 -9.18
N ILE A 1144 22.57 18.08 -9.72
CA ILE A 1144 22.32 19.37 -9.07
C ILE A 1144 20.82 19.48 -8.82
N LYS A 1145 20.41 19.30 -7.57
CA LYS A 1145 19.03 19.49 -7.14
C LYS A 1145 18.83 20.96 -6.79
N LYS A 1146 18.19 21.70 -7.69
CA LYS A 1146 17.90 23.12 -7.57
C LYS A 1146 16.48 23.33 -7.05
N TYR A 1147 16.34 24.08 -5.96
CA TYR A 1147 15.04 24.40 -5.39
C TYR A 1147 14.44 25.61 -6.13
N LEU A 1148 13.20 25.47 -6.60
CA LEU A 1148 12.61 26.39 -7.58
C LEU A 1148 11.88 27.58 -6.94
N THR A 1149 11.43 27.43 -5.71
CA THR A 1149 10.69 28.43 -4.96
C THR A 1149 11.61 29.15 -3.98
N ARG A 1150 11.44 30.47 -3.85
CA ARG A 1150 12.21 31.31 -2.91
C ARG A 1150 11.45 31.45 -1.60
N THR A 1151 10.86 30.35 -1.12
CA THR A 1151 10.10 30.30 0.12
C THR A 1151 10.98 29.79 1.25
N GLU A 1152 10.60 30.13 2.47
CA GLU A 1152 11.23 29.63 3.69
C GLU A 1152 11.16 28.10 3.79
N GLU A 1153 10.06 27.50 3.32
CA GLU A 1153 9.86 26.05 3.24
C GLU A 1153 10.96 25.36 2.40
N ALA A 1154 11.25 25.86 1.19
CA ALA A 1154 12.27 25.30 0.32
C ALA A 1154 13.70 25.44 0.89
N PHE A 1155 13.96 26.53 1.62
CA PHE A 1155 15.23 26.70 2.33
C PHE A 1155 15.37 25.70 3.50
N ASN A 1156 14.30 25.53 4.29
CA ASN A 1156 14.29 24.59 5.41
C ASN A 1156 14.48 23.14 4.94
N GLU A 1157 13.91 22.77 3.80
CA GLU A 1157 14.14 21.45 3.19
C GLU A 1157 15.59 21.27 2.74
N LEU A 1158 16.16 22.25 2.02
CA LEU A 1158 17.57 22.21 1.63
C LEU A 1158 18.48 22.07 2.85
N ARG A 1159 18.22 22.85 3.92
CA ARG A 1159 18.96 22.79 5.19
C ARG A 1159 18.84 21.43 5.87
N SER A 1160 17.62 20.89 5.95
CA SER A 1160 17.35 19.58 6.56
C SER A 1160 18.05 18.44 5.79
N GLU A 1161 17.89 18.42 4.46
CA GLU A 1161 18.48 17.39 3.60
C GLU A 1161 20.02 17.47 3.58
N ALA A 1162 20.60 18.67 3.55
CA ALA A 1162 22.05 18.86 3.64
C ALA A 1162 22.64 18.27 4.94
N LYS A 1163 21.99 18.52 6.09
CA LYS A 1163 22.43 18.01 7.39
C LYS A 1163 22.40 16.49 7.46
N VAL A 1164 21.27 15.89 7.06
CA VAL A 1164 21.12 14.43 7.02
C VAL A 1164 22.21 13.81 6.17
N LEU A 1165 22.47 14.36 4.98
CA LEU A 1165 23.44 13.81 4.03
C LEU A 1165 24.90 13.99 4.48
N GLN A 1166 25.25 15.08 5.17
CA GLN A 1166 26.58 15.27 5.73
C GLN A 1166 26.90 14.20 6.78
N GLU A 1167 25.92 13.81 7.61
CA GLU A 1167 26.12 12.83 8.68
C GLU A 1167 25.98 11.38 8.21
N SER A 1168 25.43 11.16 7.01
CA SER A 1168 25.04 9.83 6.52
C SER A 1168 26.03 9.22 5.52
N HIS A 1169 27.26 8.94 5.97
CA HIS A 1169 28.28 8.29 5.14
C HIS A 1169 28.09 6.78 5.05
N HIS A 1170 27.49 6.30 3.95
CA HIS A 1170 27.31 4.88 3.69
C HIS A 1170 27.44 4.55 2.19
N PRO A 1171 28.09 3.42 1.79
CA PRO A 1171 28.34 3.10 0.37
C PRO A 1171 27.10 3.04 -0.54
N PHE A 1172 25.93 2.77 0.03
CA PHE A 1172 24.65 2.64 -0.67
C PHE A 1172 23.70 3.83 -0.46
N LEU A 1173 24.20 4.95 0.06
CA LEU A 1173 23.50 6.23 0.06
C LEU A 1173 24.19 7.16 -0.94
N VAL A 1174 23.40 7.99 -1.62
CA VAL A 1174 23.97 9.02 -2.50
C VAL A 1174 24.71 10.04 -1.64
N CYS A 1175 25.99 10.26 -1.96
CA CYS A 1175 26.82 11.19 -1.18
C CYS A 1175 26.52 12.64 -1.57
N LEU A 1176 26.53 13.51 -0.55
CA LEU A 1176 26.61 14.95 -0.75
C LEU A 1176 28.02 15.30 -1.25
N VAL A 1177 28.09 16.01 -2.38
CA VAL A 1177 29.34 16.59 -2.91
C VAL A 1177 29.52 18.01 -2.40
N GLY A 1178 28.41 18.73 -2.20
CA GLY A 1178 28.39 20.03 -1.56
C GLY A 1178 27.05 20.74 -1.71
N VAL A 1179 26.99 21.96 -1.19
CA VAL A 1179 25.80 22.80 -1.13
C VAL A 1179 26.18 24.20 -1.63
N SER A 1180 25.31 24.79 -2.42
CA SER A 1180 25.42 26.20 -2.82
C SER A 1180 24.15 26.93 -2.43
N VAL A 1181 24.23 27.74 -1.39
CA VAL A 1181 23.09 28.52 -0.87
C VAL A 1181 22.87 29.78 -1.71
N HIS A 1182 23.95 30.52 -1.98
CA HIS A 1182 23.92 31.75 -2.74
C HIS A 1182 24.78 31.64 -4.01
N PRO A 1183 24.29 32.05 -5.20
CA PRO A 1183 22.91 32.46 -5.54
C PRO A 1183 22.04 31.29 -6.04
N LEU A 1184 22.54 30.05 -5.98
CA LEU A 1184 21.96 28.91 -6.69
C LEU A 1184 20.85 28.16 -5.93
N MET A 1185 20.88 28.17 -4.58
CA MET A 1185 20.03 27.34 -3.71
C MET A 1185 19.91 25.88 -4.21
N ALA A 1186 21.03 25.15 -4.17
CA ALA A 1186 21.11 23.80 -4.70
C ALA A 1186 21.94 22.85 -3.84
N LEU A 1187 21.52 21.58 -3.85
CA LEU A 1187 22.32 20.44 -3.39
C LEU A 1187 23.05 19.82 -4.57
N ILE A 1188 24.34 19.55 -4.40
CA ILE A 1188 25.19 18.92 -5.39
C ILE A 1188 25.47 17.50 -4.90
N LEU A 1189 24.99 16.52 -5.64
CA LEU A 1189 24.99 15.10 -5.29
C LEU A 1189 25.80 14.29 -6.30
N GLU A 1190 26.24 13.10 -5.88
CA GLU A 1190 26.78 12.12 -6.81
C GLU A 1190 25.79 11.79 -7.92
N GLU A 1191 26.28 11.76 -9.16
CA GLU A 1191 25.45 11.45 -10.31
C GLU A 1191 25.38 9.93 -10.55
N ALA A 1192 24.16 9.39 -10.62
CA ALA A 1192 23.93 8.00 -10.94
C ALA A 1192 24.02 7.76 -12.47
N PRO A 1193 24.95 6.92 -12.96
CA PRO A 1193 25.20 6.75 -14.40
C PRO A 1193 24.01 6.12 -15.14
N MET A 1194 23.18 5.32 -14.47
CA MET A 1194 22.03 4.64 -15.07
C MET A 1194 20.67 5.28 -14.72
N GLY A 1195 20.67 6.35 -13.92
CA GLY A 1195 19.44 7.03 -13.46
C GLY A 1195 18.60 6.22 -12.46
N SER A 1196 17.33 6.58 -12.31
CA SER A 1196 16.43 5.94 -11.34
C SER A 1196 15.96 4.55 -11.78
N PHE A 1197 15.73 3.69 -10.79
CA PHE A 1197 15.21 2.34 -10.99
C PHE A 1197 13.82 2.36 -11.65
N GLU A 1198 12.97 3.32 -11.28
CA GLU A 1198 11.67 3.53 -11.93
C GLU A 1198 11.78 3.78 -13.45
N ARG A 1199 12.73 4.62 -13.90
CA ARG A 1199 12.93 4.86 -15.34
C ARG A 1199 13.31 3.58 -16.08
N HIS A 1200 14.10 2.71 -15.44
CA HIS A 1200 14.45 1.41 -16.00
C HIS A 1200 13.23 0.49 -16.10
N LEU A 1201 12.37 0.46 -15.07
CA LEU A 1201 11.12 -0.32 -15.09
C LEU A 1201 10.14 0.16 -16.18
N ILE A 1202 10.01 1.47 -16.38
CA ILE A 1202 9.08 2.06 -17.35
C ILE A 1202 9.55 1.86 -18.80
N LYS A 1203 10.85 1.98 -19.07
CA LYS A 1203 11.40 1.93 -20.45
C LYS A 1203 11.39 0.54 -21.10
N LYS A 1204 10.88 -0.51 -20.43
CA LYS A 1204 10.95 -1.91 -20.90
C LYS A 1204 12.36 -2.30 -21.37
N SER A 1205 13.40 -1.85 -20.65
CA SER A 1205 14.78 -2.26 -20.92
C SER A 1205 15.00 -3.74 -20.57
N THR A 1206 16.16 -4.26 -20.97
CA THR A 1206 16.60 -5.64 -20.73
C THR A 1206 16.27 -6.11 -19.30
N PRO A 1207 15.75 -7.34 -19.14
CA PRO A 1207 15.38 -7.85 -17.83
C PRO A 1207 16.62 -7.92 -16.92
N ILE A 1208 16.52 -7.33 -15.74
CA ILE A 1208 17.59 -7.36 -14.74
C ILE A 1208 17.75 -8.81 -14.24
N PRO A 1209 18.97 -9.38 -14.26
CA PRO A 1209 19.23 -10.71 -13.72
C PRO A 1209 18.75 -10.85 -12.27
N ARG A 1210 18.23 -12.02 -11.90
CA ARG A 1210 17.68 -12.27 -10.55
C ARG A 1210 18.70 -12.00 -9.44
N LEU A 1211 19.97 -12.34 -9.66
CA LEU A 1211 21.03 -12.12 -8.70
C LEU A 1211 21.30 -10.62 -8.51
N THR A 1212 21.38 -9.85 -9.59
CA THR A 1212 21.49 -8.38 -9.55
C THR A 1212 20.30 -7.75 -8.84
N MET A 1213 19.07 -8.23 -9.10
CA MET A 1213 17.87 -7.75 -8.41
C MET A 1213 17.93 -8.00 -6.89
N PHE A 1214 18.40 -9.19 -6.48
CA PHE A 1214 18.61 -9.50 -5.06
C PHE A 1214 19.67 -8.59 -4.43
N ARG A 1215 20.78 -8.33 -5.14
CA ARG A 1215 21.83 -7.42 -4.67
C ARG A 1215 21.34 -5.98 -4.53
N ILE A 1216 20.53 -5.48 -5.47
CA ILE A 1216 19.87 -4.17 -5.35
C ILE A 1216 19.02 -4.11 -4.08
N ALA A 1217 18.16 -5.11 -3.84
CA ALA A 1217 17.33 -5.16 -2.65
C ALA A 1217 18.17 -5.20 -1.35
N ALA A 1218 19.25 -5.98 -1.33
CA ALA A 1218 20.15 -6.06 -0.17
C ALA A 1218 20.88 -4.73 0.11
N GLN A 1219 21.31 -4.01 -0.93
CA GLN A 1219 21.97 -2.71 -0.79
C GLN A 1219 21.01 -1.63 -0.28
N VAL A 1220 19.78 -1.60 -0.79
CA VAL A 1220 18.71 -0.72 -0.28
C VAL A 1220 18.40 -1.04 1.18
N ALA A 1221 18.28 -2.32 1.55
CA ALA A 1221 18.04 -2.72 2.93
C ALA A 1221 19.21 -2.33 3.87
N ALA A 1222 20.46 -2.47 3.41
CA ALA A 1222 21.64 -2.05 4.17
C ALA A 1222 21.68 -0.53 4.41
N ALA A 1223 21.34 0.26 3.38
CA ALA A 1223 21.17 1.71 3.49
C ALA A 1223 20.09 2.09 4.53
N LEU A 1224 18.91 1.50 4.46
CA LEU A 1224 17.82 1.78 5.42
C LEU A 1224 18.18 1.34 6.84
N ARG A 1225 18.87 0.21 7.00
CA ARG A 1225 19.36 -0.25 8.30
C ARG A 1225 20.36 0.75 8.90
N PHE A 1226 21.29 1.25 8.10
CA PHE A 1226 22.24 2.28 8.53
C PHE A 1226 21.52 3.53 9.02
N LEU A 1227 20.55 4.04 8.24
CA LEU A 1227 19.77 5.22 8.63
C LEU A 1227 19.03 5.00 9.95
N HIS A 1228 18.32 3.87 10.10
CA HIS A 1228 17.60 3.55 11.34
C HIS A 1228 18.53 3.41 12.56
N GLN A 1229 19.74 2.88 12.38
CA GLN A 1229 20.74 2.78 13.46
C GLN A 1229 21.26 4.15 13.92
N HIS A 1230 21.26 5.15 13.03
CA HIS A 1230 21.62 6.53 13.33
C HIS A 1230 20.40 7.40 13.69
N GLY A 1231 19.26 6.76 13.96
CA GLY A 1231 18.04 7.45 14.36
C GLY A 1231 17.33 8.19 13.23
N ILE A 1232 17.65 7.95 11.95
CA ILE A 1232 17.02 8.64 10.82
C ILE A 1232 15.93 7.75 10.21
N ILE A 1233 14.70 8.27 10.12
CA ILE A 1233 13.58 7.59 9.45
C ILE A 1233 13.39 8.19 8.05
N PHE A 1234 13.57 7.37 7.01
CA PHE A 1234 13.57 7.80 5.60
C PHE A 1234 12.19 8.22 5.04
N ARG A 1235 11.12 7.53 5.47
CA ARG A 1235 9.70 7.81 5.13
C ARG A 1235 9.28 7.80 3.65
N ASP A 1236 10.18 7.73 2.67
CA ASP A 1236 9.84 7.83 1.23
C ASP A 1236 10.46 6.75 0.33
N LEU A 1237 10.45 5.47 0.75
CA LEU A 1237 11.01 4.41 -0.09
C LEU A 1237 10.10 4.09 -1.29
N LYS A 1238 10.55 4.50 -2.47
CA LYS A 1238 9.89 4.24 -3.77
C LYS A 1238 10.92 3.96 -4.86
N ALA A 1239 10.49 3.36 -5.97
CA ALA A 1239 11.38 3.02 -7.10
C ALA A 1239 12.05 4.25 -7.73
N ALA A 1240 11.45 5.45 -7.60
CA ALA A 1240 12.06 6.70 -8.06
C ALA A 1240 13.30 7.09 -7.23
N ASN A 1241 13.32 6.74 -5.94
CA ASN A 1241 14.35 7.12 -4.96
C ASN A 1241 15.47 6.06 -4.84
N VAL A 1242 15.43 5.03 -5.67
CA VAL A 1242 16.51 4.05 -5.82
C VAL A 1242 17.22 4.34 -7.14
N LEU A 1243 18.47 4.78 -7.07
CA LEU A 1243 19.30 5.08 -8.23
C LEU A 1243 20.21 3.90 -8.57
N LEU A 1244 20.45 3.67 -9.86
CA LEU A 1244 21.25 2.56 -10.37
C LEU A 1244 22.68 3.01 -10.76
N TRP A 1245 23.67 2.26 -10.28
CA TRP A 1245 25.09 2.45 -10.59
C TRP A 1245 25.61 1.45 -11.62
N SER A 1246 25.22 0.18 -11.53
CA SER A 1246 25.62 -0.86 -12.47
C SER A 1246 24.67 -2.05 -12.43
N LEU A 1247 24.43 -2.67 -13.59
CA LEU A 1247 23.73 -3.95 -13.72
C LEU A 1247 24.68 -5.14 -13.95
N ASP A 1248 25.98 -4.89 -14.05
CA ASP A 1248 27.01 -5.94 -14.14
C ASP A 1248 27.09 -6.69 -12.81
N GLU A 1249 26.89 -8.02 -12.84
CA GLU A 1249 26.91 -8.91 -11.68
C GLU A 1249 28.22 -8.86 -10.88
N THR A 1250 29.32 -8.46 -11.51
CA THR A 1250 30.63 -8.32 -10.86
C THR A 1250 30.78 -7.00 -10.08
N SER A 1251 29.87 -6.03 -10.27
CA SER A 1251 29.92 -4.76 -9.58
C SER A 1251 29.72 -4.90 -8.07
N LEU A 1252 30.49 -4.13 -7.30
CA LEU A 1252 30.32 -4.03 -5.84
C LEU A 1252 29.15 -3.10 -5.46
N CYS A 1253 28.79 -2.16 -6.33
CA CYS A 1253 27.71 -1.20 -6.11
C CYS A 1253 26.73 -1.25 -7.29
N HIS A 1254 25.48 -1.62 -7.01
CA HIS A 1254 24.41 -1.71 -8.00
C HIS A 1254 23.39 -0.59 -7.83
N SER A 1255 23.07 -0.24 -6.58
CA SER A 1255 22.08 0.77 -6.27
C SER A 1255 22.46 1.63 -5.06
N LYS A 1256 22.01 2.88 -5.09
CA LYS A 1256 22.05 3.78 -3.93
C LYS A 1256 20.68 4.42 -3.68
N VAL A 1257 20.39 4.73 -2.43
CA VAL A 1257 19.16 5.45 -2.01
C VAL A 1257 19.43 6.96 -2.02
N THR A 1258 18.46 7.73 -2.51
CA THR A 1258 18.51 9.20 -2.64
C THR A 1258 17.21 9.82 -2.13
N ASP A 1259 17.17 11.16 -2.08
CA ASP A 1259 15.97 11.98 -1.85
C ASP A 1259 15.46 11.91 -0.40
N PHE A 1260 16.08 12.72 0.45
CA PHE A 1260 15.85 12.71 1.91
C PHE A 1260 14.92 13.85 2.35
N GLU A 1261 14.10 14.40 1.45
CA GLU A 1261 13.25 15.58 1.69
C GLU A 1261 12.39 15.45 2.94
N ILE A 1262 11.79 14.27 3.17
CA ILE A 1262 10.94 13.99 4.33
C ILE A 1262 11.62 13.08 5.36
N ALA A 1263 12.94 12.88 5.23
CA ALA A 1263 13.70 12.16 6.24
C ALA A 1263 13.74 13.00 7.53
N THR A 1264 13.69 12.31 8.66
CA THR A 1264 13.64 12.96 9.98
C THR A 1264 14.57 12.24 10.94
N HIS A 1265 15.34 13.02 11.71
CA HIS A 1265 16.05 12.48 12.87
C HIS A 1265 15.05 12.22 13.99
N LEU A 1266 15.21 11.09 14.68
CA LEU A 1266 14.58 10.82 15.96
C LEU A 1266 15.29 11.71 16.99
N SER A 1267 14.60 12.71 17.53
CA SER A 1267 15.16 13.52 18.61
C SER A 1267 15.30 12.65 19.89
N PRO A 1268 16.36 12.87 20.71
CA PRO A 1268 16.51 12.18 21.99
C PRO A 1268 15.35 12.41 22.97
N VAL A 1269 14.53 13.44 22.74
CA VAL A 1269 13.48 13.94 23.65
C VAL A 1269 12.08 13.87 23.00
N GLY A 1270 11.95 13.41 21.76
CA GLY A 1270 10.68 13.43 21.01
C GLY A 1270 10.87 13.35 19.49
N ILE A 1271 9.80 13.60 18.72
CA ILE A 1271 9.85 13.56 17.24
C ILE A 1271 10.73 14.69 16.72
#